data_AF-A0A9Q8ZAP2-F1
#
_entry.id   AF-A0A9Q8ZAP2-F1
#
_cell.length_a   1.000
_cell.length_b   1.000
_cell.length_c   1.000
_cell.angle_alpha   90.00
_cell.angle_beta   90.00
_cell.angle_gamma   90.00
#
_symmetry.space_group_name_H-M   'P 1'
#
loop_
_entity.id
_entity.type
_entity.pdbx_description
1 polymer ?
#
loop_
_entity_poly.entity_id
_entity_poly.type
_entity_poly.pdbx_seq_one_letter_code
_entity_poly.pdbx_strand_id
1 'polypeptide(L)'
;MALRDLPWVTIAFTGIVASLVYGIVRLIQVRRFYRDLPKPPHSFLFGHLKLMGETFAMLPRDVHYHAAVTTLSRKYNLPGLFYIDLWPVAWGQIVVTDPDLALDVTVIRNHPKHEAIGLIVDPIIGDSNIVSTDGPRWKHLHRMVSSAFSISHITEMRPMVAAEVMKFRSILHQKAESGEIFRFEDYTHNLTFDVISTAAFGQSLDAQKKGSPALQYFKAMVRAQMKTRDSFNYIGNFFAHRTRDSERHKLDDFMTKLIKERFEHIKRSNLDLSEKRGLGIMDLIFRDYLTDPANSKATELSSEFLKDAVTQVKTLLIAGSGTTSDTLCFGQMLLSVNPEVVQKMREEHDRVFAPGIDATYEILKANPGKLNELKYTNGVMREILRFYPIGNTARKGIDTLTYKGKQWPSKDLMICPVQLAMHMNPNLFTDPLKFDPERYMREDFPRHAWRPFERGPRACLGQPLAMDELVIALLLTTRDFDFTCADLKPNKTPRTEWFDLDLTFGDRAYQEFVFEAQPRDGMPMTAWLPGDPSPVARAKSLVALYTLEEKINATSSSSPGVARLGIPPYEWWNEGLHGIAGPFTNFSQQGEWSYSTSFPQPILMGASFDDDLITQVAKVISTEARAFNNANRTGLDFWTPNINPFRDPRWGRGQETPGEDTYHLSSYVRALIHGLQGDASDPYKRVVATCKHYAGYDIENWNGNLRYQNDVQISQQDLVEYYLAPFEACVSANVGAFMCSYNAVNGVPPCADPYLLQTVLREHWGWTNEEQWVTSDCDAIQNVFLPHQWSSSREGAAADSLNAGTDLDCGTYMQAHLPGAFKQNLTNEAAIDKALVRQYSSLVRLGYFDAPEKQPYRQLGFDAVATNASQALALKAATEGIVLLKNDGILPLSFDSKKVGLFGDWANATTQLLGNYHGVPVFTHSPLYALQQLGVTVNYAGGLPGGHGDPTTGNWLPLTNAIANSDILVWVGGMDNSVEAEDHDRSYLTFTGAQLDVIGQLADTGKPVVVVVTGGGQMDTSPLVKNPNISAILWAGYPGQDGGTAIMNIITGKSSPAGRLPQTQYPSKYISEVPMTDMTLRPSEHNPGRTYKWYSGKPIFEFGYGLHYTNFSAQIATKMQQSYAISDLVKGCNGTGGFLERCPFTSVDVSVKNDGKVSSDYVTLGYLAGSFGPKPYPKKSLVSYKRLFNVAGGSSSTATLNLTLASLARVDESGNKVLYPGEYSLLIDNQPLTSINFTLTGDEAMLTKWPQPPANRTGQGVPYFEDYWYGGN
;
A
#
# COMPACT_ATOMS: atom_id res chain seq x y z
N MET A 1 -86.81 -1.38 -19.24
CA MET A 1 -86.78 -1.26 -20.71
C MET A 1 -86.97 0.22 -21.13
N ALA A 2 -86.14 1.16 -20.64
CA ALA A 2 -86.29 2.59 -20.93
C ALA A 2 -84.95 3.37 -20.84
N LEU A 3 -83.91 2.88 -21.53
CA LEU A 3 -82.64 3.60 -21.73
C LEU A 3 -82.23 3.64 -23.22
N ARG A 4 -83.07 3.12 -24.13
CA ARG A 4 -82.79 3.03 -25.58
C ARG A 4 -83.24 4.26 -26.39
N ASP A 5 -84.06 5.14 -25.81
CA ASP A 5 -84.64 6.31 -26.50
C ASP A 5 -84.00 7.65 -26.10
N LEU A 6 -82.85 7.62 -25.43
CA LEU A 6 -82.08 8.84 -25.14
C LEU A 6 -81.22 9.22 -26.37
N PRO A 7 -81.37 10.44 -26.93
CA PRO A 7 -80.61 10.89 -28.12
C PRO A 7 -79.09 10.70 -28.00
N TRP A 8 -78.57 10.79 -26.77
CA TRP A 8 -77.15 10.65 -26.45
C TRP A 8 -76.59 9.25 -26.69
N VAL A 9 -77.39 8.18 -26.56
CA VAL A 9 -76.93 6.80 -26.78
C VAL A 9 -76.74 6.52 -28.28
N THR A 10 -77.65 7.01 -29.11
CA THR A 10 -77.55 6.91 -30.58
C THR A 10 -76.44 7.82 -31.11
N ILE A 11 -76.27 9.02 -30.56
CA ILE A 11 -75.15 9.93 -30.90
C ILE A 11 -73.80 9.30 -30.49
N ALA A 12 -73.72 8.72 -29.29
CA ALA A 12 -72.50 8.05 -28.82
C ALA A 12 -72.18 6.80 -29.65
N PHE A 13 -73.17 5.96 -29.97
CA PHE A 13 -72.96 4.77 -30.79
C PHE A 13 -72.59 5.12 -32.24
N THR A 14 -73.27 6.10 -32.86
CA THR A 14 -72.92 6.60 -34.19
C THR A 14 -71.54 7.24 -34.19
N GLY A 15 -71.17 7.97 -33.13
CA GLY A 15 -69.84 8.52 -32.92
C GLY A 15 -68.75 7.45 -32.79
N ILE A 16 -69.02 6.36 -32.07
CA ILE A 16 -68.10 5.21 -31.94
C ILE A 16 -67.93 4.50 -33.28
N VAL A 17 -69.01 4.20 -34.00
CA VAL A 17 -68.95 3.54 -35.32
C VAL A 17 -68.25 4.43 -36.35
N ALA A 18 -68.57 5.73 -36.39
CA ALA A 18 -67.89 6.68 -37.26
C ALA A 18 -66.40 6.80 -36.94
N SER A 19 -66.03 6.80 -35.64
CA SER A 19 -64.64 6.83 -35.19
C SER A 19 -63.88 5.54 -35.53
N LEU A 20 -64.53 4.37 -35.43
CA LEU A 20 -63.97 3.08 -35.83
C LEU A 20 -63.77 3.00 -37.34
N VAL A 21 -64.77 3.41 -38.13
CA VAL A 21 -64.67 3.45 -39.60
C VAL A 21 -63.58 4.44 -40.04
N TYR A 22 -63.57 5.64 -39.47
CA TYR A 22 -62.51 6.62 -39.72
C TYR A 22 -61.14 6.06 -39.31
N GLY A 23 -61.03 5.41 -38.15
CA GLY A 23 -59.80 4.76 -37.68
C GLY A 23 -59.30 3.67 -38.62
N ILE A 24 -60.18 2.81 -39.14
CA ILE A 24 -59.84 1.75 -40.10
C ILE A 24 -59.45 2.33 -41.46
N VAL A 25 -60.20 3.32 -41.97
CA VAL A 25 -59.87 3.99 -43.23
C VAL A 25 -58.52 4.70 -43.12
N ARG A 26 -58.27 5.41 -42.02
CA ARG A 26 -56.99 6.07 -41.76
C ARG A 26 -55.86 5.06 -41.59
N LEU A 27 -56.08 3.96 -40.88
CA LEU A 27 -55.11 2.86 -40.78
C LEU A 27 -54.73 2.37 -42.18
N ILE A 28 -55.71 2.03 -43.04
CA ILE A 28 -55.43 1.56 -44.41
C ILE A 28 -54.67 2.62 -45.23
N GLN A 29 -55.07 3.89 -45.14
CA GLN A 29 -54.39 4.98 -45.85
C GLN A 29 -52.93 5.13 -45.41
N VAL A 30 -52.68 5.18 -44.10
CA VAL A 30 -51.33 5.31 -43.53
C VAL A 30 -50.48 4.10 -43.92
N ARG A 31 -50.99 2.88 -43.78
CA ARG A 31 -50.22 1.66 -44.09
C ARG A 31 -49.91 1.53 -45.58
N ARG A 32 -50.82 1.95 -46.46
CA ARG A 32 -50.56 1.99 -47.92
C ARG A 32 -49.46 2.98 -48.28
N PHE A 33 -49.38 4.13 -47.61
CA PHE A 33 -48.34 5.14 -47.86
C PHE A 33 -46.93 4.56 -47.70
N TYR A 34 -46.70 3.70 -46.71
CA TYR A 34 -45.37 3.12 -46.47
C TYR A 34 -44.97 2.01 -47.44
N ARG A 35 -45.89 1.42 -48.21
CA ARG A 35 -45.67 0.16 -48.97
C ARG A 35 -44.39 0.14 -49.81
N ASP A 36 -44.11 1.21 -50.54
CA ASP A 36 -43.00 1.29 -51.51
C ASP A 36 -41.86 2.24 -51.05
N LEU A 37 -41.88 2.64 -49.78
CA LEU A 37 -40.83 3.48 -49.17
C LEU A 37 -39.68 2.62 -48.59
N PRO A 38 -38.44 3.15 -48.54
CA PRO A 38 -37.32 2.51 -47.86
C PRO A 38 -37.63 2.47 -46.36
N LYS A 39 -37.76 1.27 -45.81
CA LYS A 39 -38.19 1.04 -44.42
C LYS A 39 -37.74 -0.34 -43.95
N PRO A 40 -37.62 -0.57 -42.64
CA PRO A 40 -37.46 -1.91 -42.08
C PRO A 40 -38.75 -2.74 -42.22
N PRO A 41 -38.77 -4.01 -41.78
CA PRO A 41 -39.99 -4.83 -41.83
C PRO A 41 -41.19 -4.14 -41.20
N HIS A 42 -42.28 -4.04 -41.96
CA HIS A 42 -43.45 -3.23 -41.61
C HIS A 42 -44.69 -4.10 -41.38
N SER A 43 -45.32 -3.97 -40.21
CA SER A 43 -46.57 -4.67 -39.89
C SER A 43 -47.77 -3.89 -40.41
N PHE A 44 -48.70 -4.58 -41.08
CA PHE A 44 -49.96 -3.96 -41.46
C PHE A 44 -50.77 -3.46 -40.26
N LEU A 45 -50.85 -4.26 -39.17
CA LEU A 45 -51.62 -3.89 -37.98
C LEU A 45 -50.86 -2.88 -37.10
N PHE A 46 -49.60 -3.18 -36.76
CA PHE A 46 -48.84 -2.43 -35.76
C PHE A 46 -47.88 -1.39 -36.33
N GLY A 47 -47.78 -1.24 -37.66
CA GLY A 47 -46.75 -0.40 -38.27
C GLY A 47 -45.36 -0.89 -37.84
N HIS A 48 -44.54 0.01 -37.30
CA HIS A 48 -43.24 -0.31 -36.69
C HIS A 48 -43.28 -0.34 -35.15
N LEU A 49 -44.44 -0.21 -34.49
CA LEU A 49 -44.52 -0.18 -33.02
C LEU A 49 -43.97 -1.45 -32.36
N LYS A 50 -44.32 -2.63 -32.89
CA LYS A 50 -43.79 -3.91 -32.40
C LYS A 50 -42.28 -3.98 -32.57
N LEU A 51 -41.78 -3.59 -33.75
CA LEU A 51 -40.36 -3.64 -34.08
C LEU A 51 -39.53 -2.67 -33.21
N MET A 52 -40.06 -1.48 -32.93
CA MET A 52 -39.43 -0.54 -32.01
C MET A 52 -39.43 -1.11 -30.59
N GLY A 53 -40.53 -1.70 -30.12
CA GLY A 53 -40.59 -2.35 -28.81
C GLY A 53 -39.57 -3.49 -28.65
N GLU A 54 -39.43 -4.34 -29.66
CA GLU A 54 -38.39 -5.39 -29.70
C GLU A 54 -36.99 -4.81 -29.69
N THR A 55 -36.75 -3.71 -30.40
CA THR A 55 -35.43 -3.05 -30.45
C THR A 55 -35.08 -2.41 -29.11
N PHE A 56 -36.04 -1.73 -28.47
CA PHE A 56 -35.84 -1.17 -27.12
C PHE A 56 -35.62 -2.25 -26.06
N ALA A 57 -36.25 -3.43 -26.19
CA ALA A 57 -36.06 -4.54 -25.27
C ALA A 57 -34.66 -5.17 -25.32
N MET A 58 -33.89 -4.97 -26.41
CA MET A 58 -32.50 -5.43 -26.51
C MET A 58 -31.53 -4.51 -25.76
N LEU A 59 -31.91 -3.26 -25.59
CA LEU A 59 -31.10 -2.21 -25.01
C LEU A 59 -31.45 -2.01 -23.52
N PRO A 60 -30.60 -1.33 -22.75
CA PRO A 60 -30.94 -0.99 -21.37
C PRO A 60 -32.19 -0.12 -21.28
N ARG A 61 -32.88 -0.19 -20.14
CA ARG A 61 -34.11 0.59 -19.90
C ARG A 61 -33.88 2.09 -20.09
N ASP A 62 -34.86 2.82 -20.62
CA ASP A 62 -34.82 4.28 -20.78
C ASP A 62 -33.66 4.78 -21.68
N VAL A 63 -33.13 3.92 -22.55
CA VAL A 63 -32.06 4.26 -23.51
C VAL A 63 -32.48 5.37 -24.48
N HIS A 64 -31.51 6.18 -24.90
CA HIS A 64 -31.71 7.23 -25.89
C HIS A 64 -32.19 6.70 -27.26
N TYR A 65 -33.13 7.43 -27.87
CA TYR A 65 -33.78 7.08 -29.13
C TYR A 65 -32.77 6.76 -30.25
N HIS A 66 -31.66 7.51 -30.31
CA HIS A 66 -30.64 7.29 -31.34
C HIS A 66 -30.02 5.89 -31.29
N ALA A 67 -29.84 5.29 -30.11
CA ALA A 67 -29.29 3.94 -29.99
C ALA A 67 -30.25 2.88 -30.56
N ALA A 68 -31.55 3.03 -30.29
CA ALA A 68 -32.59 2.15 -30.85
C ALA A 68 -32.63 2.25 -32.39
N VAL A 69 -32.63 3.47 -32.93
CA VAL A 69 -32.63 3.66 -34.39
C VAL A 69 -31.33 3.21 -35.05
N THR A 70 -30.18 3.43 -34.39
CA THR A 70 -28.89 2.95 -34.90
C THR A 70 -28.87 1.42 -34.98
N THR A 71 -29.37 0.76 -33.94
CA THR A 71 -29.55 -0.71 -33.91
C THR A 71 -30.45 -1.19 -35.05
N LEU A 72 -31.57 -0.50 -35.27
CA LEU A 72 -32.49 -0.83 -36.35
C LEU A 72 -31.86 -0.64 -37.75
N SER A 73 -31.14 0.47 -37.93
CA SER A 73 -30.45 0.80 -39.18
C SER A 73 -29.40 -0.25 -39.54
N ARG A 74 -28.61 -0.69 -38.55
CA ARG A 74 -27.55 -1.70 -38.72
C ARG A 74 -28.11 -3.08 -39.00
N LYS A 75 -29.04 -3.54 -38.14
CA LYS A 75 -29.63 -4.87 -38.22
C LYS A 75 -30.31 -5.17 -39.56
N TYR A 76 -30.91 -4.15 -40.18
CA TYR A 76 -31.61 -4.28 -41.46
C TYR A 76 -30.86 -3.64 -42.63
N ASN A 77 -29.60 -3.20 -42.44
CA ASN A 77 -28.77 -2.56 -43.45
C ASN A 77 -29.51 -1.46 -44.23
N LEU A 78 -30.13 -0.52 -43.50
CA LEU A 78 -31.01 0.50 -44.08
C LEU A 78 -30.21 1.60 -44.80
N PRO A 79 -30.76 2.20 -45.88
CA PRO A 79 -30.12 3.32 -46.57
C PRO A 79 -30.10 4.60 -45.74
N GLY A 80 -29.35 5.61 -46.19
CA GLY A 80 -29.19 6.91 -45.50
C GLY A 80 -30.47 7.75 -45.29
N LEU A 81 -31.58 7.33 -45.90
CA LEU A 81 -32.93 7.85 -45.69
C LEU A 81 -33.90 6.66 -45.59
N PHE A 82 -34.63 6.54 -44.49
CA PHE A 82 -35.67 5.52 -44.33
C PHE A 82 -36.83 5.99 -43.46
N TYR A 83 -37.95 5.29 -43.54
CA TYR A 83 -39.23 5.67 -42.95
C TYR A 83 -39.61 4.77 -41.77
N ILE A 84 -40.08 5.38 -40.69
CA ILE A 84 -40.64 4.69 -39.51
C ILE A 84 -42.10 5.11 -39.32
N ASP A 85 -42.94 4.14 -39.01
CA ASP A 85 -44.40 4.27 -38.92
C ASP A 85 -44.83 3.97 -37.49
N LEU A 86 -45.08 5.03 -36.72
CA LEU A 86 -45.48 4.94 -35.31
C LEU A 86 -46.97 5.26 -35.10
N TRP A 87 -47.74 5.40 -36.18
CA TRP A 87 -49.16 5.70 -36.07
C TRP A 87 -49.93 4.50 -35.49
N PRO A 88 -50.87 4.70 -34.55
CA PRO A 88 -51.45 5.97 -34.11
C PRO A 88 -50.78 6.62 -32.88
N VAL A 89 -49.72 6.02 -32.33
CA VAL A 89 -49.11 6.43 -31.05
C VAL A 89 -48.27 7.70 -31.20
N ALA A 90 -47.57 7.86 -32.33
CA ALA A 90 -46.75 9.02 -32.62
C ALA A 90 -46.75 9.37 -34.12
N TRP A 91 -46.16 10.52 -34.46
CA TRP A 91 -45.97 10.94 -35.85
C TRP A 91 -45.13 9.93 -36.63
N GLY A 92 -45.45 9.77 -37.91
CA GLY A 92 -44.58 9.08 -38.87
C GLY A 92 -43.26 9.83 -39.02
N GLN A 93 -42.16 9.08 -39.15
CA GLN A 93 -40.82 9.65 -39.13
C GLN A 93 -40.01 9.31 -40.38
N ILE A 94 -39.13 10.23 -40.77
CA ILE A 94 -38.07 10.02 -41.75
C ILE A 94 -36.76 10.08 -40.98
N VAL A 95 -36.07 8.96 -40.87
CA VAL A 95 -34.73 8.91 -40.30
C VAL A 95 -33.71 9.25 -41.37
N VAL A 96 -32.82 10.19 -41.04
CA VAL A 96 -31.72 10.63 -41.90
C VAL A 96 -30.39 10.25 -41.25
N THR A 97 -29.63 9.36 -41.89
CA THR A 97 -28.28 8.93 -41.48
C THR A 97 -27.23 9.24 -42.54
N ASP A 98 -27.61 10.03 -43.56
CA ASP A 98 -26.70 10.58 -44.56
C ASP A 98 -26.32 12.03 -44.21
N PRO A 99 -25.02 12.37 -44.18
CA PRO A 99 -24.57 13.67 -43.68
C PRO A 99 -24.97 14.85 -44.57
N ASP A 100 -24.99 14.66 -45.89
CA ASP A 100 -25.31 15.71 -46.86
C ASP A 100 -26.82 15.95 -46.91
N LEU A 101 -27.62 14.88 -46.83
CA LEU A 101 -29.07 15.02 -46.69
C LEU A 101 -29.45 15.70 -45.37
N ALA A 102 -28.77 15.37 -44.26
CA ALA A 102 -28.99 16.08 -43.01
C ALA A 102 -28.59 17.57 -43.13
N LEU A 103 -27.54 17.90 -43.90
CA LEU A 103 -27.16 19.28 -44.19
C LEU A 103 -28.24 20.00 -45.02
N ASP A 104 -28.83 19.34 -46.01
CA ASP A 104 -29.92 19.89 -46.82
C ASP A 104 -31.09 20.33 -45.94
N VAL A 105 -31.52 19.45 -45.03
CA VAL A 105 -32.69 19.71 -44.17
C VAL A 105 -32.41 20.81 -43.13
N THR A 106 -31.24 20.82 -42.48
CA THR A 106 -30.98 21.73 -41.35
C THR A 106 -30.31 23.05 -41.75
N VAL A 107 -29.63 23.11 -42.90
CA VAL A 107 -28.84 24.28 -43.33
C VAL A 107 -29.38 24.88 -44.62
N ILE A 108 -29.44 24.09 -45.70
CA ILE A 108 -29.72 24.59 -47.05
C ILE A 108 -31.18 25.04 -47.14
N ARG A 109 -32.10 24.12 -46.82
CA ARG A 109 -33.54 24.36 -46.79
C ARG A 109 -34.04 24.85 -45.44
N ASN A 110 -33.25 24.63 -44.38
CA ASN A 110 -33.48 25.08 -43.01
C ASN A 110 -34.93 24.87 -42.54
N HIS A 111 -35.39 23.61 -42.62
CA HIS A 111 -36.77 23.26 -42.28
C HIS A 111 -37.15 23.75 -40.88
N PRO A 112 -38.41 24.19 -40.66
CA PRO A 112 -38.93 24.54 -39.34
C PRO A 112 -38.76 23.40 -38.34
N LYS A 113 -38.78 23.73 -37.04
CA LYS A 113 -38.81 22.69 -36.00
C LYS A 113 -40.13 21.93 -36.10
N HIS A 114 -40.10 20.64 -35.77
CA HIS A 114 -41.34 19.87 -35.66
C HIS A 114 -42.10 20.27 -34.39
N GLU A 115 -43.44 20.28 -34.45
CA GLU A 115 -44.32 20.70 -33.35
C GLU A 115 -44.09 19.92 -32.04
N ALA A 116 -43.62 18.67 -32.16
CA ALA A 116 -43.22 17.83 -31.03
C ALA A 116 -42.15 18.47 -30.12
N ILE A 117 -41.28 19.33 -30.67
CA ILE A 117 -40.24 20.00 -29.88
C ILE A 117 -40.86 21.00 -28.89
N GLY A 118 -41.85 21.80 -29.33
CA GLY A 118 -42.55 22.75 -28.45
C GLY A 118 -43.30 22.05 -27.31
N LEU A 119 -43.96 20.93 -27.61
CA LEU A 119 -44.69 20.13 -26.60
C LEU A 119 -43.81 19.66 -25.44
N ILE A 120 -42.51 19.44 -25.69
CA ILE A 120 -41.55 18.98 -24.69
C ILE A 120 -40.89 20.17 -23.98
N VAL A 121 -40.49 21.20 -24.73
CA VAL A 121 -39.61 22.28 -24.25
C VAL A 121 -40.40 23.43 -23.61
N ASP A 122 -41.53 23.84 -24.18
CA ASP A 122 -42.29 25.02 -23.76
C ASP A 122 -42.84 24.92 -22.31
N PRO A 123 -43.24 23.74 -21.80
CA PRO A 123 -43.65 23.59 -20.40
C PRO A 123 -42.51 23.85 -19.40
N ILE A 124 -41.26 23.63 -19.79
CA ILE A 124 -40.07 23.78 -18.95
C ILE A 124 -39.53 25.22 -19.06
N ILE A 125 -39.31 25.68 -20.29
CA ILE A 125 -38.57 26.92 -20.56
C ILE A 125 -39.52 28.12 -20.65
N GLY A 126 -40.62 27.98 -21.39
CA GLY A 126 -41.55 29.05 -21.78
C GLY A 126 -41.85 29.01 -23.27
N ASP A 127 -42.98 29.58 -23.70
CA ASP A 127 -43.49 29.54 -25.08
C ASP A 127 -42.77 30.49 -26.07
N SER A 128 -41.85 31.33 -25.58
CA SER A 128 -41.05 32.30 -26.35
C SER A 128 -39.56 31.98 -26.25
N ASN A 129 -39.16 30.73 -26.56
CA ASN A 129 -37.76 30.28 -26.47
C ASN A 129 -37.11 30.07 -27.86
N ILE A 130 -35.80 30.23 -27.96
CA ILE A 130 -35.05 30.10 -29.23
C ILE A 130 -35.01 28.67 -29.80
N VAL A 131 -35.40 27.64 -29.03
CA VAL A 131 -35.29 26.22 -29.41
C VAL A 131 -36.50 25.75 -30.21
N SER A 132 -37.72 26.09 -29.78
CA SER A 132 -38.99 25.66 -30.39
C SER A 132 -39.64 26.73 -31.28
N THR A 133 -39.31 28.02 -31.08
CA THR A 133 -39.88 29.11 -31.86
C THR A 133 -39.36 29.14 -33.30
N ASP A 134 -40.22 29.50 -34.25
CA ASP A 134 -39.89 29.63 -35.67
C ASP A 134 -40.20 31.03 -36.23
N GLY A 135 -39.71 31.31 -37.46
CA GLY A 135 -40.07 32.51 -38.21
C GLY A 135 -39.49 33.82 -37.67
N PRO A 136 -40.20 34.96 -37.83
CA PRO A 136 -39.71 36.27 -37.40
C PRO A 136 -39.42 36.39 -35.90
N ARG A 137 -40.22 35.73 -35.05
CA ARG A 137 -40.02 35.74 -33.59
C ARG A 137 -38.69 35.08 -33.21
N TRP A 138 -38.38 33.92 -33.80
CA TRP A 138 -37.08 33.27 -33.63
C TRP A 138 -35.92 34.20 -34.02
N LYS A 139 -36.01 34.90 -35.16
CA LYS A 139 -34.96 35.85 -35.59
C LYS A 139 -34.75 37.00 -34.61
N HIS A 140 -35.79 37.41 -33.88
CA HIS A 140 -35.69 38.44 -32.84
C HIS A 140 -34.98 37.87 -31.60
N LEU A 141 -35.47 36.75 -31.06
CA LEU A 141 -34.88 36.09 -29.89
C LEU A 141 -33.41 35.71 -30.14
N HIS A 142 -33.09 35.19 -31.32
CA HIS A 142 -31.71 34.87 -31.71
C HIS A 142 -30.81 36.11 -31.74
N ARG A 143 -31.29 37.23 -32.30
CA ARG A 143 -30.51 38.48 -32.31
C ARG A 143 -30.20 38.96 -30.89
N MET A 144 -31.19 38.87 -29.99
CA MET A 144 -31.06 39.30 -28.59
C MET A 144 -29.86 38.66 -27.89
N VAL A 145 -29.59 37.37 -28.11
CA VAL A 145 -28.53 36.63 -27.41
C VAL A 145 -27.25 36.43 -28.23
N SER A 146 -27.30 36.59 -29.55
CA SER A 146 -26.18 36.23 -30.45
C SER A 146 -24.88 37.00 -30.21
N SER A 147 -24.95 38.26 -29.77
CA SER A 147 -23.77 39.08 -29.51
C SER A 147 -22.91 38.52 -28.37
N ALA A 148 -23.53 37.83 -27.42
CA ALA A 148 -22.90 37.22 -26.27
C ALA A 148 -22.20 35.88 -26.56
N PHE A 149 -22.37 35.32 -27.76
CA PHE A 149 -21.72 34.06 -28.17
C PHE A 149 -20.71 34.24 -29.31
N SER A 150 -20.23 35.48 -29.52
CA SER A 150 -19.14 35.74 -30.46
C SER A 150 -17.83 35.10 -29.97
N ILE A 151 -17.04 34.55 -30.90
CA ILE A 151 -15.77 33.85 -30.59
C ILE A 151 -14.81 34.74 -29.77
N SER A 152 -14.74 36.03 -30.11
CA SER A 152 -13.92 36.99 -29.38
C SER A 152 -14.32 37.11 -27.91
N HIS A 153 -15.63 37.15 -27.63
CA HIS A 153 -16.13 37.28 -26.27
C HIS A 153 -15.97 35.98 -25.46
N ILE A 154 -16.23 34.83 -26.09
CA ILE A 154 -16.01 33.53 -25.44
C ILE A 154 -14.52 33.33 -25.08
N THR A 155 -13.60 33.76 -25.95
CA THR A 155 -12.16 33.72 -25.66
C THR A 155 -11.81 34.53 -24.41
N GLU A 156 -12.46 35.68 -24.18
CA GLU A 156 -12.28 36.50 -22.98
C GLU A 156 -12.85 35.86 -21.71
N MET A 157 -13.80 34.92 -21.82
CA MET A 157 -14.39 34.20 -20.70
C MET A 157 -13.54 33.03 -20.18
N ARG A 158 -12.56 32.53 -20.96
CA ARG A 158 -11.74 31.36 -20.59
C ARG A 158 -11.08 31.46 -19.20
N PRO A 159 -10.54 32.61 -18.75
CA PRO A 159 -9.99 32.73 -17.39
C PRO A 159 -11.05 32.53 -16.30
N MET A 160 -12.28 32.99 -16.52
CA MET A 160 -13.39 32.78 -15.59
C MET A 160 -13.78 31.30 -15.54
N VAL A 161 -13.88 30.65 -16.70
CA VAL A 161 -14.14 29.20 -16.78
C VAL A 161 -13.05 28.42 -16.04
N ALA A 162 -11.78 28.76 -16.25
CA ALA A 162 -10.65 28.17 -15.54
C ALA A 162 -10.76 28.36 -14.02
N ALA A 163 -11.21 29.53 -13.54
CA ALA A 163 -11.40 29.78 -12.12
C ALA A 163 -12.49 28.87 -11.50
N GLU A 164 -13.61 28.64 -12.20
CA GLU A 164 -14.64 27.70 -11.74
C GLU A 164 -14.15 26.25 -11.77
N VAL A 165 -13.38 25.85 -12.79
CA VAL A 165 -12.75 24.52 -12.88
C VAL A 165 -11.72 24.31 -11.77
N MET A 166 -10.97 25.33 -11.35
CA MET A 166 -10.04 25.21 -10.22
C MET A 166 -10.77 24.92 -8.90
N LYS A 167 -12.00 25.43 -8.71
CA LYS A 167 -12.83 25.05 -7.55
C LYS A 167 -13.22 23.58 -7.62
N PHE A 168 -13.63 23.11 -8.79
CA PHE A 168 -13.95 21.71 -9.04
C PHE A 168 -12.72 20.81 -8.79
N ARG A 169 -11.54 21.24 -9.25
CA ARG A 169 -10.26 20.56 -9.02
C ARG A 169 -9.97 20.37 -7.52
N SER A 170 -10.22 21.37 -6.69
CA SER A 170 -10.07 21.25 -5.23
C SER A 170 -11.01 20.20 -4.62
N ILE A 171 -12.22 20.06 -5.14
CA ILE A 171 -13.16 19.02 -4.71
C ILE A 171 -12.64 17.63 -5.13
N LEU A 172 -12.12 17.51 -6.36
CA LEU A 172 -11.54 16.26 -6.84
C LEU A 172 -10.31 15.82 -6.04
N HIS A 173 -9.48 16.75 -5.58
CA HIS A 173 -8.38 16.46 -4.65
C HIS A 173 -8.89 15.79 -3.37
N GLN A 174 -9.93 16.34 -2.74
CA GLN A 174 -10.53 15.75 -1.54
C GLN A 174 -11.09 14.34 -1.81
N LYS A 175 -11.64 14.10 -3.00
CA LYS A 175 -12.14 12.78 -3.41
C LYS A 175 -11.00 11.78 -3.70
N ALA A 176 -9.90 12.25 -4.27
CA ALA A 176 -8.73 11.43 -4.52
C ALA A 176 -8.02 11.02 -3.23
N GLU A 177 -7.91 11.94 -2.27
CA GLU A 177 -7.35 11.65 -0.94
C GLU A 177 -8.22 10.68 -0.14
N SER A 178 -9.55 10.77 -0.25
CA SER A 178 -10.46 9.88 0.46
C SER A 178 -10.60 8.50 -0.19
N GLY A 179 -10.32 8.37 -1.48
CA GLY A 179 -10.51 7.13 -2.26
C GLY A 179 -11.97 6.69 -2.37
N GLU A 180 -12.93 7.56 -2.04
CA GLU A 180 -14.35 7.20 -2.00
C GLU A 180 -14.96 7.08 -3.40
N ILE A 181 -15.98 6.22 -3.54
CA ILE A 181 -16.84 6.21 -4.74
C ILE A 181 -17.81 7.38 -4.64
N PHE A 182 -17.87 8.20 -5.69
CA PHE A 182 -18.78 9.33 -5.75
C PHE A 182 -19.49 9.44 -7.11
N ARG A 183 -20.68 10.05 -7.13
CA ARG A 183 -21.47 10.28 -8.35
C ARG A 183 -20.86 11.46 -9.10
N PHE A 184 -20.02 11.20 -10.10
CA PHE A 184 -19.28 12.22 -10.82
C PHE A 184 -20.20 13.28 -11.44
N GLU A 185 -21.35 12.85 -11.98
CA GLU A 185 -22.36 13.72 -12.59
C GLU A 185 -22.88 14.82 -11.65
N ASP A 186 -22.99 14.55 -10.35
CA ASP A 186 -23.50 15.54 -9.40
C ASP A 186 -22.53 16.72 -9.25
N TYR A 187 -21.24 16.46 -9.34
CA TYR A 187 -20.20 17.49 -9.22
C TYR A 187 -19.94 18.22 -10.54
N THR A 188 -19.95 17.51 -11.68
CA THR A 188 -19.84 18.15 -13.00
C THR A 188 -21.06 19.03 -13.29
N HIS A 189 -22.26 18.63 -12.87
CA HIS A 189 -23.44 19.49 -12.96
C HIS A 189 -23.29 20.79 -12.17
N ASN A 190 -22.74 20.70 -10.96
CA ASN A 190 -22.51 21.90 -10.13
C ASN A 190 -21.46 22.82 -10.77
N LEU A 191 -20.37 22.25 -11.30
CA LEU A 191 -19.35 22.99 -12.03
C LEU A 191 -19.97 23.75 -13.21
N THR A 192 -20.60 23.03 -14.14
CA THR A 192 -21.11 23.64 -15.36
C THR A 192 -22.23 24.63 -15.06
N PHE A 193 -23.08 24.37 -14.05
CA PHE A 193 -24.09 25.32 -13.61
C PHE A 193 -23.47 26.64 -13.11
N ASP A 194 -22.38 26.58 -12.35
CA ASP A 194 -21.67 27.78 -11.91
C ASP A 194 -20.95 28.49 -13.07
N VAL A 195 -20.39 27.75 -14.04
CA VAL A 195 -19.79 28.32 -15.26
C VAL A 195 -20.82 29.12 -16.06
N ILE A 196 -21.96 28.51 -16.39
CA ILE A 196 -22.99 29.19 -17.19
C ILE A 196 -23.66 30.32 -16.41
N SER A 197 -23.82 30.19 -15.09
CA SER A 197 -24.36 31.27 -14.24
C SER A 197 -23.40 32.45 -14.17
N THR A 198 -22.10 32.19 -14.03
CA THR A 198 -21.07 33.24 -14.02
C THR A 198 -20.94 33.90 -15.38
N ALA A 199 -20.98 33.13 -16.48
CA ALA A 199 -21.03 33.67 -17.82
C ALA A 199 -22.30 34.54 -18.03
N ALA A 200 -23.44 34.10 -17.51
CA ALA A 200 -24.71 34.79 -17.68
C ALA A 200 -24.77 36.13 -16.92
N PHE A 201 -24.42 36.11 -15.63
CA PHE A 201 -24.67 37.22 -14.70
C PHE A 201 -23.41 37.96 -14.23
N GLY A 202 -22.21 37.49 -14.62
CA GLY A 202 -20.94 38.02 -14.13
C GLY A 202 -20.60 37.59 -12.69
N GLN A 203 -21.36 36.66 -12.10
CA GLN A 203 -21.13 36.13 -10.75
C GLN A 203 -21.59 34.68 -10.63
N SER A 204 -20.86 33.90 -9.81
CA SER A 204 -21.20 32.50 -9.49
C SER A 204 -22.40 32.42 -8.57
N LEU A 205 -23.14 31.32 -8.65
CA LEU A 205 -24.23 30.99 -7.71
C LEU A 205 -23.79 29.97 -6.65
N ASP A 206 -22.48 29.70 -6.54
CA ASP A 206 -21.83 28.84 -5.56
C ASP A 206 -22.44 27.42 -5.45
N ALA A 207 -22.96 26.87 -6.55
CA ALA A 207 -23.53 25.54 -6.60
C ALA A 207 -22.51 24.47 -6.18
N GLN A 208 -21.24 24.62 -6.55
CA GLN A 208 -20.17 23.69 -6.18
C GLN A 208 -19.89 23.60 -4.67
N LYS A 209 -20.05 24.70 -3.92
CA LYS A 209 -19.68 24.76 -2.49
C LYS A 209 -20.86 24.67 -1.54
N LYS A 210 -21.99 25.30 -1.89
CA LYS A 210 -23.16 25.45 -0.99
C LYS A 210 -24.45 24.90 -1.58
N GLY A 211 -24.42 24.48 -2.86
CA GLY A 211 -25.62 24.17 -3.62
C GLY A 211 -26.38 25.43 -4.05
N SER A 212 -27.20 25.31 -5.09
CA SER A 212 -28.01 26.41 -5.63
C SER A 212 -29.49 26.04 -5.66
N PRO A 213 -30.39 26.86 -5.07
CA PRO A 213 -31.83 26.67 -5.19
C PRO A 213 -32.31 26.64 -6.64
N ALA A 214 -31.71 27.46 -7.51
CA ALA A 214 -32.05 27.50 -8.93
C ALA A 214 -31.75 26.16 -9.63
N LEU A 215 -30.61 25.55 -9.34
CA LEU A 215 -30.25 24.21 -9.85
C LEU A 215 -31.20 23.13 -9.31
N GLN A 216 -31.62 23.22 -8.05
CA GLN A 216 -32.58 22.29 -7.45
C GLN A 216 -33.98 22.41 -8.10
N TYR A 217 -34.49 23.63 -8.27
CA TYR A 217 -35.77 23.88 -8.96
C TYR A 217 -35.73 23.36 -10.39
N PHE A 218 -34.61 23.57 -11.08
CA PHE A 218 -34.39 23.04 -12.42
C PHE A 218 -34.45 21.50 -12.46
N LYS A 219 -33.63 20.81 -11.67
CA LYS A 219 -33.60 19.33 -11.62
C LYS A 219 -34.99 18.76 -11.27
N ALA A 220 -35.70 19.38 -10.32
CA ALA A 220 -37.04 18.96 -9.92
C ALA A 220 -38.09 19.17 -11.03
N MET A 221 -38.06 20.32 -11.71
CA MET A 221 -38.93 20.65 -12.84
C MET A 221 -38.75 19.65 -14.00
N VAL A 222 -37.51 19.36 -14.38
CA VAL A 222 -37.20 18.41 -15.47
C VAL A 222 -37.70 17.01 -15.13
N ARG A 223 -37.38 16.50 -13.94
CA ARG A 223 -37.85 15.17 -13.49
C ARG A 223 -39.37 15.08 -13.48
N ALA A 224 -40.06 16.13 -13.02
CA ALA A 224 -41.52 16.18 -12.98
C ALA A 224 -42.12 16.15 -14.40
N GLN A 225 -41.57 16.91 -15.36
CA GLN A 225 -42.01 16.87 -16.75
C GLN A 225 -41.77 15.49 -17.39
N MET A 226 -40.60 14.88 -17.15
CA MET A 226 -40.25 13.59 -17.77
C MET A 226 -41.09 12.43 -17.25
N LYS A 227 -41.53 12.46 -15.99
CA LYS A 227 -42.50 11.48 -15.47
C LYS A 227 -43.82 11.44 -16.23
N THR A 228 -44.21 12.53 -16.87
CA THR A 228 -45.49 12.62 -17.62
C THR A 228 -45.39 12.26 -19.09
N ARG A 229 -44.16 12.17 -19.64
CA ARG A 229 -43.92 12.03 -21.08
C ARG A 229 -44.56 10.77 -21.67
N ASP A 230 -44.42 9.64 -20.99
CA ASP A 230 -44.78 8.31 -21.48
C ASP A 230 -45.83 7.60 -20.59
N SER A 231 -46.59 8.37 -19.80
CA SER A 231 -47.52 7.87 -18.79
C SER A 231 -48.98 8.13 -19.16
N PHE A 232 -49.80 7.07 -19.18
CA PHE A 232 -51.26 7.16 -19.28
C PHE A 232 -51.95 7.33 -17.90
N ASN A 233 -51.17 7.50 -16.82
CA ASN A 233 -51.71 7.71 -15.48
C ASN A 233 -52.16 9.17 -15.29
N TYR A 234 -53.41 9.46 -15.61
CA TYR A 234 -53.97 10.81 -15.53
C TYR A 234 -53.86 11.46 -14.14
N ILE A 235 -53.99 10.68 -13.06
CA ILE A 235 -53.88 11.20 -11.67
C ILE A 235 -52.42 11.53 -11.35
N GLY A 236 -51.50 10.61 -11.64
CA GLY A 236 -50.07 10.83 -11.45
C GLY A 236 -49.55 12.01 -12.27
N ASN A 237 -50.03 12.14 -13.52
CA ASN A 237 -49.66 13.23 -14.41
C ASN A 237 -50.16 14.58 -13.88
N PHE A 238 -51.37 14.65 -13.30
CA PHE A 238 -51.88 15.87 -12.67
C PHE A 238 -50.96 16.40 -11.57
N PHE A 239 -50.53 15.53 -10.64
CA PHE A 239 -49.61 15.94 -9.57
C PHE A 239 -48.23 16.32 -10.11
N ALA A 240 -47.70 15.57 -11.08
CA ALA A 240 -46.42 15.87 -11.71
C ALA A 240 -46.44 17.21 -12.47
N HIS A 241 -47.53 17.54 -13.18
CA HIS A 241 -47.71 18.85 -13.80
C HIS A 241 -47.76 19.97 -12.76
N ARG A 242 -48.48 19.78 -11.65
CA ARG A 242 -48.52 20.76 -10.56
C ARG A 242 -47.14 21.00 -9.94
N THR A 243 -46.37 19.94 -9.70
CA THR A 243 -44.98 20.05 -9.21
C THR A 243 -44.12 20.81 -10.23
N ARG A 244 -44.13 20.41 -11.50
CA ARG A 244 -43.40 21.09 -12.58
C ARG A 244 -43.72 22.58 -12.61
N ASP A 245 -45.01 22.93 -12.62
CA ASP A 245 -45.44 24.32 -12.70
C ASP A 245 -45.00 25.09 -11.46
N SER A 246 -45.10 24.52 -10.26
CA SER A 246 -44.60 25.16 -9.04
C SER A 246 -43.10 25.43 -9.08
N GLU A 247 -42.28 24.45 -9.48
CA GLU A 247 -40.82 24.62 -9.56
C GLU A 247 -40.42 25.59 -10.67
N ARG A 248 -41.17 25.61 -11.79
CA ARG A 248 -41.02 26.60 -12.85
C ARG A 248 -41.25 28.02 -12.34
N HIS A 249 -42.32 28.28 -11.59
CA HIS A 249 -42.59 29.62 -11.05
C HIS A 249 -41.50 30.07 -10.09
N LYS A 250 -41.02 29.18 -9.20
CA LYS A 250 -39.89 29.50 -8.30
C LYS A 250 -38.62 29.86 -9.07
N LEU A 251 -38.34 29.14 -10.16
CA LEU A 251 -37.20 29.44 -11.03
C LEU A 251 -37.39 30.76 -11.78
N ASP A 252 -38.58 31.03 -12.31
CA ASP A 252 -38.92 32.27 -13.01
C ASP A 252 -38.76 33.49 -12.07
N ASP A 253 -39.23 33.39 -10.82
CA ASP A 253 -39.09 34.41 -9.78
C ASP A 253 -37.62 34.67 -9.43
N PHE A 254 -36.85 33.59 -9.26
CA PHE A 254 -35.42 33.67 -8.96
C PHE A 254 -34.64 34.34 -10.10
N MET A 255 -34.91 33.97 -11.35
CA MET A 255 -34.26 34.57 -12.52
C MET A 255 -34.67 36.03 -12.71
N THR A 256 -35.94 36.34 -12.50
CA THR A 256 -36.45 37.72 -12.55
C THR A 256 -35.71 38.60 -11.55
N LYS A 257 -35.50 38.10 -10.33
CA LYS A 257 -34.76 38.81 -9.28
C LYS A 257 -33.32 39.08 -9.71
N LEU A 258 -32.58 38.07 -10.17
CA LEU A 258 -31.18 38.22 -10.61
C LEU A 258 -31.03 39.21 -11.77
N ILE A 259 -31.90 39.12 -12.77
CA ILE A 259 -31.89 40.01 -13.95
C ILE A 259 -32.11 41.46 -13.51
N LYS A 260 -33.09 41.72 -12.63
CA LYS A 260 -33.36 43.06 -12.11
C LYS A 260 -32.21 43.59 -11.26
N GLU A 261 -31.67 42.78 -10.36
CA GLU A 261 -30.53 43.16 -9.51
C GLU A 261 -29.29 43.50 -10.34
N ARG A 262 -29.02 42.73 -11.40
CA ARG A 262 -27.91 43.01 -12.32
C ARG A 262 -28.14 44.31 -13.10
N PHE A 263 -29.36 44.55 -13.59
CA PHE A 263 -29.70 45.80 -14.29
C PHE A 263 -29.53 47.03 -13.37
N GLU A 264 -30.01 46.92 -12.12
CA GLU A 264 -29.83 47.96 -11.10
C GLU A 264 -28.35 48.21 -10.78
N HIS A 265 -27.54 47.15 -10.70
CA HIS A 265 -26.11 47.25 -10.44
C HIS A 265 -25.39 48.01 -11.56
N ILE A 266 -25.64 47.68 -12.82
CA ILE A 266 -25.08 48.39 -13.99
C ILE A 266 -25.35 49.89 -13.89
N LYS A 267 -26.58 50.27 -13.49
CA LYS A 267 -26.97 51.67 -13.34
C LYS A 267 -26.32 52.37 -12.16
N ARG A 268 -26.31 51.74 -10.98
CA ARG A 268 -25.74 52.34 -9.75
C ARG A 268 -24.24 52.48 -9.83
N SER A 269 -23.56 51.50 -10.43
CA SER A 269 -22.10 51.48 -10.57
C SER A 269 -21.60 52.26 -11.79
N ASN A 270 -22.50 52.83 -12.59
CA ASN A 270 -22.19 53.50 -13.86
C ASN A 270 -21.23 52.65 -14.73
N LEU A 271 -21.53 51.35 -14.82
CA LEU A 271 -20.67 50.37 -15.47
C LEU A 271 -20.58 50.71 -16.97
N ASP A 272 -19.37 50.88 -17.48
CA ASP A 272 -19.16 51.17 -18.90
C ASP A 272 -19.46 49.92 -19.74
N LEU A 273 -20.60 49.93 -20.42
CA LEU A 273 -21.01 48.84 -21.31
C LEU A 273 -20.39 48.95 -22.71
N SER A 274 -19.63 50.01 -23.01
CA SER A 274 -18.97 50.18 -24.31
C SER A 274 -17.72 49.28 -24.42
N GLU A 275 -17.02 49.07 -23.32
CA GLU A 275 -15.93 48.10 -23.19
C GLU A 275 -16.53 46.70 -23.02
N LYS A 276 -16.38 45.85 -24.05
CA LYS A 276 -16.97 44.49 -24.02
C LYS A 276 -16.25 43.55 -23.07
N ARG A 277 -15.02 43.89 -22.68
CA ARG A 277 -14.12 43.05 -21.91
C ARG A 277 -14.61 42.92 -20.46
N GLY A 278 -14.83 41.69 -20.02
CA GLY A 278 -15.27 41.40 -18.64
C GLY A 278 -16.78 41.53 -18.39
N LEU A 279 -17.58 41.81 -19.42
CA LEU A 279 -19.04 41.80 -19.35
C LEU A 279 -19.59 40.37 -19.36
N GLY A 280 -20.66 40.12 -18.62
CA GLY A 280 -21.44 38.89 -18.73
C GLY A 280 -22.43 38.94 -19.91
N ILE A 281 -23.06 37.79 -20.22
CA ILE A 281 -24.05 37.68 -21.30
C ILE A 281 -25.21 38.67 -21.08
N MET A 282 -25.71 38.79 -19.84
CA MET A 282 -26.79 39.73 -19.54
C MET A 282 -26.38 41.19 -19.70
N ASP A 283 -25.12 41.54 -19.44
CA ASP A 283 -24.64 42.91 -19.62
C ASP A 283 -24.63 43.31 -21.09
N LEU A 284 -24.29 42.36 -21.98
CA LEU A 284 -24.34 42.57 -23.43
C LEU A 284 -25.78 42.68 -23.94
N ILE A 285 -26.69 41.86 -23.40
CA ILE A 285 -28.12 41.95 -23.71
C ILE A 285 -28.68 43.30 -23.24
N PHE A 286 -28.31 43.77 -22.05
CA PHE A 286 -28.70 45.08 -21.54
C PHE A 286 -28.07 46.23 -22.31
N ARG A 287 -26.82 46.10 -22.75
CA ARG A 287 -26.19 47.08 -23.64
C ARG A 287 -27.01 47.24 -24.91
N ASP A 288 -27.31 46.14 -25.59
CA ASP A 288 -28.05 46.18 -26.84
C ASP A 288 -29.47 46.76 -26.62
N TYR A 289 -30.12 46.44 -25.49
CA TYR A 289 -31.39 47.05 -25.07
C TYR A 289 -31.27 48.57 -24.82
N LEU A 290 -30.27 49.03 -24.08
CA LEU A 290 -30.06 50.45 -23.74
C LEU A 290 -29.55 51.29 -24.91
N THR A 291 -28.88 50.68 -25.88
CA THR A 291 -28.46 51.36 -27.12
C THR A 291 -29.59 51.58 -28.12
N ASP A 292 -30.72 50.90 -27.94
CA ASP A 292 -31.93 51.18 -28.73
C ASP A 292 -32.45 52.59 -28.36
N PRO A 293 -32.62 53.51 -29.33
CA PRO A 293 -33.13 54.85 -29.08
C PRO A 293 -34.44 54.86 -28.27
N ALA A 294 -35.29 53.85 -28.43
CA ALA A 294 -36.56 53.71 -27.71
C ALA A 294 -36.38 53.48 -26.20
N ASN A 295 -35.25 52.90 -25.77
CA ASN A 295 -35.00 52.47 -24.39
C ASN A 295 -33.80 53.18 -23.73
N SER A 296 -33.11 54.06 -24.45
CA SER A 296 -31.92 54.80 -24.01
C SER A 296 -32.04 55.57 -22.68
N LYS A 297 -33.26 55.87 -22.23
CA LYS A 297 -33.56 56.54 -20.94
C LYS A 297 -34.38 55.67 -19.97
N ALA A 298 -34.65 54.41 -20.29
CA ALA A 298 -35.55 53.55 -19.52
C ALA A 298 -35.01 53.34 -18.09
N THR A 299 -35.75 53.75 -17.05
CA THR A 299 -35.36 53.55 -15.64
C THR A 299 -35.63 52.13 -15.14
N GLU A 300 -36.57 51.43 -15.77
CA GLU A 300 -36.95 50.04 -15.47
C GLU A 300 -36.99 49.22 -16.78
N LEU A 301 -36.95 47.89 -16.65
CA LEU A 301 -37.09 46.96 -17.78
C LEU A 301 -38.55 46.83 -18.20
N SER A 302 -38.84 46.86 -19.51
CA SER A 302 -40.20 46.60 -20.00
C SER A 302 -40.63 45.17 -19.67
N SER A 303 -41.93 44.96 -19.42
CA SER A 303 -42.48 43.65 -19.05
C SER A 303 -42.26 42.60 -20.14
N GLU A 304 -42.36 43.00 -21.41
CA GLU A 304 -42.12 42.13 -22.56
C GLU A 304 -40.65 41.70 -22.65
N PHE A 305 -39.71 42.66 -22.54
CA PHE A 305 -38.28 42.35 -22.56
C PHE A 305 -37.86 41.47 -21.38
N LEU A 306 -38.37 41.77 -20.18
CA LEU A 306 -38.08 40.98 -18.98
C LEU A 306 -38.56 39.52 -19.14
N LYS A 307 -39.75 39.30 -19.70
CA LYS A 307 -40.27 37.95 -19.98
C LYS A 307 -39.37 37.20 -20.98
N ASP A 308 -38.95 37.86 -22.05
CA ASP A 308 -38.05 37.25 -23.04
C ASP A 308 -36.66 36.98 -22.48
N ALA A 309 -36.10 37.90 -21.68
CA ALA A 309 -34.82 37.76 -21.01
C ALA A 309 -34.84 36.57 -20.03
N VAL A 310 -35.85 36.46 -19.17
CA VAL A 310 -36.03 35.30 -18.27
C VAL A 310 -36.09 34.00 -19.06
N THR A 311 -36.86 33.96 -20.15
CA THR A 311 -37.02 32.76 -20.99
C THR A 311 -35.70 32.37 -21.66
N GLN A 312 -34.92 33.33 -22.18
CA GLN A 312 -33.64 33.02 -22.81
C GLN A 312 -32.57 32.63 -21.79
N VAL A 313 -32.50 33.30 -20.63
CA VAL A 313 -31.57 32.92 -19.55
C VAL A 313 -31.85 31.50 -19.07
N LYS A 314 -33.12 31.14 -18.86
CA LYS A 314 -33.49 29.74 -18.58
C LYS A 314 -33.05 28.82 -19.69
N THR A 315 -33.24 29.21 -20.95
CA THR A 315 -32.76 28.40 -22.09
C THR A 315 -31.25 28.14 -22.00
N LEU A 316 -30.46 29.16 -21.66
CA LEU A 316 -29.00 29.04 -21.51
C LEU A 316 -28.60 28.17 -20.32
N LEU A 317 -29.20 28.36 -19.15
CA LEU A 317 -28.91 27.57 -17.95
C LEU A 317 -29.26 26.09 -18.16
N ILE A 318 -30.39 25.82 -18.80
CA ILE A 318 -30.89 24.46 -19.06
C ILE A 318 -30.03 23.78 -20.12
N ALA A 319 -29.84 24.41 -21.27
CA ALA A 319 -29.08 23.82 -22.36
C ALA A 319 -27.57 23.72 -22.05
N GLY A 320 -27.05 24.64 -21.24
CA GLY A 320 -25.62 24.74 -20.95
C GLY A 320 -25.14 23.88 -19.79
N SER A 321 -26.00 23.51 -18.83
CA SER A 321 -25.57 22.78 -17.62
C SER A 321 -25.47 21.26 -17.78
N GLY A 322 -26.50 20.62 -18.34
CA GLY A 322 -26.52 19.16 -18.46
C GLY A 322 -25.62 18.64 -19.57
N THR A 323 -25.75 19.17 -20.79
CA THR A 323 -24.99 18.70 -21.96
C THR A 323 -23.46 18.68 -21.77
N THR A 324 -22.88 19.70 -21.13
CA THR A 324 -21.43 19.74 -20.84
C THR A 324 -21.06 18.75 -19.73
N SER A 325 -21.86 18.71 -18.64
CA SER A 325 -21.67 17.77 -17.53
C SER A 325 -21.66 16.31 -18.00
N ASP A 326 -22.64 15.93 -18.83
CA ASP A 326 -22.78 14.58 -19.36
C ASP A 326 -21.60 14.21 -20.27
N THR A 327 -21.16 15.17 -21.09
CA THR A 327 -20.00 15.01 -21.96
C THR A 327 -18.71 14.80 -21.14
N LEU A 328 -18.54 15.50 -20.02
CA LEU A 328 -17.42 15.26 -19.10
C LEU A 328 -17.49 13.86 -18.48
N CYS A 329 -18.68 13.41 -18.08
CA CYS A 329 -18.86 12.06 -17.52
C CYS A 329 -18.45 10.97 -18.51
N PHE A 330 -18.97 11.02 -19.74
CA PHE A 330 -18.60 10.06 -20.78
C PHE A 330 -17.14 10.22 -21.22
N GLY A 331 -16.61 11.45 -21.18
CA GLY A 331 -15.20 11.72 -21.42
C GLY A 331 -14.29 11.01 -20.43
N GLN A 332 -14.53 11.16 -19.12
CA GLN A 332 -13.75 10.49 -18.09
C GLN A 332 -13.94 8.97 -18.11
N MET A 333 -15.15 8.48 -18.40
CA MET A 333 -15.39 7.04 -18.61
C MET A 333 -14.52 6.50 -19.75
N LEU A 334 -14.50 7.14 -20.93
CA LEU A 334 -13.65 6.71 -22.04
C LEU A 334 -12.17 6.81 -21.69
N LEU A 335 -11.72 7.90 -21.06
CA LEU A 335 -10.32 8.08 -20.67
C LEU A 335 -9.86 7.04 -19.62
N SER A 336 -10.74 6.59 -18.73
CA SER A 336 -10.42 5.59 -17.70
C SER A 336 -9.95 4.23 -18.25
N VAL A 337 -10.26 3.93 -19.51
CA VAL A 337 -9.89 2.68 -20.19
C VAL A 337 -8.97 2.91 -21.40
N ASN A 338 -8.49 4.15 -21.59
CA ASN A 338 -7.52 4.52 -22.63
C ASN A 338 -6.36 5.32 -22.01
N PRO A 339 -5.56 4.72 -21.10
CA PRO A 339 -4.50 5.42 -20.37
C PRO A 339 -3.41 6.01 -21.28
N GLU A 340 -3.16 5.41 -22.44
CA GLU A 340 -2.24 5.93 -23.45
C GLU A 340 -2.71 7.25 -24.06
N VAL A 341 -4.04 7.47 -24.14
CA VAL A 341 -4.60 8.74 -24.58
C VAL A 341 -4.40 9.81 -23.50
N VAL A 342 -4.63 9.47 -22.22
CA VAL A 342 -4.39 10.36 -21.08
C VAL A 342 -2.92 10.79 -21.03
N GLN A 343 -1.99 9.85 -21.23
CA GLN A 343 -0.56 10.14 -21.27
C GLN A 343 -0.19 11.13 -22.38
N LYS A 344 -0.66 10.91 -23.61
CA LYS A 344 -0.45 11.84 -24.73
C LYS A 344 -1.05 13.24 -24.46
N MET A 345 -2.20 13.30 -23.78
CA MET A 345 -2.77 14.58 -23.35
C MET A 345 -1.85 15.29 -22.37
N ARG A 346 -1.34 14.60 -21.34
CA ARG A 346 -0.39 15.18 -20.36
C ARG A 346 0.86 15.72 -21.04
N GLU A 347 1.45 14.97 -21.97
CA GLU A 347 2.60 15.40 -22.76
C GLU A 347 2.31 16.66 -23.59
N GLU A 348 1.13 16.74 -24.21
CA GLU A 348 0.70 17.96 -24.91
C GLU A 348 0.51 19.13 -23.92
N HIS A 349 -0.14 18.89 -22.79
CA HIS A 349 -0.39 19.91 -21.76
C HIS A 349 0.91 20.50 -21.22
N ASP A 350 1.91 19.66 -20.92
CA ASP A 350 3.25 20.08 -20.48
C ASP A 350 3.96 20.87 -21.57
N ARG A 351 3.93 20.40 -22.82
CA ARG A 351 4.58 21.05 -23.96
C ARG A 351 3.99 22.44 -24.26
N VAL A 352 2.67 22.60 -24.15
CA VAL A 352 2.00 23.86 -24.48
C VAL A 352 1.99 24.83 -23.29
N PHE A 353 1.64 24.39 -22.08
CA PHE A 353 1.44 25.28 -20.92
C PHE A 353 2.55 25.24 -19.86
N ALA A 354 3.57 24.40 -20.01
CA ALA A 354 4.59 24.05 -19.00
C ALA A 354 4.10 23.03 -17.95
N PRO A 355 5.02 22.29 -17.28
CA PRO A 355 4.70 21.40 -16.17
C PRO A 355 4.10 22.15 -14.97
N GLY A 356 3.09 21.57 -14.33
CA GLY A 356 2.47 22.08 -13.10
C GLY A 356 1.18 22.88 -13.30
N ILE A 357 0.23 22.69 -12.39
CA ILE A 357 -1.12 23.27 -12.49
C ILE A 357 -1.15 24.79 -12.33
N ASP A 358 -0.38 25.33 -11.37
CA ASP A 358 -0.39 26.77 -11.08
C ASP A 358 0.18 27.57 -12.26
N ALA A 359 1.27 27.07 -12.85
CA ALA A 359 1.84 27.63 -14.06
C ALA A 359 0.86 27.56 -15.24
N THR A 360 0.18 26.42 -15.41
CA THR A 360 -0.86 26.25 -16.45
C THR A 360 -1.98 27.25 -16.29
N TYR A 361 -2.49 27.41 -15.07
CA TYR A 361 -3.58 28.34 -14.76
C TYR A 361 -3.19 29.80 -15.00
N GLU A 362 -2.01 30.22 -14.53
CA GLU A 362 -1.53 31.59 -14.76
C GLU A 362 -1.25 31.88 -16.24
N ILE A 363 -0.73 30.91 -17.00
CA ILE A 363 -0.52 31.05 -18.44
C ILE A 363 -1.85 31.13 -19.19
N LEU A 364 -2.84 30.31 -18.84
CA LEU A 364 -4.16 30.37 -19.46
C LEU A 364 -4.87 31.69 -19.15
N LYS A 365 -4.68 32.23 -17.95
CA LYS A 365 -5.21 33.54 -17.55
C LYS A 365 -4.53 34.69 -18.29
N ALA A 366 -3.20 34.63 -18.45
CA ALA A 366 -2.43 35.66 -19.15
C ALA A 366 -2.61 35.60 -20.68
N ASN A 367 -2.74 34.40 -21.25
CA ASN A 367 -2.93 34.17 -22.68
C ASN A 367 -4.06 33.16 -22.94
N PRO A 368 -5.34 33.61 -22.87
CA PRO A 368 -6.50 32.77 -23.11
C PRO A 368 -6.50 32.08 -24.49
N GLY A 369 -5.88 32.70 -25.50
CA GLY A 369 -5.81 32.17 -26.86
C GLY A 369 -5.01 30.86 -26.98
N LYS A 370 -4.12 30.60 -26.02
CA LYS A 370 -3.21 29.45 -26.01
C LYS A 370 -3.92 28.09 -25.95
N LEU A 371 -5.16 28.06 -25.45
CA LEU A 371 -6.01 26.86 -25.45
C LEU A 371 -6.16 26.23 -26.84
N ASN A 372 -6.10 27.05 -27.90
CA ASN A 372 -6.23 26.58 -29.29
C ASN A 372 -5.02 25.76 -29.78
N GLU A 373 -3.90 25.77 -29.05
CA GLU A 373 -2.69 25.00 -29.37
C GLU A 373 -2.77 23.53 -28.90
N LEU A 374 -3.75 23.19 -28.06
CA LEU A 374 -4.01 21.82 -27.57
C LEU A 374 -4.69 20.95 -28.63
N LYS A 375 -4.00 20.70 -29.74
CA LYS A 375 -4.56 19.99 -30.90
C LYS A 375 -5.02 18.59 -30.52
N TYR A 376 -4.22 17.83 -29.78
CA TYR A 376 -4.53 16.46 -29.38
C TYR A 376 -5.71 16.40 -28.42
N THR A 377 -5.70 17.21 -27.35
CA THR A 377 -6.83 17.29 -26.40
C THR A 377 -8.12 17.74 -27.08
N ASN A 378 -8.06 18.65 -28.07
CA ASN A 378 -9.21 18.96 -28.91
C ASN A 378 -9.67 17.75 -29.74
N GLY A 379 -8.75 16.94 -30.29
CA GLY A 379 -9.08 15.68 -30.96
C GLY A 379 -9.76 14.68 -30.04
N VAL A 380 -9.27 14.53 -28.81
CA VAL A 380 -9.90 13.69 -27.77
C VAL A 380 -11.33 14.13 -27.52
N MET A 381 -11.53 15.44 -27.35
CA MET A 381 -12.86 15.99 -27.08
C MET A 381 -13.81 15.78 -28.27
N ARG A 382 -13.31 15.89 -29.50
CA ARG A 382 -14.10 15.59 -30.70
C ARG A 382 -14.46 14.11 -30.81
N GLU A 383 -13.58 13.21 -30.35
CA GLU A 383 -13.84 11.77 -30.36
C GLU A 383 -14.85 11.35 -29.31
N ILE A 384 -14.79 11.90 -28.09
CA ILE A 384 -15.80 11.67 -27.05
C ILE A 384 -17.19 12.04 -27.59
N LEU A 385 -17.31 13.21 -28.22
CA LEU A 385 -18.55 13.68 -28.84
C LEU A 385 -18.98 12.84 -30.05
N ARG A 386 -18.06 12.11 -30.71
CA ARG A 386 -18.42 11.15 -31.75
C ARG A 386 -19.15 9.96 -31.16
N PHE A 387 -18.61 9.38 -30.08
CA PHE A 387 -19.22 8.26 -29.36
C PHE A 387 -20.54 8.67 -28.69
N TYR A 388 -20.55 9.86 -28.10
CA TYR A 388 -21.66 10.37 -27.29
C TYR A 388 -22.15 11.72 -27.84
N PRO A 389 -22.84 11.72 -29.00
CA PRO A 389 -23.37 12.94 -29.58
C PRO A 389 -24.49 13.50 -28.70
N ILE A 390 -24.50 14.82 -28.52
CA ILE A 390 -25.47 15.54 -27.67
C ILE A 390 -26.50 16.34 -28.48
N GLY A 391 -26.28 16.52 -29.78
CA GLY A 391 -27.20 17.17 -30.70
C GLY A 391 -28.37 16.27 -31.06
N ASN A 392 -29.60 16.77 -30.84
CA ASN A 392 -30.82 16.13 -31.30
C ASN A 392 -31.78 17.19 -31.88
N THR A 393 -32.39 16.90 -33.03
CA THR A 393 -33.40 17.78 -33.61
C THR A 393 -34.45 17.00 -34.40
N ALA A 394 -35.67 17.48 -34.36
CA ALA A 394 -36.74 17.07 -35.27
C ALA A 394 -37.14 18.25 -36.16
N ARG A 395 -37.33 17.98 -37.45
CA ARG A 395 -37.67 18.97 -38.48
C ARG A 395 -39.03 18.63 -39.10
N LYS A 396 -39.80 19.65 -39.44
CA LYS A 396 -41.08 19.46 -40.15
C LYS A 396 -40.81 19.12 -41.61
N GLY A 397 -41.37 18.03 -42.11
CA GLY A 397 -41.36 17.73 -43.53
C GLY A 397 -42.40 18.57 -44.27
N ILE A 398 -41.97 19.21 -45.37
CA ILE A 398 -42.75 20.23 -46.07
C ILE A 398 -43.32 19.66 -47.38
N ASP A 399 -42.47 19.00 -48.17
CA ASP A 399 -42.77 18.51 -49.52
C ASP A 399 -42.05 17.18 -49.77
N THR A 400 -40.93 17.15 -50.49
CA THR A 400 -40.10 15.98 -50.78
C THR A 400 -38.64 16.21 -50.38
N LEU A 401 -37.90 15.13 -50.13
CA LEU A 401 -36.45 15.13 -49.92
C LEU A 401 -35.75 14.49 -51.11
N THR A 402 -34.65 15.07 -51.57
CA THR A 402 -33.83 14.51 -52.66
C THR A 402 -32.75 13.61 -52.07
N TYR A 403 -32.77 12.32 -52.37
CA TYR A 403 -31.73 11.38 -51.93
C TYR A 403 -31.37 10.41 -53.05
N LYS A 404 -30.07 10.33 -53.37
CA LYS A 404 -29.51 9.55 -54.50
C LYS A 404 -30.26 9.78 -55.83
N GLY A 405 -30.56 11.05 -56.14
CA GLY A 405 -31.23 11.45 -57.38
C GLY A 405 -32.75 11.21 -57.44
N LYS A 406 -33.37 10.67 -56.38
CA LYS A 406 -34.82 10.43 -56.30
C LYS A 406 -35.50 11.36 -55.29
N GLN A 407 -36.73 11.78 -55.60
CA GLN A 407 -37.60 12.54 -54.70
C GLN A 407 -38.39 11.59 -53.78
N TRP A 408 -38.33 11.85 -52.47
CA TRP A 408 -38.96 11.04 -51.43
C TRP A 408 -39.98 11.87 -50.65
N PRO A 409 -41.22 11.38 -50.42
CA PRO A 409 -42.28 12.17 -49.79
C PRO A 409 -41.94 12.50 -48.33
N SER A 410 -42.08 13.77 -47.94
CA SER A 410 -41.77 14.23 -46.57
C SER A 410 -42.88 15.03 -45.90
N LYS A 411 -43.80 15.59 -46.68
CA LYS A 411 -44.91 16.40 -46.16
C LYS A 411 -45.62 15.72 -44.99
N ASP A 412 -45.82 16.48 -43.91
CA ASP A 412 -46.51 16.08 -42.68
C ASP A 412 -45.83 14.94 -41.88
N LEU A 413 -44.58 14.61 -42.19
CA LEU A 413 -43.74 13.69 -41.42
C LEU A 413 -42.69 14.42 -40.59
N MET A 414 -42.24 13.77 -39.53
CA MET A 414 -41.15 14.23 -38.68
C MET A 414 -39.80 13.77 -39.25
N ILE A 415 -38.95 14.68 -39.67
CA ILE A 415 -37.60 14.36 -40.15
C ILE A 415 -36.64 14.36 -38.95
N CYS A 416 -35.96 13.24 -38.73
CA CYS A 416 -35.06 12.96 -37.63
C CYS A 416 -33.66 12.62 -38.15
N PRO A 417 -32.73 13.59 -38.22
CA PRO A 417 -31.31 13.30 -38.31
C PRO A 417 -30.87 12.48 -37.08
N VAL A 418 -30.10 11.40 -37.30
CA VAL A 418 -29.60 10.53 -36.22
C VAL A 418 -28.08 10.47 -36.30
N GLN A 419 -27.44 11.28 -35.45
CA GLN A 419 -26.00 11.51 -35.37
C GLN A 419 -25.24 10.23 -35.04
N LEU A 420 -25.70 9.49 -34.04
CA LEU A 420 -25.03 8.26 -33.58
C LEU A 420 -24.91 7.24 -34.72
N ALA A 421 -25.94 7.11 -35.55
CA ALA A 421 -25.92 6.23 -36.70
C ALA A 421 -24.92 6.66 -37.78
N MET A 422 -24.72 7.98 -37.96
CA MET A 422 -23.66 8.53 -38.83
C MET A 422 -22.27 8.27 -38.25
N HIS A 423 -22.09 8.55 -36.96
CA HIS A 423 -20.83 8.47 -36.24
C HIS A 423 -20.30 7.04 -36.04
N MET A 424 -21.22 6.07 -35.95
CA MET A 424 -20.90 4.65 -35.83
C MET A 424 -20.92 3.92 -37.18
N ASN A 425 -20.81 4.64 -38.29
CA ASN A 425 -20.86 4.07 -39.64
C ASN A 425 -19.47 3.74 -40.18
N PRO A 426 -19.14 2.45 -40.41
CA PRO A 426 -17.84 2.07 -40.98
C PRO A 426 -17.64 2.60 -42.40
N ASN A 427 -18.72 2.97 -43.11
CA ASN A 427 -18.61 3.62 -44.43
C ASN A 427 -18.30 5.12 -44.35
N LEU A 428 -18.40 5.74 -43.17
CA LEU A 428 -18.12 7.18 -42.95
C LEU A 428 -16.90 7.41 -42.05
N PHE A 429 -16.62 6.50 -41.13
CA PHE A 429 -15.50 6.56 -40.20
C PHE A 429 -14.75 5.21 -40.20
N THR A 430 -13.44 5.23 -40.43
CA THR A 430 -12.57 4.04 -40.34
C THR A 430 -12.53 3.54 -38.90
N ASP A 431 -12.73 2.24 -38.66
CA ASP A 431 -12.73 1.61 -37.33
C ASP A 431 -13.59 2.37 -36.30
N PRO A 432 -14.91 2.48 -36.50
CA PRO A 432 -15.78 3.35 -35.70
C PRO A 432 -15.91 2.94 -34.23
N LEU A 433 -15.50 1.72 -33.85
CA LEU A 433 -15.50 1.23 -32.47
C LEU A 433 -14.22 1.62 -31.70
N LYS A 434 -13.14 1.96 -32.40
CA LYS A 434 -11.89 2.37 -31.77
C LYS A 434 -11.98 3.83 -31.31
N PHE A 435 -11.58 4.10 -30.08
CA PHE A 435 -11.41 5.47 -29.58
C PHE A 435 -10.10 6.06 -30.15
N ASP A 436 -10.22 6.89 -31.20
CA ASP A 436 -9.09 7.38 -31.98
C ASP A 436 -9.09 8.92 -32.10
N PRO A 437 -8.48 9.63 -31.13
CA PRO A 437 -8.32 11.09 -31.18
C PRO A 437 -7.53 11.61 -32.39
N GLU A 438 -6.56 10.84 -32.89
CA GLU A 438 -5.65 11.26 -33.97
C GLU A 438 -6.37 11.37 -35.32
N ARG A 439 -7.57 10.79 -35.43
CA ARG A 439 -8.44 10.91 -36.59
C ARG A 439 -8.67 12.34 -37.04
N TYR A 440 -8.79 13.26 -36.09
CA TYR A 440 -9.05 14.66 -36.38
C TYR A 440 -7.83 15.41 -36.92
N MET A 441 -6.66 14.78 -36.92
CA MET A 441 -5.42 15.27 -37.50
C MET A 441 -5.20 14.65 -38.88
N ARG A 442 -5.72 13.44 -39.09
CA ARG A 442 -5.72 12.75 -40.40
C ARG A 442 -6.85 13.22 -41.32
N GLU A 443 -7.94 13.73 -40.74
CA GLU A 443 -9.16 14.16 -41.45
C GLU A 443 -9.76 13.08 -42.38
N ASP A 444 -9.71 11.82 -41.95
CA ASP A 444 -10.06 10.62 -42.75
C ASP A 444 -11.57 10.31 -42.84
N PHE A 445 -12.44 11.31 -42.70
CA PHE A 445 -13.91 11.16 -42.74
C PHE A 445 -14.58 12.30 -43.54
N PRO A 446 -15.80 12.11 -44.07
CA PRO A 446 -16.47 13.15 -44.86
C PRO A 446 -16.73 14.43 -44.05
N ARG A 447 -16.55 15.60 -44.71
CA ARG A 447 -16.64 16.94 -44.09
C ARG A 447 -17.91 17.22 -43.27
N HIS A 448 -19.02 16.57 -43.59
CA HIS A 448 -20.31 16.76 -42.94
C HIS A 448 -20.71 15.61 -42.01
N ALA A 449 -19.88 14.56 -41.88
CA ALA A 449 -20.15 13.35 -41.11
C ALA A 449 -19.94 13.53 -39.60
N TRP A 450 -18.93 14.28 -39.17
CA TRP A 450 -18.79 14.65 -37.76
C TRP A 450 -19.77 15.77 -37.42
N ARG A 451 -20.84 15.41 -36.70
CA ARG A 451 -22.00 16.26 -36.43
C ARG A 451 -22.55 16.08 -35.01
N PRO A 452 -21.70 16.11 -33.95
CA PRO A 452 -22.19 15.93 -32.58
C PRO A 452 -23.07 17.08 -32.11
N PHE A 453 -22.87 18.26 -32.69
CA PHE A 453 -23.81 19.37 -32.65
C PHE A 453 -24.48 19.48 -34.03
N GLU A 454 -25.76 19.78 -34.04
CA GLU A 454 -26.45 20.07 -35.29
C GLU A 454 -25.87 21.29 -36.00
N ARG A 455 -26.01 21.33 -37.33
CA ARG A 455 -25.46 22.41 -38.17
C ARG A 455 -26.56 23.32 -38.70
N GLY A 456 -26.20 24.57 -38.96
CA GLY A 456 -27.03 25.56 -39.64
C GLY A 456 -27.41 26.77 -38.77
N PRO A 457 -28.34 27.61 -39.24
CA PRO A 457 -28.77 28.81 -38.51
C PRO A 457 -29.34 28.54 -37.12
N ARG A 458 -29.75 27.29 -36.85
CA ARG A 458 -30.28 26.83 -35.56
C ARG A 458 -29.34 25.86 -34.83
N ALA A 459 -28.04 25.92 -35.12
CA ALA A 459 -27.02 25.22 -34.34
C ALA A 459 -26.96 25.77 -32.90
N CYS A 460 -26.35 25.03 -31.99
CA CYS A 460 -26.21 25.46 -30.60
C CYS A 460 -25.37 26.76 -30.52
N LEU A 461 -25.97 27.86 -30.04
CA LEU A 461 -25.25 29.13 -29.88
C LEU A 461 -24.14 29.03 -28.83
N GLY A 462 -24.34 28.22 -27.78
CA GLY A 462 -23.38 28.01 -26.70
C GLY A 462 -22.24 27.05 -27.03
N GLN A 463 -22.20 26.45 -28.23
CA GLN A 463 -21.20 25.45 -28.59
C GLN A 463 -19.74 25.93 -28.36
N PRO A 464 -19.33 27.15 -28.74
CA PRO A 464 -17.97 27.59 -28.49
C PRO A 464 -17.61 27.64 -27.00
N LEU A 465 -18.53 28.10 -26.15
CA LEU A 465 -18.33 28.15 -24.70
C LEU A 465 -18.23 26.75 -24.10
N ALA A 466 -19.13 25.85 -24.50
CA ALA A 466 -19.12 24.46 -24.03
C ALA A 466 -17.83 23.73 -24.43
N MET A 467 -17.34 23.92 -25.66
CA MET A 467 -16.07 23.33 -26.10
C MET A 467 -14.88 23.86 -25.30
N ASP A 468 -14.83 25.17 -25.05
CA ASP A 468 -13.77 25.76 -24.20
C ASP A 468 -13.85 25.23 -22.77
N GLU A 469 -15.04 25.14 -22.17
CA GLU A 469 -15.24 24.54 -20.84
C GLU A 469 -14.76 23.10 -20.76
N LEU A 470 -15.14 22.25 -21.72
CA LEU A 470 -14.71 20.86 -21.79
C LEU A 470 -13.19 20.74 -21.88
N VAL A 471 -12.55 21.50 -22.77
CA VAL A 471 -11.09 21.45 -22.96
C VAL A 471 -10.36 22.00 -21.74
N ILE A 472 -10.85 23.08 -21.12
CA ILE A 472 -10.27 23.63 -19.88
C ILE A 472 -10.43 22.63 -18.72
N ALA A 473 -11.60 22.00 -18.58
CA ALA A 473 -11.84 20.98 -17.58
C ALA A 473 -10.87 19.81 -17.75
N LEU A 474 -10.68 19.30 -18.97
CA LEU A 474 -9.69 18.26 -19.25
C LEU A 474 -8.27 18.74 -18.97
N LEU A 475 -7.87 19.92 -19.45
CA LEU A 475 -6.54 20.50 -19.22
C LEU A 475 -6.19 20.60 -17.73
N LEU A 476 -7.12 21.05 -16.90
CA LEU A 476 -6.86 21.33 -15.48
C LEU A 476 -7.11 20.13 -14.56
N THR A 477 -7.75 19.06 -15.04
CA THR A 477 -8.01 17.86 -14.23
C THR A 477 -7.14 16.68 -14.62
N THR A 478 -6.98 16.37 -15.91
CA THR A 478 -6.25 15.16 -16.36
C THR A 478 -4.76 15.19 -16.04
N ARG A 479 -4.21 16.34 -15.66
CA ARG A 479 -2.81 16.48 -15.21
C ARG A 479 -2.57 15.85 -13.84
N ASP A 480 -3.56 15.95 -12.95
CA ASP A 480 -3.43 15.59 -11.54
C ASP A 480 -4.39 14.49 -11.12
N PHE A 481 -5.26 14.02 -12.02
CA PHE A 481 -6.22 12.97 -11.72
C PHE A 481 -6.29 11.92 -12.81
N ASP A 482 -6.36 10.68 -12.37
CA ASP A 482 -6.90 9.54 -13.10
C ASP A 482 -8.23 9.12 -12.46
N PHE A 483 -9.09 8.44 -13.23
CA PHE A 483 -10.42 8.04 -12.80
C PHE A 483 -10.73 6.59 -13.19
N THR A 484 -11.54 5.88 -12.39
CA THR A 484 -12.16 4.58 -12.76
C THR A 484 -13.65 4.67 -12.50
N CYS A 485 -14.43 4.01 -13.36
CA CYS A 485 -15.84 3.78 -13.09
C CYS A 485 -16.02 2.66 -12.06
N ALA A 486 -16.87 2.90 -11.07
CA ALA A 486 -17.19 1.93 -10.02
C ALA A 486 -18.46 1.12 -10.32
N ASP A 487 -18.65 0.03 -9.57
CA ASP A 487 -19.83 -0.83 -9.58
C ASP A 487 -20.22 -1.37 -10.97
N LEU A 488 -19.24 -1.56 -11.86
CA LEU A 488 -19.50 -2.00 -13.23
C LEU A 488 -20.12 -3.41 -13.26
N LYS A 489 -21.03 -3.60 -14.20
CA LYS A 489 -21.68 -4.90 -14.47
C LYS A 489 -21.48 -5.23 -15.95
N PRO A 490 -20.27 -5.64 -16.35
CA PRO A 490 -19.93 -5.81 -17.76
C PRO A 490 -20.75 -6.94 -18.39
N ASN A 491 -21.16 -6.74 -19.65
CA ASN A 491 -21.87 -7.77 -20.40
C ASN A 491 -20.89 -8.84 -20.91
N LYS A 492 -21.34 -10.09 -21.00
CA LYS A 492 -20.53 -11.19 -21.56
C LYS A 492 -20.37 -11.13 -23.08
N THR A 493 -21.34 -10.52 -23.76
CA THR A 493 -21.40 -10.35 -25.21
C THR A 493 -22.02 -9.00 -25.51
N PRO A 494 -21.61 -8.31 -26.60
CA PRO A 494 -22.19 -7.01 -26.93
C PRO A 494 -23.69 -7.12 -27.18
N ARG A 495 -24.48 -6.16 -26.68
CA ARG A 495 -25.93 -6.10 -26.96
C ARG A 495 -26.23 -5.76 -28.42
N THR A 496 -25.33 -5.06 -29.11
CA THR A 496 -25.51 -4.62 -30.51
C THR A 496 -24.22 -4.79 -31.32
N GLU A 497 -24.34 -4.86 -32.65
CA GLU A 497 -23.19 -5.06 -33.55
C GLU A 497 -22.34 -3.80 -33.79
N TRP A 498 -22.83 -2.63 -33.38
CA TRP A 498 -22.21 -1.33 -33.63
C TRP A 498 -21.59 -0.72 -32.37
N PHE A 499 -21.55 -1.46 -31.26
CA PHE A 499 -21.12 -0.96 -29.96
C PHE A 499 -20.66 -2.10 -29.04
N ASP A 500 -19.45 -2.01 -28.51
CA ASP A 500 -18.81 -3.03 -27.67
C ASP A 500 -18.36 -2.52 -26.30
N LEU A 501 -18.50 -1.23 -26.01
CA LEU A 501 -18.14 -0.64 -24.71
C LEU A 501 -18.97 -1.21 -23.55
N ASP A 502 -20.10 -1.87 -23.82
CA ASP A 502 -20.90 -2.56 -22.81
C ASP A 502 -20.24 -3.86 -22.29
N LEU A 503 -19.23 -4.38 -23.01
CA LEU A 503 -18.35 -5.44 -22.51
C LEU A 503 -17.46 -4.98 -21.36
N THR A 504 -17.25 -3.66 -21.24
CA THR A 504 -16.44 -3.06 -20.18
C THR A 504 -17.32 -2.38 -19.14
N PHE A 505 -18.25 -1.52 -19.58
CA PHE A 505 -19.04 -0.67 -18.68
C PHE A 505 -20.46 -1.18 -18.41
N GLY A 506 -20.87 -2.29 -19.05
CA GLY A 506 -22.24 -2.79 -18.96
C GLY A 506 -23.25 -1.79 -19.50
N ASP A 507 -24.40 -1.71 -18.83
CA ASP A 507 -25.48 -0.79 -19.24
C ASP A 507 -25.08 0.69 -19.19
N ARG A 508 -24.03 1.06 -18.40
CA ARG A 508 -23.53 2.44 -18.30
C ARG A 508 -22.90 2.96 -19.59
N ALA A 509 -22.53 2.06 -20.50
CA ALA A 509 -22.01 2.43 -21.81
C ALA A 509 -23.06 3.18 -22.66
N TYR A 510 -24.36 3.08 -22.35
CA TYR A 510 -25.46 3.67 -23.12
C TYR A 510 -26.06 4.91 -22.46
N GLN A 511 -26.27 5.97 -23.25
CA GLN A 511 -26.99 7.18 -22.83
C GLN A 511 -28.45 6.88 -22.43
N GLU A 512 -28.88 7.45 -21.31
CA GLU A 512 -30.26 7.46 -20.84
C GLU A 512 -30.98 8.74 -21.35
N PHE A 513 -32.26 8.63 -21.72
CA PHE A 513 -33.04 9.78 -22.17
C PHE A 513 -34.06 10.25 -21.13
N VAL A 514 -33.63 11.25 -20.36
CA VAL A 514 -34.51 12.04 -19.50
C VAL A 514 -34.99 13.24 -20.30
N PHE A 515 -34.30 14.37 -20.24
CA PHE A 515 -34.58 15.54 -21.11
C PHE A 515 -33.49 15.70 -22.18
N GLU A 516 -32.26 15.49 -21.77
CA GLU A 516 -31.07 15.34 -22.61
C GLU A 516 -30.50 13.91 -22.49
N ALA A 517 -29.34 13.67 -23.10
CA ALA A 517 -28.71 12.36 -23.15
C ALA A 517 -27.66 12.21 -22.04
N GLN A 518 -28.10 11.73 -20.88
CA GLN A 518 -27.34 11.73 -19.62
C GLN A 518 -26.68 10.37 -19.32
N PRO A 519 -25.66 10.31 -18.43
CA PRO A 519 -25.10 9.07 -17.94
C PRO A 519 -26.04 8.36 -16.95
N ARG A 520 -25.89 7.04 -16.82
CA ARG A 520 -26.66 6.24 -15.86
C ARG A 520 -26.09 6.34 -14.45
N ASP A 521 -26.98 6.30 -13.46
CA ASP A 521 -26.66 6.29 -12.02
C ASP A 521 -25.81 7.47 -11.52
N GLY A 522 -25.62 8.51 -12.33
CA GLY A 522 -24.72 9.62 -12.03
C GLY A 522 -23.23 9.34 -12.23
N MET A 523 -22.90 8.32 -13.03
CA MET A 523 -21.52 7.88 -13.31
C MET A 523 -20.71 7.72 -12.01
N PRO A 524 -20.93 6.64 -11.22
CA PRO A 524 -20.12 6.37 -10.04
C PRO A 524 -18.65 6.21 -10.45
N MET A 525 -17.76 7.01 -9.86
CA MET A 525 -16.33 6.98 -10.14
C MET A 525 -15.52 7.07 -8.86
N THR A 526 -14.29 6.58 -8.91
CA THR A 526 -13.21 6.96 -7.99
C THR A 526 -12.18 7.80 -8.74
N ALA A 527 -11.48 8.68 -8.03
CA ALA A 527 -10.38 9.48 -8.55
C ALA A 527 -9.11 9.16 -7.77
N TRP A 528 -7.94 9.27 -8.39
CA TRP A 528 -6.65 9.18 -7.70
C TRP A 528 -5.62 10.07 -8.38
N LEU A 529 -4.53 10.36 -7.68
CA LEU A 529 -3.44 11.17 -8.20
C LEU A 529 -2.53 10.30 -9.09
N PRO A 530 -2.37 10.64 -10.39
CA PRO A 530 -1.50 9.94 -11.32
C PRO A 530 -0.07 10.09 -10.86
N GLY A 531 0.61 8.95 -10.74
CA GLY A 531 2.00 8.97 -10.31
C GLY A 531 2.17 9.53 -8.90
N ASP A 532 1.25 9.27 -7.96
CA ASP A 532 1.70 9.19 -6.56
C ASP A 532 2.84 8.18 -6.53
N PRO A 533 4.10 8.63 -6.36
CA PRO A 533 5.24 7.73 -6.38
C PRO A 533 5.28 6.88 -5.11
N SER A 534 4.34 7.10 -4.17
CA SER A 534 4.29 6.33 -2.93
C SER A 534 4.21 4.84 -3.26
N PRO A 535 5.01 4.02 -2.57
CA PRO A 535 4.94 2.57 -2.73
C PRO A 535 3.53 2.01 -2.55
N VAL A 536 2.77 2.64 -1.67
CA VAL A 536 1.39 2.32 -1.32
C VAL A 536 0.42 2.47 -2.48
N ALA A 537 0.40 3.64 -3.12
CA ALA A 537 -0.53 3.89 -4.22
C ALA A 537 -0.23 2.96 -5.41
N ARG A 538 1.05 2.70 -5.68
CA ARG A 538 1.50 1.75 -6.70
C ARG A 538 1.06 0.32 -6.38
N ALA A 539 1.22 -0.12 -5.13
CA ALA A 539 0.79 -1.45 -4.69
C ALA A 539 -0.74 -1.61 -4.72
N LYS A 540 -1.51 -0.61 -4.26
CA LYS A 540 -2.98 -0.61 -4.36
C LYS A 540 -3.45 -0.74 -5.80
N SER A 541 -2.82 -0.02 -6.71
CA SER A 541 -3.12 -0.10 -8.15
C SER A 541 -2.83 -1.48 -8.72
N LEU A 542 -1.70 -2.10 -8.32
CA LEU A 542 -1.35 -3.44 -8.75
C LEU A 542 -2.33 -4.50 -8.21
N VAL A 543 -2.60 -4.48 -6.90
CA VAL A 543 -3.48 -5.44 -6.23
C VAL A 543 -4.93 -5.32 -6.72
N ALA A 544 -5.41 -4.11 -7.04
CA ALA A 544 -6.73 -3.89 -7.63
C ALA A 544 -6.89 -4.57 -8.99
N LEU A 545 -5.79 -4.83 -9.72
CA LEU A 545 -5.83 -5.57 -10.97
C LEU A 545 -5.96 -7.08 -10.75
N TYR A 546 -5.63 -7.63 -9.57
CA TYR A 546 -5.63 -9.07 -9.31
C TYR A 546 -7.07 -9.59 -9.17
N THR A 547 -7.33 -10.78 -9.71
CA THR A 547 -8.54 -11.55 -9.37
C THR A 547 -8.40 -12.13 -7.97
N LEU A 548 -9.51 -12.50 -7.33
CA LEU A 548 -9.46 -13.13 -6.00
C LEU A 548 -8.59 -14.40 -5.97
N GLU A 549 -8.60 -15.20 -7.03
CA GLU A 549 -7.74 -16.40 -7.13
C GLU A 549 -6.25 -16.03 -7.16
N GLU A 550 -5.87 -15.02 -7.94
CA GLU A 550 -4.49 -14.51 -7.97
C GLU A 550 -4.09 -13.88 -6.63
N LYS A 551 -5.02 -13.20 -5.93
CA LYS A 551 -4.80 -12.69 -4.58
C LYS A 551 -4.50 -13.82 -3.60
N ILE A 552 -5.33 -14.88 -3.59
CA ILE A 552 -5.12 -16.06 -2.74
C ILE A 552 -3.77 -16.73 -3.05
N ASN A 553 -3.43 -16.90 -4.33
CA ASN A 553 -2.15 -17.47 -4.72
C ASN A 553 -0.95 -16.63 -4.26
N ALA A 554 -1.09 -15.31 -4.17
CA ALA A 554 -0.04 -14.41 -3.72
C ALA A 554 0.17 -14.39 -2.18
N THR A 555 -0.61 -15.16 -1.40
CA THR A 555 -0.43 -15.27 0.07
C THR A 555 0.65 -16.26 0.50
N SER A 556 1.15 -17.09 -0.43
CA SER A 556 2.22 -18.06 -0.19
C SER A 556 3.60 -17.41 -0.30
N SER A 557 4.56 -17.85 0.53
CA SER A 557 5.97 -17.48 0.42
C SER A 557 6.56 -17.79 -0.97
N SER A 558 6.11 -18.87 -1.60
CA SER A 558 6.43 -19.20 -2.99
C SER A 558 5.36 -18.65 -3.95
N SER A 559 5.26 -17.33 -4.02
CA SER A 559 4.25 -16.64 -4.83
C SER A 559 4.44 -16.92 -6.33
N PRO A 560 3.44 -17.45 -7.04
CA PRO A 560 3.58 -17.83 -8.45
C PRO A 560 3.58 -16.63 -9.41
N GLY A 561 3.41 -15.41 -8.91
CA GLY A 561 3.24 -14.21 -9.73
C GLY A 561 1.91 -14.17 -10.47
N VAL A 562 1.79 -13.26 -11.44
CA VAL A 562 0.58 -13.05 -12.24
C VAL A 562 0.96 -12.85 -13.71
N ALA A 563 1.01 -13.95 -14.46
CA ALA A 563 1.51 -13.97 -15.83
C ALA A 563 0.76 -13.02 -16.78
N ARG A 564 -0.57 -12.90 -16.66
CA ARG A 564 -1.36 -11.98 -17.51
C ARG A 564 -1.04 -10.50 -17.29
N LEU A 565 -0.47 -10.16 -16.12
CA LEU A 565 -0.03 -8.81 -15.76
C LEU A 565 1.48 -8.64 -15.94
N GLY A 566 2.20 -9.68 -16.35
CA GLY A 566 3.66 -9.67 -16.46
C GLY A 566 4.39 -9.65 -15.11
N ILE A 567 3.73 -10.03 -14.01
CA ILE A 567 4.35 -10.11 -12.69
C ILE A 567 5.02 -11.48 -12.54
N PRO A 568 6.35 -11.55 -12.34
CA PRO A 568 7.05 -12.82 -12.22
C PRO A 568 6.75 -13.52 -10.89
N PRO A 569 7.02 -14.84 -10.79
CA PRO A 569 7.08 -15.52 -9.50
C PRO A 569 8.07 -14.82 -8.57
N TYR A 570 7.78 -14.86 -7.27
CA TYR A 570 8.62 -14.25 -6.24
C TYR A 570 8.69 -15.16 -5.02
N GLU A 571 9.90 -15.29 -4.47
CA GLU A 571 10.14 -16.07 -3.27
C GLU A 571 10.44 -15.15 -2.09
N TRP A 572 9.54 -15.18 -1.12
CA TRP A 572 9.62 -14.39 0.10
C TRP A 572 10.53 -15.04 1.16
N TRP A 573 10.71 -16.37 1.12
CA TRP A 573 11.54 -17.08 2.09
C TRP A 573 13.02 -17.04 1.69
N ASN A 574 13.75 -16.07 2.24
CA ASN A 574 15.21 -16.01 2.13
C ASN A 574 15.82 -15.83 3.51
N GLU A 575 17.01 -16.38 3.75
CA GLU A 575 17.66 -16.34 5.07
C GLU A 575 18.96 -15.55 5.01
N GLY A 576 19.28 -14.84 6.09
CA GLY A 576 20.38 -13.87 6.12
C GLY A 576 21.09 -13.80 7.46
N LEU A 577 20.94 -14.83 8.31
CA LEU A 577 21.23 -14.76 9.75
C LEU A 577 22.66 -14.28 10.04
N HIS A 578 23.63 -14.79 9.30
CA HIS A 578 25.04 -14.41 9.38
C HIS A 578 25.75 -14.54 8.03
N GLY A 579 25.02 -14.23 6.95
CA GLY A 579 25.37 -14.50 5.56
C GLY A 579 24.10 -14.89 4.79
N ILE A 580 24.05 -14.66 3.48
CA ILE A 580 22.89 -15.10 2.68
C ILE A 580 22.82 -16.64 2.66
N ALA A 581 21.62 -17.18 2.83
CA ALA A 581 21.35 -18.60 3.02
C ALA A 581 19.89 -18.93 2.65
N GLY A 582 19.48 -20.16 2.96
CA GLY A 582 18.08 -20.60 2.85
C GLY A 582 17.79 -21.46 1.62
N PRO A 583 16.65 -22.18 1.63
CA PRO A 583 16.31 -23.18 0.61
C PRO A 583 16.14 -22.59 -0.80
N PHE A 584 15.86 -21.30 -0.91
CA PHE A 584 15.62 -20.62 -2.18
C PHE A 584 16.71 -19.62 -2.59
N THR A 585 17.83 -19.61 -1.86
CA THR A 585 19.06 -18.94 -2.32
C THR A 585 19.87 -19.91 -3.18
N ASN A 586 19.82 -19.71 -4.49
CA ASN A 586 20.37 -20.62 -5.49
C ASN A 586 21.88 -20.41 -5.72
N PHE A 587 22.70 -21.19 -5.02
CA PHE A 587 24.15 -21.29 -5.23
C PHE A 587 24.47 -22.19 -6.44
N SER A 588 25.35 -21.73 -7.33
CA SER A 588 25.93 -22.57 -8.38
C SER A 588 26.79 -23.69 -7.80
N GLN A 589 26.95 -24.81 -8.51
CA GLN A 589 27.84 -25.89 -8.05
C GLN A 589 29.34 -25.50 -8.02
N GLN A 590 29.76 -24.62 -8.92
CA GLN A 590 31.16 -24.16 -9.04
C GLN A 590 31.22 -22.79 -9.71
N GLY A 591 32.34 -22.08 -9.53
CA GLY A 591 32.61 -20.80 -10.19
C GLY A 591 31.81 -19.64 -9.60
N GLU A 592 31.42 -18.67 -10.44
CA GLU A 592 30.61 -17.54 -9.98
C GLU A 592 29.28 -18.02 -9.37
N TRP A 593 28.85 -17.32 -8.33
CA TRP A 593 27.63 -17.60 -7.55
C TRP A 593 27.65 -18.92 -6.78
N SER A 594 28.79 -19.60 -6.64
CA SER A 594 28.90 -20.84 -5.83
C SER A 594 29.17 -20.59 -4.35
N TYR A 595 29.36 -19.33 -3.94
CA TYR A 595 29.66 -18.95 -2.58
C TYR A 595 29.20 -17.53 -2.23
N SER A 596 29.16 -17.24 -0.94
CA SER A 596 28.93 -15.93 -0.32
C SER A 596 29.79 -15.80 0.95
N THR A 597 29.81 -14.62 1.59
CA THR A 597 30.52 -14.48 2.88
C THR A 597 29.72 -15.18 4.00
N SER A 598 30.39 -15.92 4.87
CA SER A 598 29.81 -16.52 6.08
C SER A 598 30.50 -15.99 7.34
N PHE A 599 29.78 -15.13 8.05
CA PHE A 599 30.20 -14.52 9.31
C PHE A 599 30.07 -15.51 10.48
N PRO A 600 30.59 -15.20 11.67
CA PRO A 600 30.27 -15.95 12.89
C PRO A 600 28.77 -15.95 13.18
N GLN A 601 28.27 -16.93 13.95
CA GLN A 601 26.89 -16.89 14.44
C GLN A 601 26.62 -15.61 15.25
N PRO A 602 25.36 -15.12 15.30
CA PRO A 602 24.99 -13.92 16.05
C PRO A 602 25.41 -13.96 17.52
N ILE A 603 25.43 -15.13 18.17
CA ILE A 603 25.91 -15.23 19.56
C ILE A 603 27.38 -14.84 19.70
N LEU A 604 28.26 -15.17 18.75
CA LEU A 604 29.65 -14.75 18.80
C LEU A 604 29.82 -13.30 18.35
N MET A 605 29.07 -12.86 17.34
CA MET A 605 29.07 -11.45 16.93
C MET A 605 28.59 -10.53 18.06
N GLY A 606 27.57 -10.95 18.81
CA GLY A 606 27.07 -10.26 19.99
C GLY A 606 28.09 -10.20 21.13
N ALA A 607 28.97 -11.20 21.26
CA ALA A 607 30.06 -11.17 22.23
C ALA A 607 31.09 -10.05 21.96
N SER A 608 31.06 -9.44 20.77
CA SER A 608 31.93 -8.29 20.46
C SER A 608 31.46 -6.99 21.12
N PHE A 609 30.17 -6.84 21.42
CA PHE A 609 29.57 -5.57 21.87
C PHE A 609 29.97 -4.36 20.98
N ASP A 610 30.04 -4.58 19.66
CA ASP A 610 30.39 -3.58 18.65
C ASP A 610 29.27 -3.41 17.60
N ASP A 611 28.37 -2.45 17.85
CA ASP A 611 27.25 -2.15 16.95
C ASP A 611 27.72 -1.64 15.56
N ASP A 612 28.88 -0.99 15.49
CA ASP A 612 29.44 -0.50 14.22
C ASP A 612 29.92 -1.68 13.37
N LEU A 613 30.49 -2.72 13.98
CA LEU A 613 30.79 -3.99 13.32
C LEU A 613 29.53 -4.67 12.80
N ILE A 614 28.46 -4.75 13.61
CA ILE A 614 27.20 -5.39 13.19
C ILE A 614 26.59 -4.68 11.99
N THR A 615 26.61 -3.35 11.98
CA THR A 615 26.16 -2.55 10.82
C THR A 615 26.96 -2.88 9.56
N GLN A 616 28.29 -3.03 9.68
CA GLN A 616 29.16 -3.39 8.54
C GLN A 616 28.88 -4.81 8.03
N VAL A 617 28.70 -5.79 8.93
CA VAL A 617 28.33 -7.16 8.57
C VAL A 617 27.00 -7.19 7.82
N ALA A 618 25.97 -6.56 8.39
CA ALA A 618 24.66 -6.44 7.75
C ALA A 618 24.71 -5.77 6.38
N LYS A 619 25.59 -4.76 6.23
CA LYS A 619 25.81 -4.07 4.95
C LYS A 619 26.45 -4.98 3.89
N VAL A 620 27.31 -5.91 4.27
CA VAL A 620 27.80 -6.95 3.35
C VAL A 620 26.66 -7.89 2.97
N ILE A 621 25.92 -8.42 3.95
CA ILE A 621 24.82 -9.36 3.72
C ILE A 621 23.81 -8.77 2.73
N SER A 622 23.36 -7.52 2.94
CA SER A 622 22.42 -6.87 2.03
C SER A 622 23.01 -6.53 0.65
N THR A 623 24.33 -6.36 0.54
CA THR A 623 25.00 -6.20 -0.77
C THR A 623 25.00 -7.50 -1.55
N GLU A 624 25.40 -8.60 -0.90
CA GLU A 624 25.45 -9.93 -1.51
C GLU A 624 24.04 -10.40 -1.89
N ALA A 625 23.04 -10.15 -1.03
CA ALA A 625 21.63 -10.39 -1.34
C ALA A 625 21.19 -9.67 -2.63
N ARG A 626 21.51 -8.38 -2.78
CA ARG A 626 21.19 -7.63 -4.00
C ARG A 626 21.91 -8.18 -5.23
N ALA A 627 23.18 -8.56 -5.11
CA ALA A 627 23.92 -9.17 -6.21
C ALA A 627 23.28 -10.50 -6.65
N PHE A 628 22.93 -11.39 -5.71
CA PHE A 628 22.24 -12.65 -6.03
C PHE A 628 20.84 -12.43 -6.61
N ASN A 629 20.08 -11.45 -6.10
CA ASN A 629 18.76 -11.11 -6.65
C ASN A 629 18.85 -10.58 -8.08
N ASN A 630 19.84 -9.74 -8.39
CA ASN A 630 20.08 -9.23 -9.75
C ASN A 630 20.39 -10.37 -10.75
N ALA A 631 20.92 -11.49 -10.26
CA ALA A 631 21.14 -12.72 -11.03
C ALA A 631 19.97 -13.71 -10.98
N ASN A 632 18.81 -13.32 -10.41
CA ASN A 632 17.62 -14.14 -10.22
C ASN A 632 17.86 -15.41 -9.39
N ARG A 633 18.59 -15.28 -8.28
CA ARG A 633 18.99 -16.41 -7.41
C ARG A 633 18.42 -16.37 -5.99
N THR A 634 17.77 -15.29 -5.60
CA THR A 634 17.16 -15.09 -4.26
C THR A 634 16.17 -13.93 -4.34
N GLY A 635 15.25 -13.83 -3.38
CA GLY A 635 14.39 -12.66 -3.18
C GLY A 635 15.12 -11.48 -2.54
N LEU A 636 14.35 -10.55 -1.99
CA LEU A 636 14.83 -9.33 -1.33
C LEU A 636 14.29 -9.15 0.08
N ASP A 637 13.56 -10.15 0.59
CA ASP A 637 13.04 -10.21 1.95
C ASP A 637 13.75 -11.33 2.69
N PHE A 638 14.41 -10.98 3.79
CA PHE A 638 15.26 -11.88 4.55
C PHE A 638 14.67 -12.09 5.94
N TRP A 639 14.47 -13.35 6.32
CA TRP A 639 13.89 -13.78 7.58
C TRP A 639 14.91 -13.74 8.72
N THR A 640 15.45 -12.55 8.93
CA THR A 640 16.53 -12.22 9.85
C THR A 640 16.30 -10.79 10.34
N PRO A 641 16.61 -10.49 11.61
CA PRO A 641 17.27 -11.34 12.61
C PRO A 641 16.36 -12.22 13.48
N ASN A 642 16.94 -13.28 14.05
CA ASN A 642 16.43 -13.92 15.27
C ASN A 642 16.83 -13.06 16.49
N ILE A 643 15.84 -12.59 17.23
CA ILE A 643 15.99 -11.59 18.31
C ILE A 643 15.33 -12.04 19.61
N ASN A 644 14.93 -13.30 19.68
CA ASN A 644 14.45 -13.87 20.92
C ASN A 644 15.57 -13.83 21.97
N PRO A 645 15.32 -13.38 23.20
CA PRO A 645 16.34 -13.46 24.24
C PRO A 645 16.71 -14.92 24.55
N PHE A 646 18.01 -15.22 24.66
CA PHE A 646 18.50 -16.55 25.03
C PHE A 646 18.29 -16.79 26.54
N ARG A 647 17.04 -16.98 26.93
CA ARG A 647 16.59 -17.03 28.33
C ARG A 647 17.08 -18.26 29.09
N ASP A 648 16.93 -19.43 28.48
CA ASP A 648 17.34 -20.70 29.08
C ASP A 648 18.52 -21.26 28.28
N PRO A 649 19.66 -21.57 28.91
CA PRO A 649 20.86 -22.00 28.20
C PRO A 649 20.64 -23.26 27.36
N ARG A 650 19.64 -24.09 27.67
CA ARG A 650 19.39 -25.34 26.95
C ARG A 650 18.79 -25.16 25.55
N TRP A 651 18.27 -23.98 25.22
CA TRP A 651 17.58 -23.76 23.94
C TRP A 651 18.49 -24.02 22.73
N GLY A 652 18.04 -24.87 21.80
CA GLY A 652 18.80 -25.31 20.62
C GLY A 652 19.14 -24.20 19.62
N ARG A 653 18.32 -23.14 19.58
CA ARG A 653 18.49 -21.99 18.66
C ARG A 653 19.04 -20.74 19.33
N GLY A 654 19.45 -20.82 20.61
CA GLY A 654 20.07 -19.69 21.28
C GLY A 654 21.38 -19.21 20.62
N GLN A 655 22.03 -20.08 19.82
CA GLN A 655 23.17 -19.71 18.97
C GLN A 655 22.85 -18.62 17.93
N GLU A 656 21.59 -18.52 17.51
CA GLU A 656 21.11 -17.59 16.49
C GLU A 656 20.87 -16.17 17.04
N THR A 657 21.01 -15.98 18.35
CA THR A 657 20.64 -14.73 19.03
C THR A 657 21.89 -14.05 19.61
N PRO A 658 21.90 -12.72 19.77
CA PRO A 658 23.03 -12.02 20.37
C PRO A 658 23.04 -12.10 21.92
N GLY A 659 22.38 -13.09 22.53
CA GLY A 659 22.51 -13.40 23.96
C GLY A 659 21.24 -13.24 24.79
N GLU A 660 21.39 -13.04 26.10
CA GLU A 660 20.27 -13.08 27.07
C GLU A 660 19.75 -11.70 27.51
N ASP A 661 20.49 -10.62 27.23
CA ASP A 661 20.16 -9.27 27.71
C ASP A 661 19.40 -8.42 26.68
N THR A 662 18.24 -7.92 27.07
CA THR A 662 17.34 -7.18 26.18
C THR A 662 17.87 -5.82 25.72
N TYR A 663 18.72 -5.15 26.48
CA TYR A 663 19.33 -3.89 26.03
C TYR A 663 20.37 -4.16 24.95
N HIS A 664 21.26 -5.12 25.19
CA HIS A 664 22.25 -5.58 24.22
C HIS A 664 21.60 -6.08 22.93
N LEU A 665 20.63 -6.99 23.03
CA LEU A 665 19.80 -7.46 21.91
C LEU A 665 19.20 -6.28 21.13
N SER A 666 18.55 -5.34 21.82
CA SER A 666 17.90 -4.20 21.18
C SER A 666 18.89 -3.30 20.43
N SER A 667 20.10 -3.10 20.96
CA SER A 667 21.12 -2.27 20.31
C SER A 667 21.72 -2.97 19.09
N TYR A 668 22.10 -4.25 19.24
CA TYR A 668 22.55 -5.13 18.15
C TYR A 668 21.56 -5.12 16.98
N VAL A 669 20.27 -5.26 17.26
CA VAL A 669 19.22 -5.38 16.26
C VAL A 669 18.98 -4.08 15.51
N ARG A 670 19.03 -2.93 16.19
CA ARG A 670 18.96 -1.62 15.52
C ARG A 670 20.11 -1.45 14.53
N ALA A 671 21.33 -1.81 14.94
CA ALA A 671 22.51 -1.76 14.09
C ALA A 671 22.39 -2.70 12.87
N LEU A 672 21.96 -3.94 13.10
CA LEU A 672 21.77 -4.93 12.05
C LEU A 672 20.71 -4.48 11.03
N ILE A 673 19.52 -4.05 11.49
CA ILE A 673 18.43 -3.61 10.63
C ILE A 673 18.85 -2.38 9.80
N HIS A 674 19.60 -1.44 10.40
CA HIS A 674 20.12 -0.30 9.67
C HIS A 674 21.07 -0.73 8.53
N GLY A 675 21.99 -1.67 8.78
CA GLY A 675 22.87 -2.20 7.74
C GLY A 675 22.14 -3.01 6.65
N LEU A 676 21.10 -3.75 7.04
CA LEU A 676 20.29 -4.56 6.13
C LEU A 676 19.39 -3.71 5.24
N GLN A 677 18.65 -2.76 5.81
CA GLN A 677 17.62 -2.01 5.08
C GLN A 677 18.11 -0.68 4.49
N GLY A 678 19.16 -0.07 5.06
CA GLY A 678 19.56 1.30 4.74
C GLY A 678 18.84 2.34 5.61
N ASP A 679 19.01 3.62 5.28
CA ASP A 679 18.38 4.72 6.01
C ASP A 679 16.90 4.86 5.61
N ALA A 680 16.01 5.20 6.55
CA ALA A 680 14.59 5.38 6.25
C ALA A 680 14.35 6.56 5.29
N SER A 681 15.26 7.53 5.24
CA SER A 681 15.24 8.67 4.31
C SER A 681 15.66 8.33 2.89
N ASP A 682 16.32 7.19 2.66
CA ASP A 682 16.69 6.76 1.33
C ASP A 682 15.44 6.49 0.47
N PRO A 683 15.47 6.75 -0.85
CA PRO A 683 14.34 6.44 -1.74
C PRO A 683 14.09 4.95 -1.90
N TYR A 684 15.10 4.11 -1.64
CA TYR A 684 15.02 2.65 -1.75
C TYR A 684 15.55 1.94 -0.51
N LYS A 685 14.82 0.92 -0.05
CA LYS A 685 15.38 -0.08 0.86
C LYS A 685 16.41 -0.95 0.12
N ARG A 686 17.43 -1.41 0.84
CA ARG A 686 18.42 -2.37 0.33
C ARG A 686 17.80 -3.76 0.25
N VAL A 687 17.47 -4.34 1.40
CA VAL A 687 16.61 -5.52 1.55
C VAL A 687 15.55 -5.25 2.63
N VAL A 688 14.55 -6.10 2.73
CA VAL A 688 13.60 -6.11 3.85
C VAL A 688 14.11 -7.08 4.91
N ALA A 689 14.27 -6.58 6.14
CA ALA A 689 14.57 -7.41 7.30
C ALA A 689 13.27 -7.86 7.97
N THR A 690 13.30 -9.02 8.62
CA THR A 690 12.14 -9.62 9.30
C THR A 690 12.53 -10.03 10.72
N CYS A 691 12.05 -9.30 11.71
CA CYS A 691 12.33 -9.65 13.11
C CYS A 691 11.55 -10.89 13.53
N LYS A 692 12.26 -11.91 14.02
CA LYS A 692 11.68 -13.21 14.41
C LYS A 692 12.15 -13.67 15.80
N HIS A 693 11.36 -14.45 16.53
CA HIS A 693 10.01 -14.95 16.26
C HIS A 693 9.03 -14.38 17.29
N TYR A 694 8.05 -13.62 16.83
CA TYR A 694 7.14 -12.80 17.62
C TYR A 694 5.92 -13.61 18.10
N ALA A 695 5.79 -14.00 19.36
CA ALA A 695 6.69 -13.78 20.49
C ALA A 695 6.63 -14.95 21.49
N GLY A 696 7.53 -14.93 22.50
CA GLY A 696 7.57 -15.95 23.56
C GLY A 696 8.21 -17.28 23.15
N TYR A 697 8.87 -17.31 21.99
CA TYR A 697 9.56 -18.48 21.46
C TYR A 697 11.01 -18.57 21.97
N ASP A 698 11.31 -19.57 22.79
CA ASP A 698 12.66 -19.89 23.26
C ASP A 698 12.84 -21.38 23.66
N ILE A 699 12.02 -22.27 23.07
CA ILE A 699 12.02 -23.73 23.27
C ILE A 699 11.71 -24.40 21.93
N GLU A 700 12.48 -25.44 21.57
CA GLU A 700 12.26 -26.24 20.36
C GLU A 700 11.41 -27.49 20.63
N ASN A 701 11.88 -28.37 21.49
CA ASN A 701 11.27 -29.68 21.75
C ASN A 701 11.62 -30.28 23.12
N TRP A 702 12.08 -29.46 24.08
CA TRP A 702 12.54 -29.94 25.37
C TRP A 702 11.54 -30.84 26.10
N ASN A 703 11.98 -32.07 26.40
CA ASN A 703 11.23 -33.08 27.14
C ASN A 703 9.80 -33.33 26.57
N GLY A 704 9.67 -33.36 25.24
CA GLY A 704 8.39 -33.60 24.55
C GLY A 704 7.52 -32.35 24.39
N ASN A 705 7.93 -31.18 24.89
CA ASN A 705 7.23 -29.92 24.68
C ASN A 705 7.62 -29.33 23.32
N LEU A 706 6.90 -29.73 22.27
CA LEU A 706 7.15 -29.30 20.90
C LEU A 706 6.75 -27.82 20.71
N ARG A 707 7.61 -27.03 20.06
CA ARG A 707 7.35 -25.64 19.69
C ARG A 707 6.02 -25.40 19.00
N TYR A 708 5.58 -26.38 18.18
CA TYR A 708 4.34 -26.34 17.42
C TYR A 708 3.06 -26.33 18.25
N GLN A 709 3.11 -26.76 19.52
CA GLN A 709 1.93 -26.91 20.39
C GLN A 709 2.13 -26.34 21.80
N ASN A 710 3.32 -25.79 22.08
CA ASN A 710 3.63 -25.27 23.39
C ASN A 710 2.81 -24.01 23.67
N ASP A 711 2.10 -23.96 24.80
CA ASP A 711 1.41 -22.75 25.27
C ASP A 711 2.15 -22.16 26.47
N VAL A 712 2.97 -21.15 26.20
CA VAL A 712 3.82 -20.54 27.21
C VAL A 712 3.03 -19.57 28.08
N GLN A 713 3.13 -19.73 29.40
CA GLN A 713 2.48 -18.86 30.37
C GLN A 713 3.45 -17.78 30.84
N ILE A 714 3.17 -16.52 30.49
CA ILE A 714 4.03 -15.37 30.74
C ILE A 714 3.22 -14.25 31.41
N SER A 715 3.72 -13.75 32.55
CA SER A 715 3.12 -12.58 33.20
C SER A 715 3.20 -11.34 32.31
N GLN A 716 2.24 -10.41 32.43
CA GLN A 716 2.25 -9.19 31.62
C GLN A 716 3.53 -8.37 31.84
N GLN A 717 4.04 -8.37 33.08
CA GLN A 717 5.31 -7.74 33.44
C GLN A 717 6.49 -8.34 32.67
N ASP A 718 6.70 -9.66 32.74
CA ASP A 718 7.83 -10.32 32.06
C ASP A 718 7.69 -10.25 30.54
N LEU A 719 6.44 -10.36 30.03
CA LEU A 719 6.15 -10.24 28.60
C LEU A 719 6.67 -8.90 28.05
N VAL A 720 6.38 -7.79 28.73
CA VAL A 720 6.82 -6.46 28.30
C VAL A 720 8.30 -6.21 28.60
N GLU A 721 8.76 -6.55 29.81
CA GLU A 721 10.12 -6.24 30.27
C GLU A 721 11.20 -7.02 29.51
N TYR A 722 10.85 -8.22 29.03
CA TYR A 722 11.83 -9.17 28.49
C TYR A 722 11.49 -9.68 27.10
N TYR A 723 10.34 -10.35 26.94
CA TYR A 723 10.03 -11.08 25.71
C TYR A 723 9.66 -10.17 24.53
N LEU A 724 9.10 -8.99 24.80
CA LEU A 724 8.70 -8.01 23.79
C LEU A 724 9.71 -6.86 23.61
N ALA A 725 10.62 -6.65 24.57
CA ALA A 725 11.55 -5.52 24.55
C ALA A 725 12.44 -5.48 23.28
N PRO A 726 13.04 -6.59 22.79
CA PRO A 726 13.79 -6.58 21.53
C PRO A 726 12.92 -6.25 20.31
N PHE A 727 11.64 -6.63 20.31
CA PHE A 727 10.71 -6.35 19.22
C PHE A 727 10.28 -4.87 19.16
N GLU A 728 10.16 -4.20 20.32
CA GLU A 728 9.99 -2.73 20.39
C GLU A 728 11.17 -2.01 19.70
N ALA A 729 12.39 -2.56 19.80
CA ALA A 729 13.57 -2.04 19.13
C ALA A 729 13.52 -2.21 17.60
N CYS A 730 12.94 -3.31 17.09
CA CYS A 730 12.71 -3.50 15.65
C CYS A 730 11.75 -2.44 15.07
N VAL A 731 10.68 -2.12 15.80
CA VAL A 731 9.76 -1.03 15.39
C VAL A 731 10.50 0.29 15.34
N SER A 732 11.31 0.59 16.37
CA SER A 732 12.14 1.79 16.42
C SER A 732 13.17 1.87 15.30
N ALA A 733 13.62 0.72 14.78
CA ALA A 733 14.52 0.60 13.63
C ALA A 733 13.80 0.61 12.27
N ASN A 734 12.47 0.82 12.25
CA ASN A 734 11.63 0.82 11.05
C ASN A 734 11.78 -0.49 10.23
N VAL A 735 11.80 -1.64 10.92
CA VAL A 735 11.85 -2.96 10.28
C VAL A 735 10.70 -3.12 9.27
N GLY A 736 10.98 -3.75 8.13
CA GLY A 736 9.98 -3.97 7.08
C GLY A 736 9.02 -5.10 7.39
N ALA A 737 9.46 -6.13 8.12
CA ALA A 737 8.59 -7.25 8.46
C ALA A 737 8.80 -7.83 9.86
N PHE A 738 7.81 -8.61 10.30
CA PHE A 738 7.87 -9.45 11.50
C PHE A 738 7.46 -10.88 11.13
N MET A 739 8.03 -11.87 11.82
CA MET A 739 7.59 -13.25 11.73
C MET A 739 6.89 -13.64 13.03
N CYS A 740 5.63 -14.07 12.96
CA CYS A 740 4.91 -14.59 14.12
C CYS A 740 5.32 -16.04 14.43
N SER A 741 5.43 -16.41 15.71
CA SER A 741 5.99 -17.69 16.16
C SER A 741 4.98 -18.84 16.17
N TYR A 742 5.51 -20.07 16.30
CA TYR A 742 4.75 -21.32 16.39
C TYR A 742 3.93 -21.47 17.67
N ASN A 743 4.52 -21.19 18.83
CA ASN A 743 3.93 -21.44 20.16
C ASN A 743 2.65 -20.62 20.39
N ALA A 744 1.86 -20.94 21.41
CA ALA A 744 0.85 -20.02 21.95
C ALA A 744 1.44 -19.19 23.11
N VAL A 745 0.91 -17.99 23.35
CA VAL A 745 1.29 -17.13 24.49
C VAL A 745 0.06 -16.78 25.31
N ASN A 746 -0.04 -17.38 26.50
CA ASN A 746 -1.22 -17.31 27.36
C ASN A 746 -2.49 -17.70 26.60
N GLY A 747 -2.47 -18.87 25.94
CA GLY A 747 -3.63 -19.50 25.30
C GLY A 747 -3.95 -19.08 23.87
N VAL A 748 -3.12 -18.26 23.22
CA VAL A 748 -3.36 -17.77 21.83
C VAL A 748 -2.11 -17.90 20.97
N PRO A 749 -2.17 -18.56 19.80
CA PRO A 749 -1.09 -18.55 18.80
C PRO A 749 -0.83 -17.12 18.26
N PRO A 750 0.40 -16.59 18.29
CA PRO A 750 0.72 -15.24 17.85
C PRO A 750 0.32 -14.94 16.40
N CYS A 751 0.41 -15.92 15.51
CA CYS A 751 -0.03 -15.76 14.11
C CYS A 751 -1.55 -15.59 13.97
N ALA A 752 -2.34 -15.82 15.02
CA ALA A 752 -3.78 -15.60 15.07
C ALA A 752 -4.19 -14.64 16.21
N ASP A 753 -3.24 -13.90 16.79
CA ASP A 753 -3.50 -13.05 17.96
C ASP A 753 -3.58 -11.55 17.58
N PRO A 754 -4.81 -10.97 17.48
CA PRO A 754 -4.96 -9.54 17.20
C PRO A 754 -4.43 -8.65 18.32
N TYR A 755 -4.32 -9.14 19.56
CA TYR A 755 -3.72 -8.35 20.64
C TYR A 755 -2.24 -8.09 20.36
N LEU A 756 -1.47 -9.13 19.99
CA LEU A 756 -0.06 -8.96 19.65
C LEU A 756 0.11 -8.23 18.30
N LEU A 757 -0.57 -8.69 17.25
CA LEU A 757 -0.34 -8.19 15.89
C LEU A 757 -0.99 -6.83 15.59
N GLN A 758 -2.13 -6.50 16.20
CA GLN A 758 -2.77 -5.18 16.02
C GLN A 758 -2.53 -4.28 17.22
N THR A 759 -3.00 -4.65 18.41
CA THR A 759 -3.00 -3.74 19.58
C THR A 759 -1.59 -3.38 20.04
N VAL A 760 -0.68 -4.36 20.16
CA VAL A 760 0.70 -4.09 20.59
C VAL A 760 1.54 -3.60 19.42
N LEU A 761 1.69 -4.40 18.37
CA LEU A 761 2.63 -4.11 17.29
C LEU A 761 2.24 -2.86 16.48
N ARG A 762 1.00 -2.79 15.99
CA ARG A 762 0.58 -1.72 15.07
C ARG A 762 0.08 -0.49 15.80
N GLU A 763 -0.81 -0.64 16.79
CA GLU A 763 -1.44 0.49 17.49
C GLU A 763 -0.55 1.10 18.56
N HIS A 764 -0.01 0.29 19.49
CA HIS A 764 0.76 0.80 20.63
C HIS A 764 2.17 1.26 20.23
N TRP A 765 2.90 0.45 19.46
CA TRP A 765 4.25 0.81 18.99
C TRP A 765 4.25 1.66 17.71
N GLY A 766 3.11 1.82 17.04
CA GLY A 766 2.97 2.67 15.86
C GLY A 766 3.58 2.08 14.58
N TRP A 767 3.66 0.75 14.46
CA TRP A 767 4.15 0.05 13.26
C TRP A 767 3.06 -0.03 12.18
N THR A 768 2.65 1.13 11.67
CA THR A 768 1.47 1.29 10.81
C THR A 768 1.79 1.67 9.36
N ASN A 769 3.06 1.75 8.97
CA ASN A 769 3.40 2.06 7.59
C ASN A 769 2.83 0.96 6.67
N GLU A 770 2.21 1.35 5.55
CA GLU A 770 1.66 0.39 4.59
C GLU A 770 2.77 -0.35 3.80
N GLU A 771 4.06 -0.10 4.04
CA GLU A 771 5.19 -0.92 3.54
C GLU A 771 5.56 -2.11 4.46
N GLN A 772 4.85 -2.26 5.58
CA GLN A 772 5.19 -3.16 6.68
C GLN A 772 4.22 -4.35 6.83
N TRP A 773 4.75 -5.57 6.82
CA TRP A 773 3.97 -6.80 6.70
C TRP A 773 4.45 -7.93 7.62
N VAL A 774 3.54 -8.84 8.00
CA VAL A 774 3.82 -9.98 8.90
C VAL A 774 3.82 -11.28 8.10
N THR A 775 4.81 -12.13 8.31
CA THR A 775 4.83 -13.52 7.83
C THR A 775 4.59 -14.51 8.97
N SER A 776 4.03 -15.67 8.67
CA SER A 776 4.12 -16.82 9.57
C SER A 776 5.51 -17.45 9.55
N ASP A 777 5.85 -18.16 10.61
CA ASP A 777 6.85 -19.23 10.56
C ASP A 777 6.30 -20.43 9.74
N CYS A 778 7.14 -21.41 9.43
CA CYS A 778 6.92 -22.45 8.40
C CYS A 778 6.54 -23.85 8.93
N ASP A 779 5.27 -24.22 9.15
CA ASP A 779 4.01 -23.57 8.84
C ASP A 779 3.21 -23.35 10.15
N ALA A 780 3.33 -22.15 10.72
CA ALA A 780 2.69 -21.81 11.99
C ALA A 780 1.17 -21.63 11.85
N ILE A 781 0.65 -21.32 10.65
CA ILE A 781 -0.79 -21.17 10.43
C ILE A 781 -1.47 -22.54 10.49
N GLN A 782 -0.83 -23.59 9.96
CA GLN A 782 -1.28 -24.96 10.21
C GLN A 782 -1.39 -25.26 11.70
N ASN A 783 -0.43 -24.79 12.51
CA ASN A 783 -0.39 -25.07 13.94
C ASN A 783 -1.53 -24.42 14.72
N VAL A 784 -2.05 -23.27 14.26
CA VAL A 784 -3.27 -22.64 14.80
C VAL A 784 -4.45 -23.62 14.79
N PHE A 785 -4.60 -24.40 13.72
CA PHE A 785 -5.58 -25.49 13.68
C PHE A 785 -5.12 -26.68 14.52
N LEU A 786 -4.00 -27.31 14.15
CA LEU A 786 -3.43 -28.44 14.89
C LEU A 786 -1.91 -28.32 14.96
N PRO A 787 -1.31 -28.41 16.17
CA PRO A 787 -1.93 -28.99 17.37
C PRO A 787 -2.59 -28.01 18.35
N HIS A 788 -2.58 -26.69 18.12
CA HIS A 788 -3.10 -25.73 19.11
C HIS A 788 -4.61 -25.80 19.32
N GLN A 789 -5.37 -26.27 18.34
CA GLN A 789 -6.84 -26.36 18.41
C GLN A 789 -7.49 -25.01 18.74
N TRP A 790 -6.87 -23.91 18.29
CA TRP A 790 -7.42 -22.56 18.43
C TRP A 790 -8.62 -22.39 17.50
N SER A 791 -8.43 -22.73 16.22
CA SER A 791 -9.50 -22.74 15.23
C SER A 791 -10.09 -24.14 15.08
N SER A 792 -11.40 -24.24 14.84
CA SER A 792 -12.11 -25.52 14.68
C SER A 792 -12.01 -26.16 13.29
N SER A 793 -11.43 -25.44 12.33
CA SER A 793 -11.24 -25.90 10.95
C SER A 793 -9.98 -25.30 10.34
N ARG A 794 -9.51 -25.91 9.24
CA ARG A 794 -8.35 -25.42 8.48
C ARG A 794 -8.65 -24.07 7.84
N GLU A 795 -9.86 -23.90 7.31
CA GLU A 795 -10.37 -22.65 6.79
C GLU A 795 -10.46 -21.57 7.88
N GLY A 796 -10.87 -21.95 9.08
CA GLY A 796 -10.85 -21.09 10.26
C GLY A 796 -9.46 -20.60 10.61
N ALA A 797 -8.46 -21.48 10.66
CA ALA A 797 -7.08 -21.08 10.97
C ALA A 797 -6.50 -20.09 9.94
N ALA A 798 -6.70 -20.35 8.64
CA ALA A 798 -6.28 -19.43 7.60
C ALA A 798 -6.98 -18.05 7.72
N ALA A 799 -8.28 -18.04 8.01
CA ALA A 799 -9.04 -16.80 8.20
C ALA A 799 -8.65 -16.05 9.47
N ASP A 800 -8.53 -16.73 10.61
CA ASP A 800 -8.16 -16.15 11.90
C ASP A 800 -6.78 -15.50 11.81
N SER A 801 -5.81 -16.17 11.18
CA SER A 801 -4.47 -15.60 10.95
C SER A 801 -4.48 -14.38 10.03
N LEU A 802 -5.17 -14.44 8.87
CA LEU A 802 -5.27 -13.31 7.95
C LEU A 802 -5.94 -12.11 8.63
N ASN A 803 -7.05 -12.35 9.34
CA ASN A 803 -7.83 -11.32 10.02
C ASN A 803 -7.08 -10.71 11.21
N ALA A 804 -6.28 -11.51 11.94
CA ALA A 804 -5.41 -11.02 13.02
C ALA A 804 -4.26 -10.15 12.49
N GLY A 805 -3.89 -10.32 11.22
CA GLY A 805 -2.92 -9.49 10.51
C GLY A 805 -1.62 -10.19 10.13
N THR A 806 -1.62 -11.53 10.06
CA THR A 806 -0.58 -12.30 9.36
C THR A 806 -0.82 -12.14 7.86
N ASP A 807 0.07 -11.41 7.19
CA ASP A 807 -0.13 -10.97 5.81
C ASP A 807 0.36 -12.04 4.80
N LEU A 808 1.39 -12.81 5.14
CA LEU A 808 2.00 -13.87 4.32
C LEU A 808 2.07 -15.19 5.11
N ASP A 809 1.81 -16.29 4.42
CA ASP A 809 2.01 -17.66 4.89
C ASP A 809 3.35 -18.22 4.41
N CYS A 810 4.22 -18.64 5.33
CA CYS A 810 5.36 -19.49 4.98
C CYS A 810 4.88 -20.91 4.67
N GLY A 811 4.59 -21.14 3.40
CA GLY A 811 4.00 -22.38 2.92
C GLY A 811 2.81 -22.09 2.03
N THR A 812 1.85 -23.01 2.04
CA THR A 812 0.69 -23.00 1.13
C THR A 812 -0.65 -23.17 1.86
N TYR A 813 -0.67 -23.08 3.18
CA TYR A 813 -1.86 -23.25 4.00
C TYR A 813 -2.95 -22.22 3.70
N MET A 814 -2.60 -20.93 3.64
CA MET A 814 -3.53 -19.87 3.24
C MET A 814 -4.01 -20.08 1.81
N GLN A 815 -3.10 -20.39 0.88
CA GLN A 815 -3.46 -20.68 -0.50
C GLN A 815 -4.47 -21.84 -0.62
N ALA A 816 -4.28 -22.91 0.17
CA ALA A 816 -5.12 -24.10 0.15
C ALA A 816 -6.50 -23.87 0.81
N HIS A 817 -6.56 -23.07 1.88
CA HIS A 817 -7.74 -23.00 2.76
C HIS A 817 -8.53 -21.70 2.70
N LEU A 818 -7.95 -20.58 2.23
CA LEU A 818 -8.71 -19.35 2.00
C LEU A 818 -9.90 -19.52 1.04
N PRO A 819 -9.84 -20.29 -0.07
CA PRO A 819 -11.00 -20.51 -0.92
C PRO A 819 -12.22 -21.08 -0.17
N GLY A 820 -11.99 -21.95 0.82
CA GLY A 820 -13.02 -22.48 1.71
C GLY A 820 -13.49 -21.45 2.74
N ALA A 821 -12.56 -20.68 3.31
CA ALA A 821 -12.86 -19.61 4.26
C ALA A 821 -13.76 -18.52 3.67
N PHE A 822 -13.50 -18.11 2.41
CA PHE A 822 -14.36 -17.17 1.68
C PHE A 822 -15.77 -17.72 1.46
N LYS A 823 -15.92 -19.00 1.08
CA LYS A 823 -17.23 -19.64 0.93
C LYS A 823 -18.02 -19.70 2.25
N GLN A 824 -17.32 -19.76 3.38
CA GLN A 824 -17.88 -19.79 4.72
C GLN A 824 -18.08 -18.40 5.34
N ASN A 825 -17.74 -17.31 4.62
CA ASN A 825 -17.75 -15.93 5.12
C ASN A 825 -16.89 -15.72 6.39
N LEU A 826 -15.79 -16.46 6.54
CA LEU A 826 -14.86 -16.31 7.67
C LEU A 826 -13.87 -15.15 7.48
N THR A 827 -13.68 -14.70 6.23
CA THR A 827 -12.88 -13.52 5.87
C THR A 827 -13.50 -12.83 4.65
N ASN A 828 -12.91 -11.71 4.22
CA ASN A 828 -13.39 -10.92 3.10
C ASN A 828 -12.24 -10.37 2.24
N GLU A 829 -12.57 -9.89 1.03
CA GLU A 829 -11.55 -9.52 0.05
C GLU A 829 -10.71 -8.31 0.50
N ALA A 830 -11.29 -7.43 1.34
CA ALA A 830 -10.53 -6.31 1.91
C ALA A 830 -9.42 -6.75 2.86
N ALA A 831 -9.57 -7.90 3.54
CA ALA A 831 -8.53 -8.44 4.41
C ALA A 831 -7.30 -8.90 3.61
N ILE A 832 -7.52 -9.66 2.53
CA ILE A 832 -6.42 -10.10 1.65
C ILE A 832 -5.84 -8.93 0.84
N ASP A 833 -6.65 -7.96 0.42
CA ASP A 833 -6.15 -6.74 -0.23
C ASP A 833 -5.20 -5.98 0.68
N LYS A 834 -5.54 -5.84 1.96
CA LYS A 834 -4.68 -5.19 2.95
C LYS A 834 -3.33 -5.91 3.10
N ALA A 835 -3.35 -7.24 3.16
CA ALA A 835 -2.14 -8.06 3.26
C ALA A 835 -1.23 -7.90 2.02
N LEU A 836 -1.81 -8.00 0.83
CA LEU A 836 -1.06 -7.88 -0.42
C LEU A 836 -0.57 -6.45 -0.67
N VAL A 837 -1.36 -5.43 -0.34
CA VAL A 837 -0.90 -4.03 -0.45
C VAL A 837 0.33 -3.82 0.41
N ARG A 838 0.40 -4.41 1.62
CA ARG A 838 1.59 -4.28 2.47
C ARG A 838 2.83 -4.92 1.87
N GLN A 839 2.70 -6.16 1.42
CA GLN A 839 3.76 -6.91 0.77
C GLN A 839 4.28 -6.21 -0.50
N TYR A 840 3.39 -5.86 -1.42
CA TYR A 840 3.77 -5.25 -2.69
C TYR A 840 4.24 -3.80 -2.53
N SER A 841 3.80 -3.08 -1.50
CA SER A 841 4.39 -1.77 -1.14
C SER A 841 5.86 -1.93 -0.73
N SER A 842 6.20 -3.01 -0.01
CA SER A 842 7.59 -3.34 0.31
C SER A 842 8.42 -3.60 -0.95
N LEU A 843 7.92 -4.37 -1.91
CA LEU A 843 8.60 -4.61 -3.20
C LEU A 843 8.76 -3.34 -4.03
N VAL A 844 7.76 -2.46 -4.03
CA VAL A 844 7.89 -1.14 -4.67
C VAL A 844 8.97 -0.32 -3.98
N ARG A 845 9.03 -0.30 -2.64
CA ARG A 845 10.08 0.39 -1.86
C ARG A 845 11.48 -0.17 -2.12
N LEU A 846 11.61 -1.44 -2.45
CA LEU A 846 12.87 -2.09 -2.86
C LEU A 846 13.31 -1.70 -4.28
N GLY A 847 12.47 -0.99 -5.03
CA GLY A 847 12.65 -0.67 -6.44
C GLY A 847 12.48 -1.89 -7.36
N TYR A 848 11.74 -2.91 -6.93
CA TYR A 848 11.59 -4.18 -7.67
C TYR A 848 10.95 -3.97 -9.05
N PHE A 849 9.96 -3.08 -9.12
CA PHE A 849 9.21 -2.72 -10.33
C PHE A 849 9.80 -1.54 -11.11
N ASP A 850 10.92 -0.99 -10.65
CA ASP A 850 11.56 0.16 -11.31
C ASP A 850 12.58 -0.31 -12.35
N ALA A 851 12.79 0.53 -13.37
CA ALA A 851 13.77 0.23 -14.42
C ALA A 851 15.18 0.05 -13.81
N PRO A 852 15.93 -1.01 -14.17
CA PRO A 852 17.23 -1.31 -13.56
C PRO A 852 18.20 -0.13 -13.60
N GLU A 853 18.19 0.67 -14.66
CA GLU A 853 19.09 1.81 -14.87
C GLU A 853 18.82 2.96 -13.88
N LYS A 854 17.64 3.00 -13.27
CA LYS A 854 17.22 4.02 -12.29
C LYS A 854 17.36 3.55 -10.84
N GLN A 855 17.76 2.30 -10.63
CA GLN A 855 17.82 1.68 -9.30
C GLN A 855 19.29 1.36 -8.95
N PRO A 856 19.89 2.00 -7.92
CA PRO A 856 21.33 1.93 -7.66
C PRO A 856 21.83 0.54 -7.24
N TYR A 857 21.01 -0.24 -6.55
CA TYR A 857 21.35 -1.59 -6.11
C TYR A 857 21.16 -2.67 -7.19
N ARG A 858 20.49 -2.37 -8.31
CA ARG A 858 20.33 -3.24 -9.49
C ARG A 858 21.60 -3.28 -10.35
N GLN A 859 22.62 -2.51 -9.96
CA GLN A 859 23.93 -2.45 -10.62
C GLN A 859 24.97 -3.39 -9.97
N LEU A 860 24.62 -4.04 -8.85
CA LEU A 860 25.53 -4.93 -8.13
C LEU A 860 25.65 -6.28 -8.86
N GLY A 861 26.88 -6.70 -9.14
CA GLY A 861 27.22 -7.98 -9.75
C GLY A 861 27.97 -8.92 -8.79
N PHE A 862 28.48 -10.04 -9.33
CA PHE A 862 29.22 -11.03 -8.54
C PHE A 862 30.55 -10.49 -7.98
N ASP A 863 31.11 -9.43 -8.57
CA ASP A 863 32.29 -8.72 -8.07
C ASP A 863 32.08 -8.08 -6.68
N ALA A 864 30.82 -7.91 -6.26
CA ALA A 864 30.45 -7.47 -4.93
C ALA A 864 30.27 -8.62 -3.91
N VAL A 865 30.41 -9.89 -4.33
CA VAL A 865 30.16 -11.08 -3.49
C VAL A 865 31.47 -11.65 -2.96
N ALA A 866 31.51 -11.94 -1.66
CA ALA A 866 32.64 -12.58 -0.96
C ALA A 866 33.99 -11.93 -1.29
N THR A 867 34.01 -10.61 -1.37
CA THR A 867 35.22 -9.81 -1.60
C THR A 867 36.28 -10.06 -0.52
N ASN A 868 37.55 -9.76 -0.80
CA ASN A 868 38.60 -9.82 0.23
C ASN A 868 38.27 -8.97 1.46
N ALA A 869 37.58 -7.84 1.28
CA ALA A 869 37.15 -6.98 2.38
C ALA A 869 36.06 -7.63 3.25
N SER A 870 35.08 -8.30 2.64
CA SER A 870 34.04 -9.01 3.41
C SER A 870 34.58 -10.24 4.13
N GLN A 871 35.50 -10.98 3.50
CA GLN A 871 36.21 -12.09 4.15
C GLN A 871 37.06 -11.61 5.35
N ALA A 872 37.78 -10.49 5.19
CA ALA A 872 38.54 -9.89 6.29
C ALA A 872 37.61 -9.39 7.42
N LEU A 873 36.42 -8.89 7.08
CA LEU A 873 35.41 -8.51 8.05
C LEU A 873 34.86 -9.72 8.82
N ALA A 874 34.67 -10.87 8.17
CA ALA A 874 34.27 -12.11 8.85
C ALA A 874 35.33 -12.58 9.85
N LEU A 875 36.62 -12.53 9.47
CA LEU A 875 37.73 -12.80 10.39
C LEU A 875 37.76 -11.81 11.57
N LYS A 876 37.56 -10.51 11.29
CA LYS A 876 37.49 -9.47 12.32
C LYS A 876 36.37 -9.76 13.30
N ALA A 877 35.16 -10.04 12.83
CA ALA A 877 34.00 -10.33 13.66
C ALA A 877 34.23 -11.55 14.57
N ALA A 878 34.86 -12.61 14.05
CA ALA A 878 35.23 -13.78 14.83
C ALA A 878 36.25 -13.43 15.92
N THR A 879 37.31 -12.71 15.54
CA THR A 879 38.41 -12.33 16.43
C THR A 879 37.92 -11.43 17.57
N GLU A 880 37.04 -10.47 17.27
CA GLU A 880 36.52 -9.52 18.26
C GLU A 880 35.48 -10.12 19.20
N GLY A 881 34.83 -11.21 18.81
CA GLY A 881 33.83 -11.93 19.61
C GLY A 881 34.40 -13.03 20.52
N ILE A 882 35.59 -13.58 20.23
CA ILE A 882 36.21 -14.63 21.07
C ILE A 882 36.46 -14.10 22.49
N VAL A 883 36.09 -14.90 23.48
CA VAL A 883 36.14 -14.54 24.91
C VAL A 883 37.21 -15.35 25.63
N LEU A 884 38.11 -14.67 26.34
CA LEU A 884 39.08 -15.31 27.23
C LEU A 884 38.46 -15.52 28.62
N LEU A 885 38.31 -16.78 29.03
CA LEU A 885 37.64 -17.17 30.28
C LEU A 885 38.63 -17.41 31.43
N LYS A 886 39.81 -17.97 31.11
CA LYS A 886 40.88 -18.24 32.07
C LYS A 886 42.22 -18.06 31.38
N ASN A 887 43.18 -17.49 32.09
CA ASN A 887 44.58 -17.40 31.65
C ASN A 887 45.49 -17.33 32.89
N ASP A 888 46.49 -18.20 32.98
CA ASP A 888 47.55 -18.18 34.00
C ASP A 888 48.75 -17.31 33.61
N GLY A 889 48.67 -16.65 32.44
CA GLY A 889 49.75 -15.88 31.84
C GLY A 889 50.42 -16.60 30.67
N ILE A 890 50.02 -17.83 30.33
CA ILE A 890 50.55 -18.56 29.16
C ILE A 890 50.20 -17.88 27.84
N LEU A 891 49.00 -17.28 27.74
CA LEU A 891 48.57 -16.57 26.54
C LEU A 891 48.93 -15.08 26.66
N PRO A 892 49.47 -14.45 25.60
CA PRO A 892 49.69 -15.02 24.27
C PRO A 892 50.92 -15.93 24.17
N LEU A 893 50.81 -16.99 23.35
CA LEU A 893 51.86 -17.98 23.10
C LEU A 893 52.82 -17.55 21.98
N SER A 894 54.13 -17.68 22.23
CA SER A 894 55.13 -17.81 21.17
C SER A 894 55.40 -19.29 20.88
N PHE A 895 55.39 -19.64 19.60
CA PHE A 895 55.68 -20.98 19.10
C PHE A 895 57.13 -21.19 18.67
N ASP A 896 58.04 -20.24 18.94
CA ASP A 896 59.44 -20.32 18.51
C ASP A 896 60.10 -21.65 18.94
N SER A 897 60.42 -22.50 17.97
CA SER A 897 61.01 -23.85 18.14
C SER A 897 60.16 -24.87 18.92
N LYS A 898 58.87 -24.60 19.18
CA LYS A 898 57.96 -25.51 19.90
C LYS A 898 57.11 -26.35 18.95
N LYS A 899 56.84 -27.59 19.34
CA LYS A 899 55.89 -28.49 18.68
C LYS A 899 54.52 -28.37 19.35
N VAL A 900 53.46 -28.23 18.56
CA VAL A 900 52.09 -28.01 19.07
C VAL A 900 51.28 -29.28 18.88
N GLY A 901 50.72 -29.80 19.96
CA GLY A 901 49.75 -30.88 19.93
C GLY A 901 48.37 -30.28 19.75
N LEU A 902 47.63 -30.69 18.72
CA LEU A 902 46.28 -30.20 18.45
C LEU A 902 45.28 -31.34 18.57
N PHE A 903 44.30 -31.17 19.46
CA PHE A 903 43.37 -32.20 19.89
C PHE A 903 41.90 -31.75 19.82
N GLY A 904 41.00 -32.72 19.89
CA GLY A 904 39.55 -32.50 19.91
C GLY A 904 38.88 -32.66 18.55
N ASP A 905 37.56 -32.79 18.57
CA ASP A 905 36.71 -32.99 17.39
C ASP A 905 36.61 -31.74 16.52
N TRP A 906 36.80 -30.55 17.09
CA TRP A 906 36.77 -29.28 16.35
C TRP A 906 38.11 -28.83 15.80
N ALA A 907 39.20 -29.53 16.12
CA ALA A 907 40.54 -29.18 15.65
C ALA A 907 40.66 -29.12 14.12
N ASN A 908 39.90 -29.95 13.39
CA ASN A 908 39.81 -29.91 11.92
C ASN A 908 38.37 -29.67 11.43
N ALA A 909 37.62 -28.84 12.16
CA ALA A 909 36.24 -28.48 11.82
C ALA A 909 36.13 -27.79 10.46
N THR A 910 35.05 -28.09 9.72
CA THR A 910 34.70 -27.44 8.45
C THR A 910 33.36 -26.74 8.60
N THR A 911 32.24 -27.39 8.26
CA THR A 911 30.89 -26.83 8.37
C THR A 911 30.49 -26.57 9.81
N GLN A 912 31.06 -27.28 10.80
CA GLN A 912 30.80 -27.00 12.21
C GLN A 912 31.12 -25.54 12.56
N LEU A 913 32.13 -24.91 11.93
CA LEU A 913 32.50 -23.51 12.20
C LEU A 913 31.35 -22.52 11.96
N LEU A 914 30.36 -22.90 11.14
CA LEU A 914 29.33 -22.02 10.61
C LEU A 914 28.06 -21.97 11.49
N GLY A 915 27.81 -22.97 12.33
CA GLY A 915 26.52 -23.11 13.04
C GLY A 915 25.39 -23.57 12.11
N ASN A 916 24.20 -22.99 12.23
CA ASN A 916 23.05 -23.23 11.34
C ASN A 916 22.72 -22.01 10.44
N TYR A 917 21.72 -22.11 9.56
CA TYR A 917 21.29 -21.01 8.67
C TYR A 917 22.43 -20.35 7.86
N HIS A 918 23.42 -21.15 7.42
CA HIS A 918 24.56 -20.67 6.65
C HIS A 918 24.40 -20.97 5.15
N GLY A 919 24.96 -20.08 4.31
CA GLY A 919 25.19 -20.35 2.89
C GLY A 919 26.48 -21.16 2.67
N VAL A 920 27.01 -21.13 1.44
CA VAL A 920 28.28 -21.77 1.08
C VAL A 920 29.41 -20.73 1.15
N PRO A 921 30.42 -20.85 2.03
CA PRO A 921 31.55 -19.91 2.06
C PRO A 921 32.61 -20.25 1.01
N VAL A 922 33.50 -19.29 0.73
CA VAL A 922 34.67 -19.50 -0.15
C VAL A 922 35.60 -20.59 0.39
N PHE A 923 35.75 -20.66 1.70
CA PHE A 923 36.59 -21.61 2.42
C PHE A 923 36.07 -21.81 3.85
N THR A 924 36.55 -22.87 4.50
CA THR A 924 36.40 -23.07 5.95
C THR A 924 37.77 -23.37 6.54
N HIS A 925 38.39 -22.37 7.16
CA HIS A 925 39.72 -22.53 7.75
C HIS A 925 39.63 -23.06 9.18
N SER A 926 39.97 -24.33 9.34
CA SER A 926 40.02 -25.01 10.64
C SER A 926 41.18 -24.52 11.52
N PRO A 927 41.15 -24.75 12.85
CA PRO A 927 42.31 -24.52 13.73
C PRO A 927 43.58 -25.24 13.25
N LEU A 928 43.45 -26.47 12.71
CA LEU A 928 44.54 -27.23 12.10
C LEU A 928 45.13 -26.49 10.91
N TYR A 929 44.28 -26.03 9.98
CA TYR A 929 44.72 -25.24 8.83
C TYR A 929 45.48 -23.99 9.28
N ALA A 930 44.92 -23.23 10.23
CA ALA A 930 45.51 -22.00 10.72
C ALA A 930 46.89 -22.22 11.36
N LEU A 931 47.04 -23.26 12.19
CA LEU A 931 48.33 -23.62 12.77
C LEU A 931 49.36 -24.03 11.70
N GLN A 932 48.94 -24.77 10.67
CA GLN A 932 49.82 -25.14 9.56
C GLN A 932 50.34 -23.91 8.80
N GLN A 933 49.53 -22.84 8.69
CA GLN A 933 49.97 -21.58 8.06
C GLN A 933 51.02 -20.82 8.89
N LEU A 934 51.15 -21.09 10.19
CA LEU A 934 52.17 -20.48 11.04
C LEU A 934 53.56 -21.11 10.90
N GLY A 935 53.70 -22.19 10.12
CA GLY A 935 54.98 -22.88 9.92
C GLY A 935 55.49 -23.65 11.15
N VAL A 936 54.61 -23.92 12.12
CA VAL A 936 54.95 -24.70 13.33
C VAL A 936 54.79 -26.20 13.09
N THR A 937 55.51 -27.03 13.83
CA THR A 937 55.30 -28.49 13.78
C THR A 937 54.02 -28.83 14.55
N VAL A 938 52.99 -29.30 13.85
CA VAL A 938 51.70 -29.69 14.44
C VAL A 938 51.60 -31.20 14.54
N ASN A 939 51.49 -31.73 15.77
CA ASN A 939 51.12 -33.11 16.02
C ASN A 939 49.61 -33.18 16.25
N TYR A 940 48.89 -33.44 15.17
CA TYR A 940 47.43 -33.53 15.20
C TYR A 940 46.97 -34.90 15.69
N ALA A 941 46.10 -34.91 16.69
CA ALA A 941 45.30 -36.05 17.10
C ALA A 941 43.88 -35.54 17.37
N GLY A 942 43.08 -35.41 16.31
CA GLY A 942 41.65 -35.07 16.40
C GLY A 942 40.77 -36.21 15.90
N GLY A 943 39.46 -36.06 16.10
CA GLY A 943 38.48 -37.13 15.89
C GLY A 943 38.24 -37.96 17.16
N LEU A 944 37.64 -39.13 17.01
CA LEU A 944 37.35 -40.02 18.15
C LEU A 944 38.57 -40.85 18.57
N PRO A 945 38.79 -41.04 19.88
CA PRO A 945 37.92 -40.68 20.99
C PRO A 945 38.17 -39.32 21.67
N GLY A 946 37.09 -38.79 22.24
CA GLY A 946 37.06 -37.50 22.93
C GLY A 946 36.26 -36.40 22.23
N GLY A 947 35.49 -36.74 21.19
CA GLY A 947 34.52 -35.86 20.54
C GLY A 947 33.10 -36.00 21.10
N HIS A 948 32.21 -35.13 20.65
CA HIS A 948 30.79 -35.25 20.93
C HIS A 948 30.22 -36.56 20.34
N GLY A 949 29.47 -37.33 21.13
CA GLY A 949 28.89 -38.62 20.71
C GLY A 949 29.75 -39.87 20.94
N ASP A 950 30.98 -39.75 21.46
CA ASP A 950 31.78 -40.92 21.83
C ASP A 950 31.65 -41.28 23.31
N PRO A 951 31.22 -42.52 23.65
CA PRO A 951 31.09 -42.94 25.03
C PRO A 951 32.41 -43.36 25.70
N THR A 952 33.52 -43.57 24.99
CA THR A 952 34.74 -44.19 25.58
C THR A 952 36.06 -43.68 24.99
N THR A 953 37.16 -43.76 25.76
CA THR A 953 38.51 -43.29 25.34
C THR A 953 39.53 -44.39 25.01
N GLY A 954 39.07 -45.64 24.82
CA GLY A 954 39.91 -46.85 24.79
C GLY A 954 41.23 -46.73 24.00
N ASN A 955 42.35 -46.77 24.72
CA ASN A 955 43.74 -46.90 24.24
C ASN A 955 44.07 -46.15 22.92
N TRP A 956 43.84 -44.83 22.92
CA TRP A 956 44.06 -43.99 21.74
C TRP A 956 45.55 -43.72 21.48
N LEU A 957 46.24 -44.67 20.81
CA LEU A 957 47.64 -44.54 20.40
C LEU A 957 47.97 -43.21 19.68
N PRO A 958 47.12 -42.68 18.78
CA PRO A 958 47.32 -41.34 18.21
C PRO A 958 47.41 -40.22 19.25
N LEU A 959 46.60 -40.26 20.32
CA LEU A 959 46.65 -39.29 21.43
C LEU A 959 48.02 -39.30 22.09
N THR A 960 48.44 -40.48 22.56
CA THR A 960 49.65 -40.64 23.34
C THR A 960 50.87 -40.23 22.52
N ASN A 961 50.89 -40.59 21.22
CA ASN A 961 51.96 -40.20 20.32
C ASN A 961 52.00 -38.67 20.07
N ALA A 962 50.85 -38.03 19.82
CA ALA A 962 50.79 -36.59 19.60
C ALA A 962 51.16 -35.80 20.87
N ILE A 963 50.71 -36.25 22.05
CA ILE A 963 51.10 -35.71 23.34
C ILE A 963 52.62 -35.81 23.53
N ALA A 964 53.19 -37.00 23.33
CA ALA A 964 54.61 -37.25 23.58
C ALA A 964 55.51 -36.34 22.73
N ASN A 965 55.11 -36.06 21.49
CA ASN A 965 55.88 -35.28 20.53
C ASN A 965 55.61 -33.76 20.56
N SER A 966 54.83 -33.26 21.51
CA SER A 966 54.44 -31.84 21.60
C SER A 966 54.94 -31.16 22.86
N ASP A 967 55.19 -29.85 22.80
CA ASP A 967 55.60 -29.02 23.94
C ASP A 967 54.43 -28.23 24.54
N ILE A 968 53.44 -27.88 23.72
CA ILE A 968 52.20 -27.20 24.10
C ILE A 968 51.03 -28.01 23.56
N LEU A 969 49.96 -28.12 24.35
CA LEU A 969 48.77 -28.90 24.00
C LEU A 969 47.57 -27.94 23.84
N VAL A 970 46.92 -27.99 22.68
CA VAL A 970 45.71 -27.20 22.38
C VAL A 970 44.57 -28.17 22.11
N TRP A 971 43.53 -28.11 22.92
CA TRP A 971 42.31 -28.86 22.69
C TRP A 971 41.21 -27.91 22.19
N VAL A 972 40.55 -28.27 21.09
CA VAL A 972 39.44 -27.50 20.51
C VAL A 972 38.23 -28.42 20.39
N GLY A 973 37.14 -28.05 21.07
CA GLY A 973 35.91 -28.83 21.08
C GLY A 973 34.85 -28.20 21.98
N GLY A 974 33.77 -28.93 22.20
CA GLY A 974 32.62 -28.45 22.96
C GLY A 974 31.37 -29.09 22.42
N MET A 975 30.55 -28.28 21.75
CA MET A 975 29.30 -28.72 21.12
C MET A 975 29.12 -28.12 19.74
N ASP A 976 28.30 -28.76 18.93
CA ASP A 976 27.93 -28.37 17.57
C ASP A 976 26.41 -28.54 17.35
N ASN A 977 25.95 -28.42 16.10
CA ASN A 977 24.54 -28.55 15.75
C ASN A 977 23.96 -29.97 15.91
N SER A 978 24.76 -30.99 16.23
CA SER A 978 24.22 -32.29 16.69
C SER A 978 23.70 -32.23 18.13
N VAL A 979 23.98 -31.14 18.86
CA VAL A 979 23.67 -30.93 20.28
C VAL A 979 22.65 -29.82 20.49
N GLU A 980 22.80 -28.72 19.73
CA GLU A 980 21.89 -27.58 19.76
C GLU A 980 21.50 -27.19 18.33
N ALA A 981 20.23 -27.35 17.98
CA ALA A 981 19.74 -26.94 16.68
C ALA A 981 18.27 -26.56 16.75
N GLU A 982 17.76 -26.04 15.64
CA GLU A 982 16.33 -26.02 15.42
C GLU A 982 15.75 -27.45 15.52
N ASP A 983 14.58 -27.57 16.16
CA ASP A 983 13.99 -28.85 16.56
C ASP A 983 14.88 -29.72 17.49
N HIS A 984 15.89 -29.15 18.14
CA HIS A 984 16.76 -29.92 19.06
C HIS A 984 17.28 -29.10 20.24
N ASP A 985 16.54 -29.13 21.35
CA ASP A 985 16.98 -28.58 22.63
C ASP A 985 17.96 -29.50 23.36
N ARG A 986 18.86 -28.89 24.13
CA ARG A 986 19.78 -29.61 25.01
C ARG A 986 19.05 -30.16 26.24
N SER A 987 19.46 -31.35 26.67
CA SER A 987 19.02 -31.94 27.95
C SER A 987 20.05 -31.83 29.07
N TYR A 988 21.25 -31.33 28.76
CA TYR A 988 22.37 -31.19 29.69
C TYR A 988 23.20 -29.95 29.35
N LEU A 989 24.02 -29.50 30.30
CA LEU A 989 24.99 -28.40 30.12
C LEU A 989 26.44 -28.85 30.26
N THR A 990 26.70 -30.15 30.46
CA THR A 990 28.04 -30.69 30.72
C THR A 990 28.79 -31.05 29.44
N PHE A 991 30.12 -31.11 29.52
CA PHE A 991 30.95 -31.86 28.56
C PHE A 991 30.61 -33.36 28.61
N THR A 992 30.89 -34.08 27.52
CA THR A 992 30.81 -35.55 27.56
C THR A 992 31.92 -36.12 28.44
N GLY A 993 31.72 -37.34 28.95
CA GLY A 993 32.74 -38.03 29.75
C GLY A 993 34.06 -38.19 28.99
N ALA A 994 34.00 -38.53 27.70
CA ALA A 994 35.18 -38.70 26.86
C ALA A 994 35.93 -37.37 26.61
N GLN A 995 35.20 -36.25 26.42
CA GLN A 995 35.82 -34.93 26.29
C GLN A 995 36.60 -34.55 27.55
N LEU A 996 35.98 -34.69 28.73
CA LEU A 996 36.65 -34.40 30.00
C LEU A 996 37.83 -35.33 30.27
N ASP A 997 37.72 -36.61 29.92
CA ASP A 997 38.81 -37.59 30.08
C ASP A 997 40.01 -37.23 29.21
N VAL A 998 39.82 -36.88 27.93
CA VAL A 998 40.92 -36.43 27.06
C VAL A 998 41.54 -35.14 27.60
N ILE A 999 40.74 -34.13 27.97
CA ILE A 999 41.27 -32.89 28.55
C ILE A 999 42.05 -33.16 29.85
N GLY A 1000 41.56 -34.09 30.68
CA GLY A 1000 42.25 -34.57 31.88
C GLY A 1000 43.59 -35.21 31.58
N GLN A 1001 43.63 -36.15 30.63
CA GLN A 1001 44.87 -36.79 30.17
C GLN A 1001 45.89 -35.77 29.64
N LEU A 1002 45.46 -34.73 28.92
CA LEU A 1002 46.34 -33.63 28.50
C LEU A 1002 46.88 -32.86 29.71
N ALA A 1003 46.01 -32.52 30.66
CA ALA A 1003 46.37 -31.78 31.87
C ALA A 1003 47.33 -32.56 32.80
N ASP A 1004 47.24 -33.89 32.84
CA ASP A 1004 48.10 -34.75 33.66
C ASP A 1004 49.54 -34.86 33.14
N THR A 1005 49.82 -34.36 31.93
CA THR A 1005 51.18 -34.36 31.35
C THR A 1005 52.12 -33.34 31.97
N GLY A 1006 51.58 -32.33 32.67
CA GLY A 1006 52.33 -31.17 33.17
C GLY A 1006 52.79 -30.19 32.07
N LYS A 1007 52.40 -30.40 30.80
CA LYS A 1007 52.64 -29.47 29.70
C LYS A 1007 51.57 -28.36 29.70
N PRO A 1008 51.85 -27.15 29.18
CA PRO A 1008 50.83 -26.11 29.06
C PRO A 1008 49.65 -26.57 28.20
N VAL A 1009 48.44 -26.48 28.75
CA VAL A 1009 47.19 -26.86 28.07
C VAL A 1009 46.31 -25.62 27.84
N VAL A 1010 45.94 -25.39 26.58
CA VAL A 1010 44.96 -24.40 26.16
C VAL A 1010 43.70 -25.12 25.70
N VAL A 1011 42.55 -24.77 26.27
CA VAL A 1011 41.24 -25.33 25.89
C VAL A 1011 40.44 -24.25 25.16
N VAL A 1012 39.92 -24.57 23.99
CA VAL A 1012 39.01 -23.73 23.22
C VAL A 1012 37.65 -24.39 23.19
N VAL A 1013 36.67 -23.77 23.84
CA VAL A 1013 35.28 -24.22 23.94
C VAL A 1013 34.47 -23.62 22.78
N THR A 1014 33.90 -24.47 21.95
CA THR A 1014 33.03 -24.11 20.82
C THR A 1014 31.55 -24.40 21.14
N GLY A 1015 30.66 -23.86 20.31
CA GLY A 1015 29.21 -23.93 20.50
C GLY A 1015 28.62 -22.62 21.00
N GLY A 1016 27.38 -22.36 20.61
CA GLY A 1016 26.63 -21.14 20.93
C GLY A 1016 26.19 -21.13 22.39
N GLY A 1017 25.44 -22.13 22.83
CA GLY A 1017 25.07 -22.29 24.24
C GLY A 1017 26.28 -22.54 25.15
N GLN A 1018 26.25 -22.02 26.38
CA GLN A 1018 27.32 -22.25 27.34
C GLN A 1018 27.35 -23.69 27.87
N MET A 1019 28.54 -24.19 28.18
CA MET A 1019 28.78 -25.47 28.86
C MET A 1019 29.35 -25.24 30.27
N ASP A 1020 29.12 -26.18 31.19
CA ASP A 1020 29.69 -26.16 32.54
C ASP A 1020 31.21 -26.40 32.48
N THR A 1021 31.98 -25.32 32.47
CA THR A 1021 33.46 -25.38 32.47
C THR A 1021 34.06 -25.48 33.87
N SER A 1022 33.24 -25.67 34.92
CA SER A 1022 33.75 -25.71 36.30
C SER A 1022 34.82 -26.78 36.56
N PRO A 1023 34.80 -27.99 35.93
CA PRO A 1023 35.91 -28.93 36.04
C PRO A 1023 37.23 -28.39 35.48
N LEU A 1024 37.15 -27.61 34.39
CA LEU A 1024 38.30 -27.07 33.69
C LEU A 1024 38.90 -25.87 34.44
N VAL A 1025 38.05 -24.97 34.92
CA VAL A 1025 38.45 -23.78 35.68
C VAL A 1025 39.18 -24.18 36.96
N LYS A 1026 38.68 -25.19 37.67
CA LYS A 1026 39.25 -25.69 38.93
C LYS A 1026 40.56 -26.48 38.75
N ASN A 1027 40.85 -26.99 37.56
CA ASN A 1027 42.08 -27.74 37.31
C ASN A 1027 43.27 -26.77 37.13
N PRO A 1028 44.28 -26.79 38.02
CA PRO A 1028 45.43 -25.89 37.93
C PRO A 1028 46.35 -26.17 36.74
N ASN A 1029 46.30 -27.38 36.15
CA ASN A 1029 47.13 -27.76 35.00
C ASN A 1029 46.53 -27.31 33.65
N ILE A 1030 45.34 -26.70 33.66
CA ILE A 1030 44.75 -26.06 32.48
C ILE A 1030 45.12 -24.58 32.53
N SER A 1031 46.01 -24.16 31.63
CA SER A 1031 46.61 -22.84 31.63
C SER A 1031 45.68 -21.75 31.09
N ALA A 1032 44.93 -22.05 30.02
CA ALA A 1032 43.99 -21.09 29.46
C ALA A 1032 42.71 -21.74 28.91
N ILE A 1033 41.61 -20.97 28.96
CA ILE A 1033 40.30 -21.36 28.41
C ILE A 1033 39.77 -20.20 27.56
N LEU A 1034 39.44 -20.47 26.30
CA LEU A 1034 38.75 -19.58 25.38
C LEU A 1034 37.33 -20.10 25.13
N TRP A 1035 36.36 -19.21 24.95
CA TRP A 1035 35.08 -19.54 24.30
C TRP A 1035 35.02 -18.87 22.94
N ALA A 1036 34.77 -19.66 21.90
CA ALA A 1036 34.86 -19.25 20.50
C ALA A 1036 33.53 -19.32 19.74
N GLY A 1037 32.43 -19.69 20.39
CA GLY A 1037 31.12 -19.77 19.75
C GLY A 1037 31.13 -20.63 18.48
N TYR A 1038 30.47 -20.13 17.44
CA TYR A 1038 30.59 -20.57 16.04
C TYR A 1038 31.30 -19.48 15.23
N PRO A 1039 32.62 -19.62 14.96
CA PRO A 1039 33.46 -18.52 14.52
C PRO A 1039 33.46 -18.24 13.00
N GLY A 1040 32.61 -18.87 12.22
CA GLY A 1040 32.42 -18.59 10.80
C GLY A 1040 33.57 -19.08 9.90
N GLN A 1041 33.61 -18.58 8.66
CA GLN A 1041 34.45 -19.14 7.59
C GLN A 1041 35.97 -19.14 7.88
N ASP A 1042 36.46 -18.20 8.68
CA ASP A 1042 37.89 -18.07 9.02
C ASP A 1042 38.16 -18.26 10.52
N GLY A 1043 37.30 -19.05 11.17
CA GLY A 1043 37.30 -19.17 12.62
C GLY A 1043 38.56 -19.78 13.23
N GLY A 1044 39.19 -20.74 12.55
CA GLY A 1044 40.48 -21.28 12.98
C GLY A 1044 41.58 -20.21 13.04
N THR A 1045 41.62 -19.34 12.04
CA THR A 1045 42.55 -18.20 11.99
C THR A 1045 42.26 -17.21 13.13
N ALA A 1046 40.99 -16.91 13.41
CA ALA A 1046 40.59 -16.05 14.52
C ALA A 1046 41.06 -16.59 15.88
N ILE A 1047 40.83 -17.89 16.14
CA ILE A 1047 41.29 -18.57 17.36
C ILE A 1047 42.82 -18.46 17.48
N MET A 1048 43.56 -18.72 16.41
CA MET A 1048 45.02 -18.64 16.44
C MET A 1048 45.55 -17.22 16.56
N ASN A 1049 44.87 -16.21 16.02
CA ASN A 1049 45.23 -14.81 16.22
C ASN A 1049 45.17 -14.41 17.70
N ILE A 1050 44.16 -14.90 18.44
CA ILE A 1050 44.06 -14.71 19.88
C ILE A 1050 45.17 -15.48 20.59
N ILE A 1051 45.31 -16.79 20.33
CA ILE A 1051 46.30 -17.64 21.01
C ILE A 1051 47.73 -17.10 20.84
N THR A 1052 48.10 -16.63 19.64
CA THR A 1052 49.44 -16.10 19.35
C THR A 1052 49.65 -14.65 19.78
N GLY A 1053 48.60 -13.94 20.19
CA GLY A 1053 48.67 -12.52 20.51
C GLY A 1053 48.81 -11.60 19.30
N LYS A 1054 48.56 -12.10 18.08
CA LYS A 1054 48.37 -11.23 16.91
C LYS A 1054 47.17 -10.29 17.12
N SER A 1055 46.20 -10.72 17.93
CA SER A 1055 45.11 -9.89 18.43
C SER A 1055 44.90 -10.15 19.92
N SER A 1056 44.59 -9.09 20.67
CA SER A 1056 44.25 -9.17 22.10
C SER A 1056 42.76 -9.51 22.26
N PRO A 1057 42.39 -10.44 23.15
CA PRO A 1057 40.99 -10.74 23.40
C PRO A 1057 40.32 -9.59 24.16
N ALA A 1058 39.09 -9.27 23.73
CA ALA A 1058 38.24 -8.28 24.38
C ALA A 1058 36.74 -8.60 24.26
N GLY A 1059 36.39 -9.76 23.68
CA GLY A 1059 35.02 -10.24 23.68
C GLY A 1059 34.53 -10.48 25.11
N ARG A 1060 33.22 -10.34 25.31
CA ARG A 1060 32.55 -10.58 26.59
C ARG A 1060 31.40 -11.56 26.39
N LEU A 1061 31.16 -12.43 27.36
CA LEU A 1061 30.06 -13.40 27.27
C LEU A 1061 28.72 -12.68 27.11
N PRO A 1062 27.92 -12.96 26.06
CA PRO A 1062 26.61 -12.35 25.87
C PRO A 1062 25.48 -13.09 26.64
N GLN A 1063 25.85 -14.10 27.42
CA GLN A 1063 24.95 -14.93 28.22
C GLN A 1063 25.66 -15.43 29.48
N THR A 1064 24.91 -15.87 30.46
CA THR A 1064 25.43 -16.43 31.72
C THR A 1064 25.86 -17.89 31.53
N GLN A 1065 27.05 -18.25 32.02
CA GLN A 1065 27.46 -19.66 32.08
C GLN A 1065 26.98 -20.28 33.40
N TYR A 1066 25.88 -21.02 33.32
CA TYR A 1066 25.27 -21.70 34.46
C TYR A 1066 26.01 -22.98 34.86
N PRO A 1067 26.03 -23.34 36.16
CA PRO A 1067 26.44 -24.67 36.58
C PRO A 1067 25.40 -25.71 36.12
N SER A 1068 25.85 -26.91 35.81
CA SER A 1068 25.01 -28.02 35.30
C SER A 1068 23.78 -28.29 36.17
N LYS A 1069 23.88 -28.16 37.50
CA LYS A 1069 22.75 -28.34 38.42
C LYS A 1069 21.55 -27.43 38.13
N TYR A 1070 21.75 -26.29 37.46
CA TYR A 1070 20.68 -25.33 37.11
C TYR A 1070 19.51 -26.01 36.38
N ILE A 1071 19.80 -26.99 35.50
CA ILE A 1071 18.76 -27.68 34.72
C ILE A 1071 17.75 -28.45 35.58
N SER A 1072 18.15 -28.83 36.80
CA SER A 1072 17.31 -29.50 37.80
C SER A 1072 16.61 -28.54 38.76
N GLU A 1073 17.04 -27.27 38.79
CA GLU A 1073 16.48 -26.23 39.66
C GLU A 1073 15.28 -25.53 39.01
N VAL A 1074 15.19 -25.52 37.67
CA VAL A 1074 14.06 -24.91 36.94
C VAL A 1074 13.79 -25.62 35.60
N PRO A 1075 12.53 -26.01 35.30
CA PRO A 1075 12.18 -26.59 34.00
C PRO A 1075 12.24 -25.53 32.88
N MET A 1076 12.53 -25.90 31.63
CA MET A 1076 12.56 -24.90 30.53
C MET A 1076 11.21 -24.23 30.29
N THR A 1077 10.12 -24.93 30.61
CA THR A 1077 8.74 -24.45 30.43
C THR A 1077 8.32 -23.37 31.43
N ASP A 1078 9.06 -23.17 32.53
CA ASP A 1078 8.80 -22.04 33.43
C ASP A 1078 9.37 -20.75 32.84
N MET A 1079 8.50 -19.93 32.27
CA MET A 1079 8.85 -18.66 31.64
C MET A 1079 9.16 -17.53 32.62
N THR A 1080 8.97 -17.76 33.93
CA THR A 1080 9.18 -16.74 34.96
C THR A 1080 10.65 -16.37 35.08
N LEU A 1081 10.96 -15.08 35.03
CA LEU A 1081 12.35 -14.59 35.15
C LEU A 1081 12.78 -14.40 36.59
N ARG A 1082 11.86 -13.89 37.42
CA ARG A 1082 12.10 -13.50 38.81
C ARG A 1082 12.26 -14.74 39.70
N PRO A 1083 13.10 -14.69 40.74
CA PRO A 1083 13.28 -15.81 41.63
C PRO A 1083 12.04 -16.04 42.51
N SER A 1084 11.77 -17.31 42.80
CA SER A 1084 10.73 -17.80 43.72
C SER A 1084 11.27 -18.99 44.53
N GLU A 1085 10.44 -19.64 45.33
CA GLU A 1085 10.84 -20.86 46.08
C GLU A 1085 11.25 -22.02 45.15
N HIS A 1086 10.71 -22.07 43.93
CA HIS A 1086 10.92 -23.15 42.97
C HIS A 1086 11.64 -22.71 41.67
N ASN A 1087 12.05 -21.46 41.58
CA ASN A 1087 12.81 -20.92 40.46
C ASN A 1087 13.94 -20.05 41.01
N PRO A 1088 15.22 -20.37 40.74
CA PRO A 1088 16.34 -19.60 41.29
C PRO A 1088 16.52 -18.22 40.62
N GLY A 1089 15.62 -17.83 39.72
CA GLY A 1089 15.71 -16.69 38.83
C GLY A 1089 16.49 -17.03 37.55
N ARG A 1090 16.23 -16.28 36.48
CA ARG A 1090 16.84 -16.47 35.15
C ARG A 1090 17.64 -15.25 34.72
N THR A 1091 18.57 -15.45 33.79
CA THR A 1091 19.55 -14.45 33.33
C THR A 1091 20.43 -13.89 34.45
N TYR A 1092 21.41 -13.08 34.11
CA TYR A 1092 22.24 -12.36 35.08
C TYR A 1092 21.44 -11.39 35.96
N LYS A 1093 20.28 -10.91 35.49
CA LYS A 1093 19.43 -9.94 36.21
C LYS A 1093 18.82 -10.54 37.47
N TRP A 1094 18.42 -11.80 37.41
CA TRP A 1094 17.58 -12.41 38.45
C TRP A 1094 18.17 -13.68 39.07
N TYR A 1095 19.14 -14.34 38.42
CA TYR A 1095 19.72 -15.58 38.97
C TYR A 1095 20.39 -15.35 40.33
N SER A 1096 19.80 -15.97 41.35
CA SER A 1096 20.23 -15.93 42.75
C SER A 1096 21.32 -16.96 43.08
N GLY A 1097 21.54 -17.93 42.20
CA GLY A 1097 22.66 -18.87 42.31
C GLY A 1097 23.99 -18.25 41.92
N LYS A 1098 25.05 -19.07 41.97
CA LYS A 1098 26.41 -18.66 41.60
C LYS A 1098 26.73 -19.13 40.17
N PRO A 1099 26.84 -18.21 39.18
CA PRO A 1099 27.28 -18.57 37.84
C PRO A 1099 28.75 -18.99 37.84
N ILE A 1100 29.17 -19.75 36.83
CA ILE A 1100 30.59 -20.06 36.60
C ILE A 1100 31.27 -18.79 36.08
N PHE A 1101 30.69 -18.20 35.04
CA PHE A 1101 31.01 -16.88 34.53
C PHE A 1101 29.72 -16.08 34.31
N GLU A 1102 29.72 -14.81 34.72
CA GLU A 1102 28.57 -13.92 34.54
C GLU A 1102 28.45 -13.47 33.07
N PHE A 1103 27.23 -13.11 32.64
CA PHE A 1103 27.04 -12.23 31.49
C PHE A 1103 28.00 -11.04 31.55
N GLY A 1104 28.63 -10.69 30.44
CA GLY A 1104 29.61 -9.61 30.33
C GLY A 1104 31.03 -9.98 30.78
N TYR A 1105 31.29 -11.21 31.21
CA TYR A 1105 32.63 -11.65 31.61
C TYR A 1105 33.56 -11.85 30.41
N GLY A 1106 34.82 -11.43 30.54
CA GLY A 1106 35.89 -11.66 29.58
C GLY A 1106 37.21 -11.08 30.09
N LEU A 1107 38.31 -11.81 29.89
CA LEU A 1107 39.65 -11.38 30.28
C LEU A 1107 40.38 -10.73 29.11
N HIS A 1108 41.43 -9.98 29.45
CA HIS A 1108 42.33 -9.32 28.51
C HIS A 1108 43.77 -9.81 28.74
N TYR A 1109 44.68 -9.53 27.79
CA TYR A 1109 46.13 -9.69 27.99
C TYR A 1109 46.78 -8.52 28.76
N THR A 1110 45.97 -7.58 29.23
CA THR A 1110 46.37 -6.41 30.00
C THR A 1110 45.35 -6.13 31.09
N ASN A 1111 45.64 -5.19 31.98
CA ASN A 1111 44.71 -4.74 33.02
C ASN A 1111 44.19 -3.33 32.72
N PHE A 1112 42.97 -3.05 33.15
CA PHE A 1112 42.33 -1.76 32.97
C PHE A 1112 41.85 -1.19 34.31
N SER A 1113 41.92 0.13 34.44
CA SER A 1113 41.20 0.90 35.45
C SER A 1113 40.22 1.86 34.77
N ALA A 1114 39.15 2.22 35.46
CA ALA A 1114 38.14 3.14 34.94
C ALA A 1114 37.78 4.21 35.96
N GLN A 1115 37.46 5.41 35.47
CA GLN A 1115 36.99 6.52 36.28
C GLN A 1115 35.85 7.24 35.55
N ILE A 1116 34.73 7.48 36.26
CA ILE A 1116 33.66 8.33 35.76
C ILE A 1116 34.14 9.79 35.80
N ALA A 1117 34.22 10.42 34.63
CA ALA A 1117 34.64 11.81 34.47
C ALA A 1117 33.46 12.79 34.59
N THR A 1118 32.25 12.36 34.22
CA THR A 1118 31.03 13.17 34.33
C THR A 1118 30.63 13.38 35.79
N LYS A 1119 30.40 14.64 36.17
CA LYS A 1119 29.83 14.99 37.47
C LYS A 1119 28.30 14.88 37.40
N MET A 1120 27.73 13.90 38.09
CA MET A 1120 26.27 13.77 38.25
C MET A 1120 25.79 14.46 39.53
N GLN A 1121 24.51 14.86 39.55
CA GLN A 1121 23.86 15.35 40.76
C GLN A 1121 23.60 14.17 41.71
N GLN A 1122 23.58 14.43 43.02
CA GLN A 1122 23.27 13.40 44.01
C GLN A 1122 21.79 13.03 44.02
N SER A 1123 20.91 13.95 43.62
CA SER A 1123 19.46 13.73 43.61
C SER A 1123 18.82 14.43 42.43
N TYR A 1124 17.82 13.79 41.84
CA TYR A 1124 16.99 14.32 40.75
C TYR A 1124 15.51 14.19 41.13
N ALA A 1125 14.73 15.25 40.93
CA ALA A 1125 13.28 15.19 41.09
C ALA A 1125 12.64 14.60 39.83
N ILE A 1126 11.83 13.54 39.97
CA ILE A 1126 11.15 12.87 38.84
C ILE A 1126 10.30 13.86 38.05
N SER A 1127 9.61 14.77 38.73
CA SER A 1127 8.78 15.77 38.08
C SER A 1127 9.57 16.73 37.18
N ASP A 1128 10.82 17.06 37.52
CA ASP A 1128 11.67 17.91 36.70
C ASP A 1128 12.23 17.16 35.50
N LEU A 1129 12.60 15.88 35.68
CA LEU A 1129 13.03 15.00 34.59
C LEU A 1129 11.95 14.88 33.51
N VAL A 1130 10.69 14.66 33.91
CA VAL A 1130 9.57 14.50 32.96
C VAL A 1130 9.16 15.85 32.33
N LYS A 1131 9.14 16.95 33.10
CA LYS A 1131 8.81 18.29 32.56
C LYS A 1131 9.80 18.77 31.50
N GLY A 1132 11.07 18.35 31.59
CA GLY A 1132 12.12 18.72 30.65
C GLY A 1132 12.04 18.06 29.28
N CYS A 1133 11.14 17.09 29.08
CA CYS A 1133 11.10 16.23 27.88
C CYS A 1133 10.34 16.83 26.69
N ASN A 1134 10.72 18.02 26.26
CA ASN A 1134 10.20 18.61 25.02
C ASN A 1134 10.91 18.00 23.80
N GLY A 1135 10.16 17.46 22.84
CA GLY A 1135 10.69 17.04 21.53
C GLY A 1135 10.87 15.54 21.27
N THR A 1136 10.35 14.64 22.12
CA THR A 1136 10.44 13.18 21.93
C THR A 1136 9.26 12.57 21.13
N GLY A 1137 8.42 13.41 20.51
CA GLY A 1137 7.22 12.95 19.81
C GLY A 1137 6.12 12.40 20.73
N GLY A 1138 6.14 12.75 22.01
CA GLY A 1138 5.16 12.29 23.01
C GLY A 1138 5.58 11.04 23.79
N PHE A 1139 6.73 10.44 23.46
CA PHE A 1139 7.27 9.24 24.10
C PHE A 1139 8.27 9.63 25.20
N LEU A 1140 7.86 9.62 26.46
CA LEU A 1140 8.69 10.06 27.59
C LEU A 1140 9.91 9.16 27.80
N GLU A 1141 9.80 7.88 27.50
CA GLU A 1141 10.86 6.90 27.68
C GLU A 1141 12.10 7.21 26.79
N ARG A 1142 11.91 7.91 25.66
CA ARG A 1142 13.01 8.34 24.76
C ARG A 1142 13.75 9.58 25.24
N CYS A 1143 13.27 10.21 26.31
CA CYS A 1143 13.85 11.44 26.82
C CYS A 1143 15.28 11.19 27.32
N PRO A 1144 16.28 11.97 26.85
CA PRO A 1144 17.65 11.88 27.36
C PRO A 1144 17.70 12.19 28.85
N PHE A 1145 18.46 11.40 29.62
CA PHE A 1145 18.75 11.69 31.02
C PHE A 1145 20.12 12.34 31.16
N THR A 1146 21.19 11.60 30.85
CA THR A 1146 22.56 12.12 30.88
C THR A 1146 23.50 11.27 30.05
N SER A 1147 24.57 11.88 29.55
CA SER A 1147 25.71 11.18 28.94
C SER A 1147 26.84 11.09 29.97
N VAL A 1148 27.26 9.86 30.29
CA VAL A 1148 28.29 9.58 31.29
C VAL A 1148 29.59 9.20 30.59
N ASP A 1149 30.59 10.07 30.68
CA ASP A 1149 31.94 9.81 30.20
C ASP A 1149 32.72 8.99 31.22
N VAL A 1150 33.24 7.85 30.76
CA VAL A 1150 34.05 6.91 31.52
C VAL A 1150 35.44 6.88 30.90
N SER A 1151 36.43 7.42 31.61
CA SER A 1151 37.84 7.32 31.22
C SER A 1151 38.35 5.93 31.59
N VAL A 1152 38.75 5.15 30.60
CA VAL A 1152 39.33 3.82 30.75
C VAL A 1152 40.81 3.90 30.45
N LYS A 1153 41.66 3.49 31.40
CA LYS A 1153 43.11 3.46 31.27
C LYS A 1153 43.61 2.03 31.16
N ASN A 1154 44.44 1.77 30.17
CA ASN A 1154 45.20 0.52 30.09
C ASN A 1154 46.43 0.64 31.02
N ASP A 1155 46.42 -0.09 32.13
CA ASP A 1155 47.50 -0.05 33.13
C ASP A 1155 48.67 -0.99 32.82
N GLY A 1156 48.54 -1.83 31.78
CA GLY A 1156 49.61 -2.72 31.33
C GLY A 1156 50.36 -2.18 30.11
N LYS A 1157 51.03 -3.10 29.40
CA LYS A 1157 51.91 -2.80 28.26
C LYS A 1157 51.37 -3.28 26.91
N VAL A 1158 50.38 -4.17 26.93
CA VAL A 1158 49.80 -4.78 25.72
C VAL A 1158 48.62 -3.94 25.30
N SER A 1159 48.58 -3.49 24.05
CA SER A 1159 47.40 -2.81 23.50
C SER A 1159 46.22 -3.78 23.43
N SER A 1160 45.04 -3.31 23.82
CA SER A 1160 43.83 -4.11 23.79
C SER A 1160 42.62 -3.21 23.57
N ASP A 1161 41.60 -3.75 22.92
CA ASP A 1161 40.26 -3.20 23.00
C ASP A 1161 39.72 -3.36 24.42
N TYR A 1162 38.68 -2.59 24.75
CA TYR A 1162 37.95 -2.70 26.01
C TYR A 1162 36.46 -2.41 25.79
N VAL A 1163 35.59 -3.32 26.22
CA VAL A 1163 34.14 -3.09 26.22
C VAL A 1163 33.73 -2.52 27.57
N THR A 1164 33.28 -1.27 27.60
CA THR A 1164 32.74 -0.62 28.78
C THR A 1164 31.26 -0.98 28.93
N LEU A 1165 30.90 -1.71 29.99
CA LEU A 1165 29.51 -2.06 30.31
C LEU A 1165 28.98 -1.18 31.45
N GLY A 1166 27.88 -0.47 31.21
CA GLY A 1166 27.19 0.36 32.21
C GLY A 1166 25.93 -0.34 32.72
N TYR A 1167 25.93 -0.69 34.00
CA TYR A 1167 24.81 -1.35 34.65
C TYR A 1167 24.11 -0.45 35.66
N LEU A 1168 22.78 -0.48 35.71
CA LEU A 1168 21.98 0.15 36.74
C LEU A 1168 21.58 -0.88 37.80
N ALA A 1169 21.79 -0.56 39.07
CA ALA A 1169 21.37 -1.35 40.22
C ALA A 1169 20.80 -0.42 41.31
N GLY A 1170 20.05 -0.97 42.27
CA GLY A 1170 19.50 -0.17 43.36
C GLY A 1170 18.22 -0.73 43.96
N SER A 1171 17.56 0.10 44.78
CA SER A 1171 16.31 -0.23 45.47
C SER A 1171 15.23 0.79 45.12
N PHE A 1172 14.62 0.60 43.96
CA PHE A 1172 13.57 1.46 43.41
C PHE A 1172 12.43 0.62 42.81
N GLY A 1173 11.19 1.07 43.01
CA GLY A 1173 9.99 0.35 42.57
C GLY A 1173 9.65 -0.90 43.41
N PRO A 1174 8.77 -1.78 42.90
CA PRO A 1174 8.30 -2.97 43.63
C PRO A 1174 9.37 -4.07 43.73
N LYS A 1175 9.37 -4.83 44.83
CA LYS A 1175 10.20 -6.04 44.96
C LYS A 1175 9.66 -7.16 44.06
N PRO A 1176 10.51 -8.11 43.61
CA PRO A 1176 11.96 -8.17 43.82
C PRO A 1176 12.72 -7.13 42.97
N TYR A 1177 13.92 -6.75 43.43
CA TYR A 1177 14.82 -5.87 42.69
C TYR A 1177 15.77 -6.70 41.80
N PRO A 1178 16.04 -6.28 40.55
CA PRO A 1178 17.07 -6.93 39.75
C PRO A 1178 18.44 -6.72 40.41
N LYS A 1179 19.35 -7.69 40.25
CA LYS A 1179 20.74 -7.57 40.75
C LYS A 1179 21.44 -6.37 40.12
N LYS A 1180 21.29 -6.25 38.80
CA LYS A 1180 21.76 -5.16 37.95
C LYS A 1180 21.12 -5.32 36.56
N SER A 1181 20.97 -4.23 35.80
CA SER A 1181 20.46 -4.22 34.42
C SER A 1181 21.41 -3.44 33.52
N LEU A 1182 21.80 -3.99 32.37
CA LEU A 1182 22.60 -3.28 31.38
C LEU A 1182 21.76 -2.15 30.79
N VAL A 1183 22.32 -0.95 30.78
CA VAL A 1183 21.61 0.27 30.32
C VAL A 1183 22.38 1.04 29.27
N SER A 1184 23.68 0.75 29.07
CA SER A 1184 24.52 1.29 28.02
C SER A 1184 25.82 0.49 27.91
N TYR A 1185 26.42 0.45 26.71
CA TYR A 1185 27.78 -0.06 26.52
C TYR A 1185 28.50 0.68 25.39
N LYS A 1186 29.84 0.58 25.39
CA LYS A 1186 30.67 1.03 24.26
C LYS A 1186 31.96 0.22 24.19
N ARG A 1187 32.32 -0.25 23.00
CA ARG A 1187 33.65 -0.79 22.71
C ARG A 1187 34.63 0.34 22.39
N LEU A 1188 35.77 0.32 23.08
CA LEU A 1188 36.95 1.16 22.81
C LEU A 1188 37.98 0.30 22.08
N PHE A 1189 38.59 0.85 21.03
CA PHE A 1189 39.52 0.12 20.19
C PHE A 1189 40.97 0.49 20.48
N ASN A 1190 41.84 -0.51 20.51
CA ASN A 1190 43.30 -0.38 20.55
C ASN A 1190 43.80 0.61 21.62
N VAL A 1191 43.32 0.48 22.85
CA VAL A 1191 43.80 1.30 23.97
C VAL A 1191 45.24 0.90 24.27
N ALA A 1192 46.19 1.74 23.86
CA ALA A 1192 47.62 1.46 24.02
C ALA A 1192 48.04 1.38 25.49
N GLY A 1193 49.05 0.56 25.79
CA GLY A 1193 49.59 0.43 27.15
C GLY A 1193 49.98 1.77 27.77
N GLY A 1194 49.55 2.02 29.00
CA GLY A 1194 49.74 3.28 29.72
C GLY A 1194 48.85 4.45 29.29
N SER A 1195 48.04 4.29 28.23
CA SER A 1195 47.17 5.33 27.68
C SER A 1195 45.73 5.21 28.21
N SER A 1196 44.96 6.29 28.06
CA SER A 1196 43.53 6.34 28.39
C SER A 1196 42.68 6.63 27.16
N SER A 1197 41.44 6.15 27.18
CA SER A 1197 40.41 6.44 26.19
C SER A 1197 39.06 6.59 26.88
N THR A 1198 38.18 7.42 26.34
CA THR A 1198 36.89 7.74 26.98
C THR A 1198 35.75 7.04 26.26
N ALA A 1199 34.94 6.30 27.02
CA ALA A 1199 33.66 5.75 26.57
C ALA A 1199 32.52 6.66 27.06
N THR A 1200 31.64 7.10 26.16
CA THR A 1200 30.44 7.87 26.52
C THR A 1200 29.23 6.95 26.56
N LEU A 1201 28.61 6.83 27.73
CA LEU A 1201 27.42 6.01 27.96
C LEU A 1201 26.17 6.91 27.99
N ASN A 1202 25.29 6.75 27.01
CA ASN A 1202 24.09 7.56 26.87
C ASN A 1202 22.91 6.92 27.60
N LEU A 1203 22.39 7.58 28.64
CA LEU A 1203 21.24 7.14 29.42
C LEU A 1203 19.99 7.94 29.08
N THR A 1204 18.85 7.27 29.10
CA THR A 1204 17.50 7.83 28.88
C THR A 1204 16.62 7.60 30.10
N LEU A 1205 15.41 8.17 30.12
CA LEU A 1205 14.43 7.82 31.14
C LEU A 1205 14.02 6.33 31.07
N ALA A 1206 13.98 5.73 29.87
CA ALA A 1206 13.79 4.27 29.74
C ALA A 1206 14.89 3.48 30.47
N SER A 1207 16.14 3.96 30.42
CA SER A 1207 17.27 3.32 31.11
C SER A 1207 17.07 3.25 32.63
N LEU A 1208 16.31 4.18 33.20
CA LEU A 1208 16.04 4.27 34.64
C LEU A 1208 14.73 3.59 35.06
N ALA A 1209 13.82 3.38 34.12
CA ALA A 1209 12.48 2.87 34.40
C ALA A 1209 12.46 1.37 34.68
N ARG A 1210 11.38 0.93 35.32
CA ARG A 1210 11.02 -0.49 35.47
C ARG A 1210 9.63 -0.75 34.90
N VAL A 1211 9.29 -2.01 34.76
CA VAL A 1211 7.97 -2.44 34.31
C VAL A 1211 7.15 -2.90 35.53
N ASP A 1212 5.91 -2.42 35.67
CA ASP A 1212 4.99 -2.84 36.73
C ASP A 1212 4.24 -4.15 36.39
N GLU A 1213 3.41 -4.66 37.32
CA GLU A 1213 2.67 -5.92 37.12
C GLU A 1213 1.69 -5.89 35.94
N SER A 1214 1.21 -4.70 35.55
CA SER A 1214 0.32 -4.51 34.40
C SER A 1214 1.10 -4.28 33.10
N GLY A 1215 2.44 -4.29 33.13
CA GLY A 1215 3.28 -4.03 31.97
C GLY A 1215 3.59 -2.55 31.72
N ASN A 1216 3.15 -1.62 32.57
CA ASN A 1216 3.45 -0.20 32.38
C ASN A 1216 4.93 0.09 32.65
N LYS A 1217 5.53 0.98 31.85
CA LYS A 1217 6.90 1.48 32.05
C LYS A 1217 6.86 2.67 33.00
N VAL A 1218 7.43 2.54 34.19
CA VAL A 1218 7.31 3.48 35.31
C VAL A 1218 8.68 3.87 35.84
N LEU A 1219 8.86 5.18 36.04
CA LEU A 1219 10.02 5.74 36.73
C LEU A 1219 9.70 5.87 38.22
N TYR A 1220 10.48 5.17 39.06
CA TYR A 1220 10.22 5.10 40.50
C TYR A 1220 11.20 5.94 41.31
N PRO A 1221 10.76 6.56 42.42
CA PRO A 1221 11.69 7.12 43.39
C PRO A 1221 12.49 5.99 44.08
N GLY A 1222 13.71 6.30 44.52
CA GLY A 1222 14.58 5.36 45.21
C GLY A 1222 16.06 5.60 44.94
N GLU A 1223 16.89 4.68 45.44
CA GLU A 1223 18.34 4.73 45.32
C GLU A 1223 18.80 4.00 44.05
N TYR A 1224 19.62 4.68 43.24
CA TYR A 1224 20.18 4.18 42.00
C TYR A 1224 21.72 4.21 42.04
N SER A 1225 22.33 3.22 41.41
CA SER A 1225 23.78 3.11 41.23
C SER A 1225 24.09 2.74 39.79
N LEU A 1226 24.88 3.57 39.10
CA LEU A 1226 25.50 3.22 37.83
C LEU A 1226 26.85 2.56 38.10
N LEU A 1227 26.97 1.29 37.75
CA LEU A 1227 28.15 0.45 37.93
C LEU A 1227 28.87 0.28 36.59
N ILE A 1228 30.20 0.44 36.58
CA ILE A 1228 31.02 0.22 35.38
C ILE A 1228 31.71 -1.13 35.48
N ASP A 1229 31.34 -2.06 34.59
CA ASP A 1229 31.75 -3.47 34.56
C ASP A 1229 31.11 -4.36 35.64
N ASN A 1230 31.29 -5.68 35.53
CA ASN A 1230 30.68 -6.69 36.38
C ASN A 1230 31.19 -6.68 37.81
N GLN A 1231 32.51 -6.58 37.97
CA GLN A 1231 33.19 -6.25 39.21
C GLN A 1231 33.49 -4.76 39.12
N PRO A 1232 32.67 -3.88 39.72
CA PRO A 1232 32.67 -2.48 39.32
C PRO A 1232 34.05 -1.85 39.50
N LEU A 1233 34.66 -1.41 38.40
CA LEU A 1233 35.93 -0.66 38.45
C LEU A 1233 35.70 0.73 39.06
N THR A 1234 34.51 1.26 38.87
CA THR A 1234 34.02 2.51 39.44
C THR A 1234 32.49 2.52 39.44
N SER A 1235 31.88 3.37 40.26
CA SER A 1235 30.43 3.51 40.34
C SER A 1235 30.04 4.92 40.78
N ILE A 1236 28.83 5.34 40.45
CA ILE A 1236 28.23 6.57 40.96
C ILE A 1236 26.81 6.31 41.46
N ASN A 1237 26.50 6.84 42.63
CA ASN A 1237 25.19 6.71 43.27
C ASN A 1237 24.42 8.02 43.15
N PHE A 1238 23.12 7.92 42.93
CA PHE A 1238 22.19 9.04 42.91
C PHE A 1238 20.79 8.57 43.29
N THR A 1239 19.95 9.51 43.73
CA THR A 1239 18.58 9.22 44.18
C THR A 1239 17.57 9.88 43.25
N LEU A 1240 16.50 9.18 42.90
CA LEU A 1240 15.32 9.81 42.29
C LEU A 1240 14.29 10.10 43.39
N THR A 1241 13.75 11.31 43.41
CA THR A 1241 12.83 11.80 44.46
C THR A 1241 11.50 12.31 43.88
N GLY A 1242 10.48 12.40 44.73
CA GLY A 1242 9.12 12.79 44.35
C GLY A 1242 8.23 11.56 44.09
N ASP A 1243 7.08 11.81 43.44
CA ASP A 1243 6.14 10.75 43.07
C ASP A 1243 6.63 9.97 41.85
N GLU A 1244 6.23 8.70 41.75
CA GLU A 1244 6.48 7.90 40.55
C GLU A 1244 5.81 8.52 39.32
N ALA A 1245 6.43 8.33 38.16
CA ALA A 1245 5.90 8.82 36.88
C ALA A 1245 5.77 7.66 35.89
N MET A 1246 4.55 7.49 35.38
CA MET A 1246 4.31 6.57 34.28
C MET A 1246 4.87 7.17 32.99
N LEU A 1247 5.86 6.49 32.40
CA LEU A 1247 6.45 6.90 31.12
C LEU A 1247 5.60 6.38 29.96
N THR A 1248 5.15 5.14 30.06
CA THR A 1248 4.34 4.47 29.03
C THR A 1248 3.29 3.61 29.70
N LYS A 1249 2.03 3.80 29.32
CA LYS A 1249 0.92 2.93 29.74
C LYS A 1249 0.78 1.77 28.77
N TRP A 1250 0.72 0.55 29.28
CA TRP A 1250 0.62 -0.66 28.47
C TRP A 1250 -0.84 -1.05 28.17
N PRO A 1251 -1.18 -1.36 26.91
CA PRO A 1251 -2.51 -1.85 26.55
C PRO A 1251 -2.75 -3.23 27.16
N GLN A 1252 -3.82 -3.36 27.95
CA GLN A 1252 -4.17 -4.64 28.56
C GLN A 1252 -4.81 -5.59 27.53
N PRO A 1253 -4.51 -6.89 27.60
CA PRO A 1253 -5.18 -7.87 26.76
C PRO A 1253 -6.69 -7.89 27.03
N PRO A 1254 -7.53 -8.18 26.02
CA PRO A 1254 -8.97 -8.27 26.22
C PRO A 1254 -9.34 -9.44 27.15
N ALA A 1255 -10.42 -9.29 27.93
CA ALA A 1255 -10.81 -10.26 28.95
C ALA A 1255 -11.14 -11.66 28.39
N ASN A 1256 -11.49 -11.75 27.11
CA ASN A 1256 -11.77 -12.99 26.38
C ASN A 1256 -10.63 -13.39 25.44
N ARG A 1257 -9.39 -12.94 25.71
CA ARG A 1257 -8.22 -13.28 24.88
C ARG A 1257 -7.96 -14.80 24.86
N THR A 1258 -8.28 -15.54 25.92
CA THR A 1258 -8.04 -16.98 26.00
C THR A 1258 -9.16 -17.80 25.34
N GLY A 1259 -8.79 -18.81 24.56
CA GLY A 1259 -9.71 -19.84 24.05
C GLY A 1259 -9.78 -21.03 24.99
N GLN A 1260 -10.89 -21.78 25.02
CA GLN A 1260 -10.99 -23.03 25.79
C GLN A 1260 -10.52 -24.28 25.02
N GLY A 1261 -9.87 -24.10 23.87
CA GLY A 1261 -9.67 -25.17 22.88
C GLY A 1261 -10.99 -25.68 22.32
N VAL A 1262 -10.96 -26.41 21.21
CA VAL A 1262 -12.17 -27.01 20.64
C VAL A 1262 -12.40 -28.38 21.28
N PRO A 1263 -13.52 -28.63 21.98
CA PRO A 1263 -13.82 -29.96 22.49
C PRO A 1263 -13.89 -30.96 21.33
N TYR A 1264 -13.57 -32.24 21.57
CA TYR A 1264 -13.62 -33.37 20.62
C TYR A 1264 -12.34 -33.71 19.80
N PHE A 1265 -11.17 -33.09 20.06
CA PHE A 1265 -9.90 -33.49 19.43
C PHE A 1265 -9.03 -34.47 20.25
N GLU A 1266 -9.51 -34.92 21.42
CA GLU A 1266 -8.75 -35.76 22.38
C GLU A 1266 -8.25 -37.10 21.80
N ASP A 1267 -8.87 -37.62 20.73
CA ASP A 1267 -8.53 -38.91 20.12
C ASP A 1267 -7.63 -38.82 18.88
N TYR A 1268 -7.19 -37.62 18.47
CA TYR A 1268 -6.51 -37.42 17.19
C TYR A 1268 -4.98 -37.53 17.24
N TRP A 1269 -4.36 -37.71 18.42
CA TRP A 1269 -2.90 -37.90 18.56
C TRP A 1269 -2.47 -38.92 19.64
N TYR A 1270 -1.62 -39.87 19.22
CA TYR A 1270 -0.71 -40.64 20.09
C TYR A 1270 0.61 -39.85 20.20
N GLY A 1271 0.95 -39.34 21.38
CA GLY A 1271 2.31 -38.81 21.65
C GLY A 1271 2.37 -37.69 22.68
N GLY A 1272 2.58 -38.06 23.96
CA GLY A 1272 3.00 -37.14 25.02
C GLY A 1272 2.19 -37.27 26.32
N ASN A 1273 2.43 -38.34 27.08
CA ASN A 1273 2.12 -38.39 28.53
C ASN A 1273 3.23 -37.71 29.33
#